data_AF-A0A9Q1IB79-F1
#
_entry.id   AF-A0A9Q1IB79-F1
#
_cell.length_a   1.000
_cell.length_b   1.000
_cell.length_c   1.000
_cell.angle_alpha   90.00
_cell.angle_beta   90.00
_cell.angle_gamma   90.00
#
_symmetry.space_group_name_H-M   'P 1'
#
loop_
_entity.id
_entity.type
_entity.pdbx_description
1 polymer ?
#
loop_
_entity_poly.entity_id
_entity_poly.type
_entity_poly.pdbx_seq_one_letter_code
_entity_poly.pdbx_strand_id
1 'polypeptide(L)'
;MGRWALCPSAWVLFLTLYWTTTLAQANRCQAARDATCSVCLQSGKGCSYCSDEIFNAPRCDFSENLIDNGCENAVSVKSEMSIKENKQINTKLKRAQVAPQLMRMRLVPGEEQEVEMQVFEPTRGPLDLYILMDFSNSMADDLNNLKSMGAQLADLVEKLSDDYTIGFGKFVDKVTEPQTDMRPSKLREPWPNSDPPFSFKNVITLTNNVSFFNDKLQGELISGNLDAPEGGFDAILQAAVCQGHIGWRPHSTHLLVFSTESAFHYEADGINVLSGILPRNDEACHLTDDGTYTHDTVQDYPSVPTLVRLLGKHNIIPIFAITNHSYTYYEKLHYYFPIAALGLLQEDSSNILTILENAFETIRSKISIRSEDRPKAVDTQVLSTTDSSAEHNTFKITPGQTGTFKVKVKALETVGGVNVCQLSEEEKEGTMRVKPTTFTAAFNIDAGVLCATCDCEKLPAKKAVRCSGNGDLVCGKCRCEDGWLGNYCNCSSAAKTDNTGCIQSDAELPCSGHGDCLCGTCVCSSERYEGPFCQYDKAQCQRSGGFLCNDRGTCFHGKCMCETGWEGPACECPLSNQTCLDSKGRICNGRGICTCGRCKCSGSNSLLSDTCEANVQARLAMCEAKRTCVQCQAWKTGDMKGEKCEGCPFKITMVDELQKKEDVIETCTFRDEEDDCTYHYTVDYAVKPGDDTEVQVLKEKECPPAGFLWLIPLIMFLMLLLALLLLCCWKYCACCKACLALLPCCGRGRMVGFKEEQYMLRQSALTSNDLDTPLVRTGPPKSTDVVRWKITDNVHRSPNHPLAQIMPNPKETIPHPISLRLNRMFSDSLSRPEAHDTDVLRREVDDSLNGIYKQIPGAQKVQKTKFRIQPNAGKRQDHTIVDTVLAAPRSTYPDIVKLTEKQVQAANFGELKVVPGYYTVATDREATGAVEMQEGVELVDVRVPLFVKDEDDDTKQLRVEALDVPIGIAEIGRRFVDITIIKEHAKSVLTFLQPAYHYSRQQGVANIPINREIIEDGHTQVTYRTRDHTARDNKDYIGVEGDLTYQPGETQKTVPVKLLELSEGDSLLADKQVKQFIMDLNNPRQGAKLGKYPRTTVTITDLPAHEPSVMMFKKSKQNYTTTDPTYSIPVVRTPNQESPATIHWRTRDASRFNLSGILKFAPGEMEKKVVIDPQTYPSPIKPETFHLELFDPSSNSSIGEKKTTLVDVNDRGDNEEDVKQTLGFNRKFSQSLGRPFCPKQHQSHGHRTQKYQSQLACSFWQPPWLQSKVLDPRRLRG
;
A
#
# COMPACT_ATOMS: atom_id res chain seq x y z
N MET A 1 75.12 15.87 19.63
CA MET A 1 74.93 17.00 20.57
C MET A 1 73.43 17.07 20.85
N GLY A 2 72.86 16.82 22.01
CA GLY A 2 73.33 16.75 23.38
C GLY A 2 72.23 17.39 24.23
N ARG A 3 71.61 16.58 25.11
CA ARG A 3 70.91 16.91 26.38
C ARG A 3 69.48 16.39 26.51
N TRP A 4 69.42 15.21 27.13
CA TRP A 4 68.44 14.86 28.15
C TRP A 4 68.77 15.62 29.45
N ALA A 5 67.75 16.10 30.18
CA ALA A 5 67.55 15.80 31.60
C ALA A 5 66.35 16.56 32.20
N LEU A 6 65.61 15.84 33.07
CA LEU A 6 64.72 16.27 34.16
C LEU A 6 63.19 16.24 33.95
N CYS A 7 62.56 15.11 34.29
CA CYS A 7 61.58 15.03 35.40
C CYS A 7 61.16 13.57 35.71
N PRO A 8 61.50 13.00 36.88
CA PRO A 8 61.08 11.65 37.30
C PRO A 8 59.77 11.64 38.13
N SER A 9 59.01 12.74 38.18
CA SER A 9 57.78 12.87 38.99
C SER A 9 56.51 12.38 38.31
N ALA A 10 56.51 12.16 36.99
CA ALA A 10 55.31 11.75 36.25
C ALA A 10 55.02 10.24 36.33
N TRP A 11 56.05 9.41 36.52
CA TRP A 11 55.89 7.94 36.50
C TRP A 11 55.29 7.36 37.79
N VAL A 12 55.49 8.02 38.93
CA VAL A 12 54.91 7.58 40.22
C VAL A 12 53.41 7.92 40.32
N LEU A 13 52.97 8.99 39.65
CA LEU A 13 51.54 9.35 39.52
C LEU A 13 50.80 8.42 38.55
N PHE A 14 51.44 7.97 37.47
CA PHE A 14 50.82 7.02 36.54
C PHE A 14 50.67 5.60 37.10
N LEU A 15 51.59 5.15 37.97
CA LEU A 15 51.50 3.84 38.62
C LEU A 15 50.49 3.81 39.79
N THR A 16 50.25 4.93 40.46
CA THR A 16 49.23 5.03 41.52
C THR A 16 47.81 5.23 40.97
N LEU A 17 47.66 5.80 39.77
CA LEU A 17 46.38 5.89 39.05
C LEU A 17 45.97 4.57 38.36
N TYR A 18 46.90 3.63 38.16
CA TYR A 18 46.60 2.33 37.53
C TYR A 18 46.07 1.27 38.52
N TRP A 19 46.09 1.55 39.84
CA TRP A 19 45.64 0.60 40.88
C TRP A 19 44.29 0.96 41.53
N THR A 20 43.60 2.02 41.11
CA THR A 20 42.29 2.42 41.67
C THR A 20 41.21 2.62 40.61
N THR A 21 41.22 1.81 39.56
CA THR A 21 40.03 1.63 38.70
C THR A 21 39.62 0.17 38.65
N THR A 22 39.36 -0.40 39.83
CA THR A 22 38.30 -1.42 39.90
C THR A 22 37.00 -0.70 39.55
N LEU A 23 36.53 -0.83 38.30
CA LEU A 23 35.13 -0.57 37.99
C LEU A 23 34.30 -1.40 38.98
N ALA A 24 33.72 -0.74 39.99
CA ALA A 24 32.77 -1.38 40.87
C ALA A 24 31.57 -1.77 40.01
N GLN A 25 31.47 -3.06 39.71
CA GLN A 25 30.37 -3.64 38.96
C GLN A 25 29.08 -3.35 39.72
N ALA A 26 28.12 -2.70 39.05
CA ALA A 26 26.85 -2.29 39.63
C ALA A 26 26.15 -3.49 40.29
N ASN A 27 25.84 -3.37 41.59
CA ASN A 27 25.27 -4.46 42.36
C ASN A 27 23.74 -4.40 42.36
N ARG A 28 23.11 -5.26 41.54
CA ARG A 28 21.64 -5.33 41.44
C ARG A 28 20.93 -5.71 42.73
N CYS A 29 21.57 -6.47 43.62
CA CYS A 29 20.95 -6.91 44.87
C CYS A 29 20.80 -5.75 45.87
N GLN A 30 21.68 -4.75 45.78
CA GLN A 30 21.62 -3.56 46.64
C GLN A 30 20.42 -2.65 46.34
N ALA A 31 19.77 -2.78 45.18
CA ALA A 31 18.51 -2.09 44.89
C ALA A 31 17.38 -2.53 45.84
N ALA A 32 17.47 -3.73 46.43
CA ALA A 32 16.52 -4.28 47.41
C ALA A 32 17.05 -4.26 48.86
N ARG A 33 18.08 -3.45 49.16
CA ARG A 33 18.78 -3.43 50.47
C ARG A 33 17.89 -3.21 51.70
N ASP A 34 16.78 -2.50 51.54
CA ASP A 34 15.84 -2.17 52.62
C ASP A 34 14.63 -3.11 52.70
N ALA A 35 14.51 -4.05 51.75
CA ALA A 35 13.39 -4.96 51.61
C ALA A 35 13.46 -6.17 52.55
N THR A 36 12.41 -6.99 52.56
CA THR A 36 12.37 -8.22 53.36
C THR A 36 13.26 -9.31 52.73
N CYS A 37 13.54 -10.38 53.46
CA CYS A 37 14.35 -11.50 52.98
C CYS A 37 13.77 -12.11 51.70
N SER A 38 12.44 -12.31 51.64
CA SER A 38 11.77 -12.82 50.44
C SER A 38 11.94 -11.90 49.23
N VAL A 39 11.79 -10.59 49.40
CA VAL A 39 11.95 -9.61 48.31
C VAL A 39 13.41 -9.58 47.82
N CYS A 40 14.38 -9.70 48.73
CA CYS A 40 15.79 -9.80 48.37
C CYS A 40 16.07 -11.00 47.45
N LEU A 41 15.57 -12.18 47.82
CA LEU A 41 15.75 -13.39 47.01
C LEU A 41 15.02 -13.32 45.67
N GLN A 42 13.88 -12.64 45.61
CA GLN A 42 13.11 -12.41 44.38
C GLN A 42 13.69 -11.31 43.48
N SER A 43 14.73 -10.60 43.94
CA SER A 43 15.40 -9.54 43.17
C SER A 43 16.29 -10.10 42.05
N GLY A 44 16.66 -11.37 42.11
CA GLY A 44 17.20 -12.11 40.98
C GLY A 44 18.46 -12.90 41.27
N LYS A 45 19.09 -13.40 40.20
CA LYS A 45 20.22 -14.32 40.26
C LYS A 45 21.39 -13.77 41.09
N GLY A 46 21.78 -14.54 42.10
CA GLY A 46 22.94 -14.28 42.96
C GLY A 46 22.63 -13.48 44.22
N CYS A 47 21.42 -12.92 44.36
CA CYS A 47 21.04 -12.20 45.56
C CYS A 47 20.85 -13.14 46.75
N SER A 48 21.44 -12.77 47.87
CA SER A 48 21.42 -13.49 49.12
C SER A 48 21.06 -12.53 50.25
N TYR A 49 20.49 -13.07 51.32
CA TYR A 49 20.04 -12.28 52.46
C TYR A 49 20.75 -12.71 53.75
N CYS A 50 21.35 -11.76 54.47
CA CYS A 50 21.96 -12.03 55.77
C CYS A 50 20.92 -12.01 56.88
N SER A 51 20.67 -13.20 57.45
CA SER A 51 19.71 -13.39 58.54
C SER A 51 20.31 -13.22 59.95
N ASP A 52 21.62 -12.97 60.04
CA ASP A 52 22.31 -12.78 61.31
C ASP A 52 21.77 -11.60 62.09
N GLU A 53 21.57 -11.80 63.38
CA GLU A 53 21.08 -10.71 64.20
C GLU A 53 22.13 -9.58 64.34
N ILE A 54 23.41 -9.93 64.49
CA ILE A 54 24.54 -8.98 64.64
C ILE A 54 25.17 -8.74 63.27
N PHE A 55 24.54 -7.89 62.46
CA PHE A 55 25.06 -7.52 61.15
C PHE A 55 24.77 -6.05 60.84
N ASN A 56 25.81 -5.28 60.52
CA ASN A 56 25.77 -3.81 60.38
C ASN A 56 25.96 -3.33 58.93
N ALA A 57 25.98 -4.24 57.95
CA ALA A 57 26.06 -3.93 56.52
C ALA A 57 24.70 -4.20 55.82
N PRO A 58 24.53 -3.83 54.53
CA PRO A 58 23.30 -4.13 53.79
C PRO A 58 22.96 -5.62 53.82
N ARG A 59 21.77 -5.97 54.31
CA ARG A 59 21.36 -7.36 54.50
C ARG A 59 21.04 -8.09 53.20
N CYS A 60 20.80 -7.37 52.10
CA CYS A 60 20.62 -7.94 50.77
C CYS A 60 21.81 -7.58 49.89
N ASP A 61 22.58 -8.59 49.47
CA ASP A 61 23.76 -8.42 48.62
C ASP A 61 24.09 -9.76 47.92
N PHE A 62 25.10 -9.79 47.06
CA PHE A 62 25.70 -11.05 46.60
C PHE A 62 26.28 -11.82 47.79
N SER A 63 26.19 -13.15 47.73
CA SER A 63 26.66 -14.02 48.84
C SER A 63 28.11 -13.76 49.24
N GLU A 64 28.99 -13.48 48.27
CA GLU A 64 30.41 -13.19 48.51
C GLU A 64 30.58 -11.93 49.35
N ASN A 65 29.90 -10.84 48.97
CA ASN A 65 29.94 -9.58 49.72
C ASN A 65 29.37 -9.70 51.13
N LEU A 66 28.32 -10.51 51.33
CA LEU A 66 27.77 -10.71 52.68
C LEU A 66 28.76 -11.43 53.60
N ILE A 67 29.43 -12.46 53.07
CA ILE A 67 30.44 -13.22 53.81
C ILE A 67 31.65 -12.33 54.12
N ASP A 68 32.10 -11.52 53.15
CA ASP A 68 33.19 -10.56 53.34
C ASP A 68 32.87 -9.49 54.38
N ASN A 69 31.59 -9.13 54.53
CA ASN A 69 31.10 -8.23 55.58
C ASN A 69 30.79 -8.95 56.92
N GLY A 70 31.14 -10.23 57.05
CA GLY A 70 31.05 -10.98 58.30
C GLY A 70 29.69 -11.64 58.56
N CYS A 71 28.90 -11.91 57.52
CA CYS A 71 27.67 -12.71 57.65
C CYS A 71 27.98 -14.21 57.73
N GLU A 72 27.57 -14.88 58.80
CA GLU A 72 27.62 -16.32 59.01
C GLU A 72 26.38 -17.04 58.44
N ASN A 73 25.18 -16.46 58.60
CA ASN A 73 23.92 -17.07 58.13
C ASN A 73 23.32 -16.35 56.91
N ALA A 74 23.98 -16.52 55.76
CA ALA A 74 23.49 -16.06 54.46
C ALA A 74 22.46 -17.05 53.86
N VAL A 75 21.24 -16.56 53.62
CA VAL A 75 20.16 -17.29 52.96
C VAL A 75 20.25 -17.05 51.46
N SER A 76 20.27 -18.12 50.67
CA SER A 76 20.27 -18.08 49.21
C SER A 76 19.35 -19.14 48.62
N VAL A 77 18.95 -18.96 47.36
CA VAL A 77 18.06 -19.87 46.64
C VAL A 77 18.78 -20.40 45.42
N LYS A 78 18.58 -21.68 45.12
CA LYS A 78 19.12 -22.35 43.94
C LYS A 78 17.96 -22.82 43.07
N SER A 79 18.17 -22.79 41.76
CA SER A 79 17.26 -23.37 40.77
C SER A 79 17.16 -24.89 40.89
N GLU A 80 16.03 -25.43 40.43
CA GLU A 80 15.76 -26.87 40.39
C GLU A 80 15.61 -27.34 38.94
N MET A 81 16.35 -28.38 38.55
CA MET A 81 16.30 -28.97 37.21
C MET A 81 16.29 -30.49 37.30
N SER A 82 15.34 -31.15 36.63
CA SER A 82 15.32 -32.60 36.54
C SER A 82 14.67 -33.11 35.25
N ILE A 83 15.34 -34.05 34.59
CA ILE A 83 14.78 -34.76 33.43
C ILE A 83 13.80 -35.82 33.96
N LYS A 84 12.56 -35.81 33.45
CA LYS A 84 11.50 -36.76 33.87
C LYS A 84 11.36 -37.92 32.89
N GLU A 85 11.51 -37.67 31.59
CA GLU A 85 11.44 -38.70 30.55
C GLU A 85 12.53 -38.49 29.50
N ASN A 86 13.34 -39.52 29.26
CA ASN A 86 14.45 -39.50 28.30
C ASN A 86 14.63 -40.85 27.60
N LYS A 87 13.67 -41.20 26.76
CA LYS A 87 13.77 -42.30 25.79
C LYS A 87 14.81 -41.92 24.73
N GLN A 88 15.79 -42.79 24.55
CA GLN A 88 16.84 -42.62 23.55
C GLN A 88 16.28 -42.76 22.12
N ILE A 89 16.88 -42.04 21.16
CA ILE A 89 16.47 -42.06 19.76
C ILE A 89 16.76 -43.43 19.15
N ASN A 90 15.74 -44.05 18.56
CA ASN A 90 15.86 -45.32 17.83
C ASN A 90 15.75 -45.09 16.33
N THR A 91 16.89 -45.05 15.64
CA THR A 91 16.97 -44.78 14.19
C THR A 91 16.31 -45.85 13.31
N LYS A 92 16.08 -47.07 13.83
CA LYS A 92 15.43 -48.16 13.08
C LYS A 92 13.92 -47.99 12.91
N LEU A 93 13.29 -47.15 13.73
CA LEU A 93 11.84 -46.91 13.67
C LEU A 93 11.42 -46.11 12.42
N LYS A 94 12.37 -45.54 11.66
CA LYS A 94 12.11 -44.70 10.48
C LYS A 94 11.07 -43.59 10.74
N ARG A 95 11.05 -43.06 11.97
CA ARG A 95 10.14 -42.01 12.42
C ARG A 95 10.92 -40.90 13.09
N ALA A 96 10.42 -39.68 12.92
CA ALA A 96 11.00 -38.52 13.55
C ALA A 96 10.87 -38.58 15.08
N GLN A 97 11.94 -38.24 15.79
CA GLN A 97 12.07 -38.42 17.23
C GLN A 97 12.81 -37.25 17.88
N VAL A 98 12.48 -37.01 19.16
CA VAL A 98 13.13 -36.01 20.01
C VAL A 98 13.52 -36.65 21.34
N ALA A 99 14.68 -36.29 21.88
CA ALA A 99 15.12 -36.67 23.21
C ALA A 99 15.82 -35.48 23.91
N PRO A 100 15.58 -35.23 25.22
CA PRO A 100 14.58 -35.88 26.08
C PRO A 100 13.13 -35.50 25.70
N GLN A 101 12.14 -36.17 26.28
CA GLN A 101 10.71 -35.90 26.01
C GLN A 101 10.08 -34.97 27.05
N LEU A 102 10.52 -35.05 28.31
CA LEU A 102 9.98 -34.24 29.40
C LEU A 102 11.05 -33.86 30.42
N MET A 103 11.10 -32.58 30.76
CA MET A 103 11.93 -32.02 31.84
C MET A 103 11.09 -31.09 32.72
N ARG A 104 11.47 -31.00 34.00
CA ARG A 104 11.01 -29.95 34.92
C ARG A 104 12.16 -28.99 35.24
N MET A 105 11.87 -27.70 35.17
CA MET A 105 12.81 -26.60 35.40
C MET A 105 12.13 -25.49 36.23
N ARG A 106 12.76 -25.08 37.33
CA ARG A 106 12.36 -23.94 38.16
C ARG A 106 13.57 -23.03 38.36
N LEU A 107 13.54 -21.85 37.76
CA LEU A 107 14.67 -20.92 37.69
C LEU A 107 14.45 -19.70 38.59
N VAL A 108 15.51 -19.18 39.21
CA VAL A 108 15.44 -17.91 39.95
C VAL A 108 15.27 -16.75 38.96
N PRO A 109 14.56 -15.64 39.29
CA PRO A 109 14.42 -14.50 38.39
C PRO A 109 15.78 -14.02 37.82
N GLY A 110 15.85 -13.80 36.50
CA GLY A 110 17.08 -13.39 35.80
C GLY A 110 18.08 -14.51 35.55
N GLU A 111 17.80 -15.73 35.99
CA GLU A 111 18.64 -16.89 35.72
C GLU A 111 18.38 -17.47 34.32
N GLU A 112 19.45 -17.90 33.67
CA GLU A 112 19.41 -18.62 32.40
C GLU A 112 20.14 -19.96 32.52
N GLN A 113 19.59 -20.99 31.88
CA GLN A 113 20.10 -22.36 31.86
C GLN A 113 19.99 -22.94 30.45
N GLU A 114 20.92 -23.84 30.11
CA GLU A 114 20.98 -24.49 28.81
C GLU A 114 20.79 -26.01 28.95
N VAL A 115 20.02 -26.60 28.04
CA VAL A 115 19.73 -28.03 28.01
C VAL A 115 19.86 -28.56 26.60
N GLU A 116 20.51 -29.71 26.45
CA GLU A 116 20.66 -30.35 25.14
C GLU A 116 19.38 -31.08 24.71
N MET A 117 18.99 -30.85 23.46
CA MET A 117 17.89 -31.51 22.76
C MET A 117 18.44 -32.20 21.51
N GLN A 118 18.19 -33.49 21.40
CA GLN A 118 18.50 -34.29 20.22
C GLN A 118 17.27 -34.44 19.36
N VAL A 119 17.46 -34.33 18.04
CA VAL A 119 16.42 -34.46 17.04
C VAL A 119 16.88 -35.42 15.96
N PHE A 120 16.01 -36.33 15.55
CA PHE A 120 16.28 -37.26 14.46
C PHE A 120 15.17 -37.20 13.42
N GLU A 121 15.57 -36.96 12.17
CA GLU A 121 14.71 -36.99 10.98
C GLU A 121 15.15 -38.20 10.12
N PRO A 122 14.27 -39.17 9.79
CA PRO A 122 14.64 -40.34 9.00
C PRO A 122 14.94 -39.96 7.53
N THR A 123 15.60 -40.85 6.77
CA THR A 123 15.82 -40.69 5.30
C THR A 123 14.61 -41.09 4.47
N ARG A 124 13.70 -41.93 4.99
CA ARG A 124 12.37 -42.22 4.44
C ARG A 124 11.42 -42.43 5.61
N GLY A 125 10.31 -41.70 5.64
CA GLY A 125 9.32 -41.74 6.70
C GLY A 125 7.92 -41.42 6.16
N PRO A 126 6.87 -41.58 6.98
CA PRO A 126 5.49 -41.37 6.53
C PRO A 126 5.25 -39.95 6.02
N LEU A 127 4.59 -39.81 4.88
CA LEU A 127 4.43 -38.55 4.16
C LEU A 127 2.99 -38.36 3.71
N ASP A 128 2.43 -37.17 3.93
CA ASP A 128 1.13 -36.77 3.41
C ASP A 128 1.32 -35.59 2.47
N LEU A 129 0.92 -35.76 1.21
CA LEU A 129 1.02 -34.74 0.17
C LEU A 129 -0.39 -34.30 -0.22
N TYR A 130 -0.77 -33.08 0.14
CA TYR A 130 -2.04 -32.50 -0.30
C TYR A 130 -1.79 -31.42 -1.34
N ILE A 131 -2.34 -31.59 -2.54
CA ILE A 131 -2.22 -30.63 -3.63
C ILE A 131 -3.44 -29.71 -3.63
N LEU A 132 -3.18 -28.42 -3.51
CA LEU A 132 -4.15 -27.36 -3.54
C LEU A 132 -3.89 -26.50 -4.78
N MET A 133 -4.79 -26.60 -5.75
CA MET A 133 -4.60 -26.00 -7.07
C MET A 133 -5.70 -24.99 -7.38
N ASP A 134 -5.28 -23.92 -8.03
CA ASP A 134 -6.15 -22.90 -8.62
C ASP A 134 -6.88 -23.46 -9.84
N PHE A 135 -8.20 -23.24 -9.89
CA PHE A 135 -9.12 -23.71 -10.92
C PHE A 135 -9.77 -22.57 -11.69
N SER A 136 -9.21 -21.37 -11.61
CA SER A 136 -9.52 -20.27 -12.51
C SER A 136 -9.31 -20.68 -13.98
N ASN A 137 -9.92 -19.96 -14.91
CA ASN A 137 -9.93 -20.35 -16.32
C ASN A 137 -8.55 -20.34 -16.98
N SER A 138 -7.60 -19.58 -16.44
CA SER A 138 -6.25 -19.54 -16.95
C SER A 138 -5.44 -20.79 -16.61
N MET A 139 -5.79 -21.52 -15.55
CA MET A 139 -5.15 -22.80 -15.16
C MET A 139 -5.65 -24.01 -15.99
N ALA A 140 -6.30 -23.77 -17.14
CA ALA A 140 -6.97 -24.82 -17.91
C ALA A 140 -6.00 -25.81 -18.57
N ASP A 141 -4.88 -25.33 -19.07
CA ASP A 141 -3.80 -26.17 -19.60
C ASP A 141 -3.01 -26.87 -18.49
N ASP A 142 -2.76 -26.21 -17.36
CA ASP A 142 -2.16 -26.83 -16.17
C ASP A 142 -2.98 -28.03 -15.68
N LEU A 143 -4.31 -27.91 -15.66
CA LEU A 143 -5.20 -29.00 -15.28
C LEU A 143 -5.05 -30.21 -16.22
N ASN A 144 -4.88 -29.98 -17.52
CA ASN A 144 -4.65 -31.08 -18.48
C ASN A 144 -3.31 -31.77 -18.23
N ASN A 145 -2.27 -31.00 -17.92
CA ASN A 145 -0.96 -31.55 -17.59
C ASN A 145 -1.02 -32.31 -16.26
N LEU A 146 -1.65 -31.79 -15.21
CA LEU A 146 -1.83 -32.50 -13.94
C LEU A 146 -2.59 -33.83 -14.12
N LYS A 147 -3.67 -33.83 -14.93
CA LYS A 147 -4.40 -35.06 -15.29
C LYS A 147 -3.50 -36.08 -15.99
N SER A 148 -2.59 -35.64 -16.85
CA SER A 148 -1.63 -36.51 -17.53
C SER A 148 -0.52 -37.02 -16.59
N MET A 149 -0.23 -36.27 -15.53
CA MET A 149 0.88 -36.49 -14.59
C MET A 149 0.49 -37.22 -13.30
N GLY A 150 -0.79 -37.44 -13.03
CA GLY A 150 -1.25 -38.08 -11.79
C GLY A 150 -0.58 -39.42 -11.47
N ALA A 151 -0.31 -40.26 -12.48
CA ALA A 151 0.44 -41.50 -12.30
C ALA A 151 1.93 -41.24 -11.98
N GLN A 152 2.57 -40.30 -12.66
CA GLN A 152 3.98 -39.93 -12.43
C GLN A 152 4.19 -39.29 -11.05
N LEU A 153 3.19 -38.55 -10.56
CA LEU A 153 3.19 -37.98 -9.23
C LEU A 153 3.22 -39.08 -8.16
N ALA A 154 2.39 -40.12 -8.32
CA ALA A 154 2.41 -41.26 -7.42
C ALA A 154 3.77 -41.97 -7.41
N ASP A 155 4.37 -42.18 -8.58
CA ASP A 155 5.72 -42.76 -8.71
C ASP A 155 6.79 -41.91 -8.00
N LEU A 156 6.69 -40.58 -8.11
CA LEU A 156 7.60 -39.65 -7.42
C LEU A 156 7.46 -39.76 -5.90
N VAL A 157 6.23 -39.75 -5.38
CA VAL A 157 5.98 -39.81 -3.94
C VAL A 157 6.40 -41.17 -3.36
N GLU A 158 6.21 -42.26 -4.12
CA GLU A 158 6.69 -43.60 -3.76
C GLU A 158 8.22 -43.68 -3.69
N LYS A 159 8.93 -42.96 -4.56
CA LYS A 159 10.41 -42.85 -4.50
C LYS A 159 10.87 -42.11 -3.24
N LEU A 160 10.09 -41.14 -2.77
CA LEU A 160 10.43 -40.24 -1.65
C LEU A 160 10.05 -40.81 -0.28
N SER A 161 8.97 -41.60 -0.19
CA SER A 161 8.46 -42.18 1.05
C SER A 161 8.01 -43.63 0.87
N ASP A 162 8.32 -44.47 1.85
CA ASP A 162 7.84 -45.86 1.91
C ASP A 162 6.37 -45.95 2.38
N ASP A 163 5.78 -44.86 2.90
CA ASP A 163 4.43 -44.80 3.49
C ASP A 163 3.77 -43.45 3.20
N TYR A 164 3.09 -43.33 2.06
CA TYR A 164 2.56 -42.05 1.60
C TYR A 164 1.03 -42.02 1.43
N THR A 165 0.46 -40.82 1.55
CA THR A 165 -0.90 -40.52 1.08
C THR A 165 -0.90 -39.26 0.22
N ILE A 166 -1.79 -39.23 -0.78
CA ILE A 166 -1.96 -38.10 -1.71
C ILE A 166 -3.41 -37.64 -1.64
N GLY A 167 -3.61 -36.33 -1.57
CA GLY A 167 -4.92 -35.67 -1.55
C GLY A 167 -4.96 -34.48 -2.50
N PHE A 168 -6.17 -34.01 -2.79
CA PHE A 168 -6.39 -32.96 -3.77
C PHE A 168 -7.56 -32.04 -3.39
N GLY A 169 -7.32 -30.74 -3.46
CA GLY A 169 -8.33 -29.70 -3.33
C GLY A 169 -8.20 -28.67 -4.44
N LYS A 170 -9.32 -28.01 -4.73
CA LYS A 170 -9.39 -26.95 -5.73
C LYS A 170 -9.96 -25.68 -5.13
N PHE A 171 -9.49 -24.53 -5.60
CA PHE A 171 -9.99 -23.22 -5.19
C PHE A 171 -10.10 -22.26 -6.39
N VAL A 172 -10.97 -21.26 -6.25
CA VAL A 172 -11.04 -20.10 -7.14
C VAL A 172 -11.20 -18.87 -6.24
N ASP A 173 -12.42 -18.40 -5.99
CA ASP A 173 -12.66 -17.26 -5.11
C ASP A 173 -14.09 -17.23 -4.53
N LYS A 174 -14.35 -16.31 -3.60
CA LYS A 174 -15.64 -16.10 -2.93
C LYS A 174 -16.75 -15.85 -3.95
N VAL A 175 -17.88 -16.53 -3.77
CA VAL A 175 -19.02 -16.43 -4.70
C VAL A 175 -19.90 -15.21 -4.35
N THR A 176 -19.34 -14.03 -4.54
CA THR A 176 -20.01 -12.74 -4.29
C THR A 176 -19.52 -11.67 -5.26
N GLU A 177 -20.31 -10.61 -5.43
CA GLU A 177 -19.82 -9.42 -6.15
C GLU A 177 -18.76 -8.71 -5.28
N PRO A 178 -17.65 -8.23 -5.86
CA PRO A 178 -17.27 -8.23 -7.28
C PRO A 178 -16.32 -9.37 -7.68
N GLN A 179 -15.98 -10.30 -6.77
CA GLN A 179 -15.10 -11.43 -7.08
C GLN A 179 -15.68 -12.36 -8.15
N THR A 180 -17.00 -12.53 -8.16
CA THR A 180 -17.71 -13.41 -9.08
C THR A 180 -18.78 -12.67 -9.88
N ASP A 181 -18.95 -13.03 -11.15
CA ASP A 181 -20.05 -12.55 -11.99
C ASP A 181 -21.40 -13.17 -11.56
N MET A 182 -22.22 -12.37 -10.88
CA MET A 182 -23.49 -12.80 -10.29
C MET A 182 -24.64 -12.98 -11.31
N ARG A 183 -24.41 -12.85 -12.61
CA ARG A 183 -25.45 -13.09 -13.63
C ARG A 183 -25.86 -14.58 -13.62
N PRO A 184 -27.16 -14.93 -13.66
CA PRO A 184 -27.61 -16.32 -13.56
C PRO A 184 -27.02 -17.29 -14.59
N SER A 185 -26.67 -16.80 -15.79
CA SER A 185 -25.98 -17.61 -16.80
C SER A 185 -24.55 -17.94 -16.41
N LYS A 186 -23.83 -16.98 -15.81
CA LYS A 186 -22.43 -17.12 -15.39
C LYS A 186 -22.27 -17.86 -14.07
N LEU A 187 -23.21 -17.70 -13.13
CA LEU A 187 -23.28 -18.52 -11.92
C LEU A 187 -23.56 -20.01 -12.21
N ARG A 188 -24.21 -20.32 -13.33
CA ARG A 188 -24.42 -21.71 -13.74
C ARG A 188 -23.20 -22.30 -14.44
N GLU A 189 -22.59 -21.50 -15.33
CA GLU A 189 -21.50 -21.93 -16.18
C GLU A 189 -20.70 -20.68 -16.61
N PRO A 190 -19.61 -20.32 -15.90
CA PRO A 190 -18.85 -19.10 -16.19
C PRO A 190 -18.18 -19.18 -17.57
N TRP A 191 -17.75 -20.36 -17.99
CA TRP A 191 -17.14 -20.70 -19.28
C TRP A 191 -17.76 -21.98 -19.88
N PRO A 192 -17.76 -22.17 -21.21
CA PRO A 192 -18.25 -23.42 -21.80
C PRO A 192 -17.52 -24.64 -21.23
N ASN A 193 -18.25 -25.65 -20.75
CA ASN A 193 -17.73 -26.84 -20.06
C ASN A 193 -16.97 -26.52 -18.76
N SER A 194 -17.49 -25.62 -17.93
CA SER A 194 -16.91 -25.27 -16.62
C SER A 194 -17.87 -25.53 -15.47
N ASP A 195 -17.32 -25.73 -14.28
CA ASP A 195 -18.07 -25.83 -13.02
C ASP A 195 -18.60 -24.44 -12.59
N PRO A 196 -19.75 -24.38 -11.90
CA PRO A 196 -20.22 -23.17 -11.21
C PRO A 196 -19.13 -22.58 -10.29
N PRO A 197 -19.06 -21.24 -10.11
CA PRO A 197 -18.08 -20.60 -9.24
C PRO A 197 -18.12 -21.14 -7.81
N PHE A 198 -16.95 -21.24 -7.16
CA PHE A 198 -16.79 -21.68 -5.77
C PHE A 198 -15.50 -21.13 -5.17
N SER A 199 -15.46 -20.98 -3.85
CA SER A 199 -14.24 -20.57 -3.13
C SER A 199 -13.26 -21.72 -2.94
N PHE A 200 -13.65 -22.77 -2.19
CA PHE A 200 -12.79 -23.92 -1.94
C PHE A 200 -13.60 -25.22 -1.89
N LYS A 201 -13.04 -26.29 -2.48
CA LYS A 201 -13.55 -27.66 -2.41
C LYS A 201 -12.42 -28.66 -2.16
N ASN A 202 -12.57 -29.48 -1.13
CA ASN A 202 -11.79 -30.70 -0.92
C ASN A 202 -12.37 -31.83 -1.78
N VAL A 203 -11.64 -32.28 -2.79
CA VAL A 203 -12.12 -33.26 -3.77
C VAL A 203 -11.69 -34.67 -3.39
N ILE A 204 -10.41 -34.83 -3.00
CA ILE A 204 -9.78 -36.10 -2.70
C ILE A 204 -9.15 -36.00 -1.31
N THR A 205 -9.79 -36.69 -0.36
CA THR A 205 -9.23 -36.95 0.97
C THR A 205 -7.91 -37.71 0.82
N LEU A 206 -6.93 -37.45 1.71
CA LEU A 206 -5.64 -38.14 1.71
C LEU A 206 -5.82 -39.67 1.66
N THR A 207 -5.30 -40.27 0.59
CA THR A 207 -5.46 -41.70 0.29
C THR A 207 -4.16 -42.29 -0.26
N ASN A 208 -3.97 -43.59 -0.09
CA ASN A 208 -2.89 -44.35 -0.71
C ASN A 208 -3.34 -45.05 -2.02
N ASN A 209 -4.61 -44.86 -2.43
CA ASN A 209 -5.14 -45.47 -3.64
C ASN A 209 -4.93 -44.55 -4.86
N VAL A 210 -3.86 -44.83 -5.61
CA VAL A 210 -3.47 -44.06 -6.81
C VAL A 210 -4.50 -44.15 -7.93
N SER A 211 -5.17 -45.30 -8.12
CA SER A 211 -6.18 -45.42 -9.18
C SER A 211 -7.39 -44.55 -8.86
N PHE A 212 -7.83 -44.55 -7.60
CA PHE A 212 -8.91 -43.68 -7.14
C PHE A 212 -8.55 -42.19 -7.27
N PHE A 213 -7.30 -41.82 -6.94
CA PHE A 213 -6.82 -40.45 -7.12
C PHE A 213 -6.90 -40.02 -8.59
N ASN A 214 -6.34 -40.84 -9.50
CA ASN A 214 -6.32 -40.55 -10.93
C ASN A 214 -7.72 -40.50 -11.54
N ASP A 215 -8.56 -41.51 -11.26
CA ASP A 215 -9.92 -41.59 -11.79
C ASP A 215 -10.76 -40.38 -11.38
N LYS A 216 -10.62 -39.94 -10.13
CA LYS A 216 -11.36 -38.78 -9.62
C LYS A 216 -10.83 -37.47 -10.22
N LEU A 217 -9.52 -37.32 -10.36
CA LEU A 217 -8.90 -36.15 -10.97
C LEU A 217 -9.29 -35.97 -12.45
N GLN A 218 -9.46 -37.06 -13.21
CA GLN A 218 -9.87 -36.97 -14.63
C GLN A 218 -11.21 -36.24 -14.83
N GLY A 219 -12.11 -36.35 -13.86
CA GLY A 219 -13.46 -35.76 -13.92
C GLY A 219 -13.54 -34.27 -13.59
N GLU A 220 -12.46 -33.65 -13.12
CA GLU A 220 -12.49 -32.26 -12.66
C GLU A 220 -12.48 -31.26 -13.82
N LEU A 221 -13.23 -30.16 -13.68
CA LEU A 221 -13.33 -29.07 -14.66
C LEU A 221 -12.92 -27.75 -14.02
N ILE A 222 -12.40 -26.82 -14.83
CA ILE A 222 -12.14 -25.44 -14.44
C ILE A 222 -13.43 -24.70 -14.06
N SER A 223 -13.29 -23.56 -13.41
CA SER A 223 -14.37 -22.62 -13.11
C SER A 223 -13.94 -21.19 -13.46
N GLY A 224 -14.51 -20.17 -12.83
CA GLY A 224 -14.13 -18.79 -13.10
C GLY A 224 -14.62 -17.78 -12.07
N ASN A 225 -13.78 -16.78 -11.88
CA ASN A 225 -13.97 -15.53 -11.15
C ASN A 225 -13.91 -14.34 -12.12
N LEU A 226 -14.01 -13.12 -11.60
CA LEU A 226 -14.08 -11.87 -12.38
C LEU A 226 -12.85 -10.98 -12.19
N ASP A 227 -12.31 -10.90 -10.98
CA ASP A 227 -11.08 -10.19 -10.66
C ASP A 227 -9.85 -11.09 -10.79
N ALA A 228 -8.66 -10.51 -10.61
CA ALA A 228 -7.40 -11.23 -10.80
C ALA A 228 -6.92 -11.97 -9.53
N PRO A 229 -6.88 -11.36 -8.33
CA PRO A 229 -6.46 -12.08 -7.13
C PRO A 229 -7.46 -13.19 -6.78
N GLU A 230 -6.96 -14.28 -6.22
CA GLU A 230 -7.78 -15.47 -5.93
C GLU A 230 -7.94 -15.71 -4.42
N GLY A 231 -8.95 -16.49 -4.05
CA GLY A 231 -9.29 -16.85 -2.68
C GLY A 231 -8.47 -17.99 -2.07
N GLY A 232 -7.24 -18.22 -2.55
CA GLY A 232 -6.42 -19.36 -2.16
C GLY A 232 -6.08 -19.43 -0.65
N PHE A 233 -6.13 -18.30 0.05
CA PHE A 233 -5.89 -18.23 1.50
C PHE A 233 -7.01 -18.88 2.32
N ASP A 234 -8.28 -18.78 1.88
CA ASP A 234 -9.38 -19.53 2.50
C ASP A 234 -9.13 -21.04 2.36
N ALA A 235 -8.66 -21.45 1.19
CA ALA A 235 -8.38 -22.84 0.89
C ALA A 235 -7.22 -23.41 1.71
N ILE A 236 -6.11 -22.66 1.87
CA ILE A 236 -4.99 -23.03 2.76
C ILE A 236 -5.48 -23.17 4.20
N LEU A 237 -6.28 -22.21 4.68
CA LEU A 237 -6.79 -22.24 6.05
C LEU A 237 -7.69 -23.45 6.28
N GLN A 238 -8.67 -23.70 5.41
CA GLN A 238 -9.58 -24.83 5.54
C GLN A 238 -8.84 -26.16 5.44
N ALA A 239 -7.86 -26.29 4.54
CA ALA A 239 -6.99 -27.46 4.46
C ALA A 239 -6.17 -27.68 5.76
N ALA A 240 -5.82 -26.60 6.46
CA ALA A 240 -5.09 -26.66 7.71
C ALA A 240 -5.96 -27.03 8.91
N VAL A 241 -7.18 -26.49 9.03
CA VAL A 241 -8.02 -26.67 10.24
C VAL A 241 -8.94 -27.89 10.14
N CYS A 242 -9.36 -28.29 8.94
CA CYS A 242 -10.26 -29.42 8.70
C CYS A 242 -9.57 -30.78 8.70
N GLN A 243 -8.82 -31.08 9.77
CA GLN A 243 -7.98 -32.27 9.90
C GLN A 243 -8.70 -33.59 9.56
N GLY A 244 -9.96 -33.74 9.99
CA GLY A 244 -10.77 -34.93 9.70
C GLY A 244 -11.25 -35.05 8.25
N HIS A 245 -11.63 -33.95 7.61
CA HIS A 245 -12.08 -33.95 6.21
C HIS A 245 -10.91 -34.08 5.23
N ILE A 246 -9.74 -33.52 5.55
CA ILE A 246 -8.54 -33.66 4.70
C ILE A 246 -7.88 -35.03 4.93
N GLY A 247 -7.81 -35.48 6.18
CA GLY A 247 -7.26 -36.79 6.56
C GLY A 247 -5.78 -36.78 6.95
N TRP A 248 -5.25 -35.66 7.46
CA TRP A 248 -3.85 -35.57 7.89
C TRP A 248 -3.53 -36.64 8.95
N ARG A 249 -2.50 -37.45 8.71
CA ARG A 249 -2.17 -38.57 9.60
C ARG A 249 -1.29 -38.10 10.77
N PRO A 250 -1.51 -38.57 11.99
CA PRO A 250 -0.59 -38.26 13.08
C PRO A 250 0.79 -38.89 12.81
N HIS A 251 1.86 -38.14 13.07
CA HIS A 251 3.26 -38.58 12.91
C HIS A 251 3.75 -38.79 11.47
N SER A 252 3.06 -38.26 10.46
CA SER A 252 3.59 -38.07 9.11
C SER A 252 4.13 -36.65 8.92
N THR A 253 4.94 -36.44 7.89
CA THR A 253 5.27 -35.11 7.40
C THR A 253 4.12 -34.60 6.53
N HIS A 254 3.54 -33.45 6.86
CA HIS A 254 2.44 -32.85 6.11
C HIS A 254 2.96 -31.81 5.13
N LEU A 255 2.78 -32.05 3.84
CA LEU A 255 3.14 -31.10 2.79
C LEU A 255 1.90 -30.63 2.05
N LEU A 256 1.78 -29.31 1.93
CA LEU A 256 0.72 -28.64 1.20
C LEU A 256 1.31 -27.98 -0.05
N VAL A 257 1.05 -28.55 -1.22
CA VAL A 257 1.47 -27.93 -2.48
C VAL A 257 0.41 -26.91 -2.87
N PHE A 258 0.81 -25.66 -3.00
CA PHE A 258 -0.07 -24.57 -3.41
C PHE A 258 0.34 -24.10 -4.80
N SER A 259 -0.55 -24.30 -5.78
CA SER A 259 -0.28 -24.03 -7.21
C SER A 259 -1.26 -22.99 -7.75
N THR A 260 -0.73 -21.89 -8.29
CA THR A 260 -1.52 -20.81 -8.92
C THR A 260 -0.61 -19.96 -9.80
N GLU A 261 -1.22 -19.27 -10.77
CA GLU A 261 -0.56 -18.26 -11.57
C GLU A 261 -0.85 -16.82 -11.11
N SER A 262 -1.76 -16.63 -10.15
CA SER A 262 -2.27 -15.32 -9.77
C SER A 262 -1.89 -14.88 -8.35
N ALA A 263 -2.17 -13.62 -8.04
CA ALA A 263 -2.06 -13.05 -6.70
C ALA A 263 -3.16 -13.61 -5.78
N PHE A 264 -3.11 -13.27 -4.48
CA PHE A 264 -4.05 -13.77 -3.47
C PHE A 264 -4.77 -12.63 -2.76
N HIS A 265 -6.03 -12.88 -2.39
CA HIS A 265 -6.75 -12.06 -1.42
C HIS A 265 -6.32 -12.36 0.02
N TYR A 266 -6.37 -11.35 0.88
CA TYR A 266 -6.04 -11.46 2.31
C TYR A 266 -7.00 -10.62 3.16
N GLU A 267 -6.88 -10.73 4.49
CA GLU A 267 -7.73 -10.02 5.45
C GLU A 267 -7.95 -8.54 5.09
N ALA A 268 -9.20 -8.10 5.21
CA ALA A 268 -9.79 -6.83 4.81
C ALA A 268 -10.13 -6.67 3.32
N ASP A 269 -9.74 -7.58 2.42
CA ASP A 269 -10.18 -7.51 1.02
C ASP A 269 -11.69 -7.78 0.89
N GLY A 270 -12.28 -8.67 1.69
CA GLY A 270 -13.74 -8.87 1.73
C GLY A 270 -14.51 -7.62 2.19
N ILE A 271 -13.84 -6.70 2.90
CA ILE A 271 -14.39 -5.40 3.35
C ILE A 271 -14.15 -4.32 2.29
N ASN A 272 -12.93 -4.26 1.75
CA ASN A 272 -12.46 -3.17 0.89
C ASN A 272 -12.94 -3.28 -0.56
N VAL A 273 -13.37 -4.46 -0.99
CA VAL A 273 -13.74 -4.73 -2.39
C VAL A 273 -15.27 -4.75 -2.57
N LEU A 274 -16.10 -3.95 -1.89
CA LEU A 274 -17.57 -3.89 -2.11
C LEU A 274 -18.38 -5.17 -1.76
N SER A 275 -17.75 -6.27 -1.35
CA SER A 275 -18.43 -7.55 -1.04
C SER A 275 -19.25 -7.52 0.27
N GLY A 276 -18.99 -6.54 1.14
CA GLY A 276 -19.77 -6.35 2.38
C GLY A 276 -19.52 -7.41 3.45
N ILE A 277 -18.45 -8.20 3.34
CA ILE A 277 -18.10 -9.27 4.28
C ILE A 277 -17.27 -8.67 5.41
N LEU A 278 -17.93 -8.29 6.49
CA LEU A 278 -17.33 -7.65 7.67
C LEU A 278 -16.75 -8.60 8.73
N PRO A 279 -17.34 -9.77 8.99
CA PRO A 279 -16.82 -10.67 10.02
C PRO A 279 -15.43 -11.19 9.65
N ARG A 280 -14.46 -11.07 10.57
CA ARG A 280 -13.15 -11.72 10.42
C ARG A 280 -13.30 -13.23 10.38
N ASN A 281 -12.36 -13.89 9.72
CA ASN A 281 -12.24 -15.34 9.72
C ASN A 281 -12.15 -15.89 11.16
N ASP A 282 -12.98 -16.87 11.49
CA ASP A 282 -13.07 -17.46 12.83
C ASP A 282 -12.04 -18.58 13.11
N GLU A 283 -11.24 -18.92 12.09
CA GLU A 283 -10.21 -19.96 12.14
C GLU A 283 -10.74 -21.37 12.43
N ALA A 284 -12.03 -21.61 12.18
CA ALA A 284 -12.67 -22.91 12.36
C ALA A 284 -12.87 -23.65 11.02
N CYS A 285 -13.14 -24.96 11.13
CA CYS A 285 -13.44 -25.80 9.99
C CYS A 285 -14.91 -25.66 9.57
N HIS A 286 -15.13 -25.37 8.30
CA HIS A 286 -16.44 -25.10 7.70
C HIS A 286 -16.63 -25.83 6.36
N LEU A 287 -16.19 -27.08 6.31
CA LEU A 287 -16.43 -27.97 5.19
C LEU A 287 -17.68 -28.81 5.42
N THR A 288 -18.47 -28.99 4.37
CA THR A 288 -19.51 -30.02 4.34
C THR A 288 -18.92 -31.42 4.21
N ASP A 289 -19.75 -32.45 4.38
CA ASP A 289 -19.35 -33.85 4.18
C ASP A 289 -18.89 -34.14 2.73
N ASP A 290 -19.38 -33.38 1.74
CA ASP A 290 -18.92 -33.40 0.35
C ASP A 290 -17.65 -32.57 0.10
N GLY A 291 -17.13 -31.88 1.12
CA GLY A 291 -15.87 -31.14 1.05
C GLY A 291 -15.99 -29.69 0.57
N THR A 292 -17.19 -29.13 0.47
CA THR A 292 -17.40 -27.75 0.01
C THR A 292 -17.31 -26.76 1.18
N TYR A 293 -16.61 -25.64 1.00
CA TYR A 293 -16.53 -24.56 1.99
C TYR A 293 -17.80 -23.70 1.98
N THR A 294 -18.40 -23.49 3.15
CA THR A 294 -19.73 -22.85 3.27
C THR A 294 -19.72 -21.40 3.77
N HIS A 295 -18.61 -20.94 4.34
CA HIS A 295 -18.53 -19.61 4.97
C HIS A 295 -17.81 -18.58 4.10
N ASP A 296 -17.60 -18.88 2.82
CA ASP A 296 -16.93 -18.00 1.86
C ASP A 296 -17.59 -16.61 1.77
N THR A 297 -18.92 -16.55 1.83
CA THR A 297 -19.71 -15.30 1.80
C THR A 297 -20.03 -14.72 3.19
N VAL A 298 -19.63 -15.39 4.26
CA VAL A 298 -19.97 -15.01 5.65
C VAL A 298 -18.78 -14.36 6.36
N GLN A 299 -17.58 -14.84 6.09
CA GLN A 299 -16.35 -14.37 6.73
C GLN A 299 -15.26 -13.99 5.75
N ASP A 300 -14.46 -13.02 6.15
CA ASP A 300 -13.36 -12.48 5.35
C ASP A 300 -12.22 -13.50 5.16
N TYR A 301 -11.33 -13.20 4.23
CA TYR A 301 -10.11 -13.99 4.00
C TYR A 301 -9.21 -13.96 5.25
N PRO A 302 -8.40 -14.99 5.50
CA PRO A 302 -7.50 -15.01 6.63
C PRO A 302 -6.29 -14.10 6.43
N SER A 303 -5.72 -13.65 7.55
CA SER A 303 -4.48 -12.88 7.57
C SER A 303 -3.26 -13.79 7.38
N VAL A 304 -2.15 -13.24 6.86
CA VAL A 304 -0.87 -13.96 6.77
C VAL A 304 -0.40 -14.48 8.14
N PRO A 305 -0.44 -13.69 9.25
CA PRO A 305 -0.11 -14.20 10.58
C PRO A 305 -1.00 -15.37 11.04
N THR A 306 -2.28 -15.36 10.69
CA THR A 306 -3.21 -16.48 10.95
C THR A 306 -2.74 -17.75 10.25
N LEU A 307 -2.40 -17.67 8.96
CA LEU A 307 -1.89 -18.82 8.21
C LEU A 307 -0.57 -19.35 8.78
N VAL A 308 0.38 -18.47 9.09
CA VAL A 308 1.68 -18.85 9.68
C VAL A 308 1.50 -19.59 11.00
N ARG A 309 0.55 -19.13 11.84
CA ARG A 309 0.24 -19.78 13.12
C ARG A 309 -0.46 -21.12 12.93
N LEU A 310 -1.49 -21.20 12.08
CA LEU A 310 -2.29 -22.41 11.90
C LEU A 310 -1.50 -23.52 11.21
N LEU A 311 -0.78 -23.20 10.13
CA LEU A 311 0.10 -24.16 9.46
C LEU A 311 1.19 -24.68 10.40
N GLY A 312 1.80 -23.79 11.21
CA GLY A 312 2.75 -24.19 12.25
C GLY A 312 2.12 -25.08 13.34
N LYS A 313 0.92 -24.73 13.83
CA LYS A 313 0.18 -25.50 14.83
C LYS A 313 -0.12 -26.92 14.36
N HIS A 314 -0.47 -27.08 13.08
CA HIS A 314 -0.82 -28.36 12.45
C HIS A 314 0.35 -29.06 11.74
N ASN A 315 1.58 -28.53 11.84
CA ASN A 315 2.82 -29.05 11.21
C ASN A 315 2.73 -29.21 9.70
N ILE A 316 2.03 -28.30 9.03
CA ILE A 316 1.84 -28.30 7.58
C ILE A 316 2.87 -27.38 6.96
N ILE A 317 3.62 -27.90 5.98
CA ILE A 317 4.70 -27.19 5.30
C ILE A 317 4.21 -26.82 3.89
N PRO A 318 4.05 -25.53 3.59
CA PRO A 318 3.61 -25.12 2.26
C PRO A 318 4.77 -25.21 1.25
N ILE A 319 4.45 -25.65 0.04
CA ILE A 319 5.28 -25.60 -1.16
C ILE A 319 4.54 -24.71 -2.14
N PHE A 320 5.06 -23.51 -2.38
CA PHE A 320 4.47 -22.56 -3.33
C PHE A 320 5.04 -22.84 -4.73
N ALA A 321 4.21 -23.36 -5.63
CA ALA A 321 4.53 -23.59 -7.04
C ALA A 321 3.82 -22.51 -7.86
N ILE A 322 4.53 -21.44 -8.23
CA ILE A 322 3.93 -20.21 -8.74
C ILE A 322 4.54 -19.83 -10.08
N THR A 323 3.72 -19.40 -11.04
CA THR A 323 4.20 -18.92 -12.33
C THR A 323 4.95 -17.58 -12.21
N ASN A 324 5.71 -17.22 -13.24
CA ASN A 324 6.58 -16.03 -13.24
C ASN A 324 5.81 -14.72 -12.97
N HIS A 325 4.56 -14.62 -13.42
CA HIS A 325 3.75 -13.41 -13.29
C HIS A 325 3.52 -12.98 -11.84
N SER A 326 3.28 -13.95 -10.96
CA SER A 326 2.93 -13.70 -9.56
C SER A 326 4.03 -14.09 -8.57
N TYR A 327 5.15 -14.65 -9.06
CA TYR A 327 6.25 -15.18 -8.26
C TYR A 327 6.75 -14.20 -7.16
N THR A 328 6.89 -12.92 -7.50
CA THR A 328 7.41 -11.89 -6.56
C THR A 328 6.52 -11.66 -5.32
N TYR A 329 5.21 -11.90 -5.41
CA TYR A 329 4.32 -11.82 -4.25
C TYR A 329 4.58 -12.97 -3.28
N TYR A 330 4.75 -14.18 -3.83
CA TYR A 330 5.00 -15.38 -3.04
C TYR A 330 6.44 -15.48 -2.54
N GLU A 331 7.41 -14.84 -3.21
CA GLU A 331 8.77 -14.66 -2.69
C GLU A 331 8.76 -13.89 -1.36
N LYS A 332 7.98 -12.82 -1.28
CA LYS A 332 7.79 -12.06 -0.04
C LYS A 332 7.02 -12.87 1.00
N LEU A 333 5.98 -13.58 0.59
CA LEU A 333 5.18 -14.43 1.48
C LEU A 333 6.02 -15.56 2.08
N HIS A 334 6.87 -16.19 1.26
CA HIS A 334 7.76 -17.28 1.62
C HIS A 334 8.69 -16.92 2.79
N TYR A 335 9.10 -15.66 2.91
CA TYR A 335 9.94 -15.18 4.02
C TYR A 335 9.32 -15.45 5.41
N TYR A 336 7.99 -15.46 5.52
CA TYR A 336 7.29 -15.74 6.78
C TYR A 336 7.20 -17.24 7.12
N PHE A 337 7.55 -18.12 6.18
CA PHE A 337 7.51 -19.57 6.30
C PHE A 337 8.94 -20.17 6.27
N PRO A 338 9.62 -20.30 7.42
CA PRO A 338 11.06 -20.57 7.48
C PRO A 338 11.54 -21.87 6.82
N ILE A 339 10.65 -22.85 6.64
CA ILE A 339 10.95 -24.15 6.00
C ILE A 339 10.13 -24.41 4.74
N ALA A 340 9.33 -23.45 4.27
CA ALA A 340 8.60 -23.63 3.03
C ALA A 340 9.55 -23.74 1.83
N ALA A 341 9.03 -24.22 0.71
CA ALA A 341 9.73 -24.16 -0.57
C ALA A 341 8.97 -23.26 -1.53
N LEU A 342 9.70 -22.58 -2.40
CA LEU A 342 9.17 -21.77 -3.49
C LEU A 342 9.78 -22.29 -4.80
N GLY A 343 8.94 -22.58 -5.77
CA GLY A 343 9.33 -23.06 -7.10
C GLY A 343 8.67 -22.25 -8.19
N LEU A 344 9.45 -21.90 -9.22
CA LEU A 344 8.96 -21.24 -10.41
C LEU A 344 8.30 -22.26 -11.34
N LEU A 345 6.98 -22.21 -11.41
CA LEU A 345 6.16 -23.04 -12.26
C LEU A 345 6.21 -22.51 -13.71
N GLN A 346 6.40 -23.40 -14.68
CA GLN A 346 6.22 -23.06 -16.09
C GLN A 346 4.74 -22.77 -16.37
N GLU A 347 4.45 -21.99 -17.40
CA GLU A 347 3.06 -21.58 -17.72
C GLU A 347 2.11 -22.76 -17.91
N ASP A 348 2.62 -23.94 -18.31
CA ASP A 348 1.83 -25.14 -18.49
C ASP A 348 1.94 -26.14 -17.31
N SER A 349 2.60 -25.78 -16.20
CA SER A 349 2.90 -26.70 -15.08
C SER A 349 3.73 -27.96 -15.42
N SER A 350 4.37 -28.05 -16.60
CA SER A 350 5.10 -29.26 -17.00
C SER A 350 6.29 -29.62 -16.10
N ASN A 351 6.84 -28.64 -15.36
CA ASN A 351 7.93 -28.83 -14.40
C ASN A 351 7.48 -29.07 -12.94
N ILE A 352 6.19 -29.26 -12.65
CA ILE A 352 5.73 -29.39 -11.25
C ILE A 352 6.38 -30.57 -10.51
N LEU A 353 6.67 -31.69 -11.17
CA LEU A 353 7.32 -32.85 -10.54
C LEU A 353 8.75 -32.54 -10.10
N THR A 354 9.51 -31.79 -10.91
CA THR A 354 10.90 -31.42 -10.56
C THR A 354 10.93 -30.38 -9.45
N ILE A 355 9.96 -29.46 -9.43
CA ILE A 355 9.75 -28.52 -8.32
C ILE A 355 9.50 -29.30 -7.02
N LEU A 356 8.61 -30.30 -7.06
CA LEU A 356 8.32 -31.12 -5.89
C LEU A 356 9.58 -31.85 -5.42
N GLU A 357 10.28 -32.58 -6.30
CA GLU A 357 11.51 -33.31 -5.93
C GLU A 357 12.54 -32.40 -5.24
N ASN A 358 12.81 -31.21 -5.80
CA ASN A 358 13.73 -30.23 -5.21
C ASN A 358 13.21 -29.65 -3.89
N ALA A 359 11.91 -29.39 -3.78
CA ALA A 359 11.27 -28.90 -2.57
C ALA A 359 11.39 -29.92 -1.44
N PHE A 360 11.16 -31.21 -1.73
CA PHE A 360 11.32 -32.30 -0.78
C PHE A 360 12.75 -32.39 -0.23
N GLU A 361 13.77 -32.34 -1.08
CA GLU A 361 15.17 -32.37 -0.65
C GLU A 361 15.53 -31.15 0.22
N THR A 362 15.04 -29.98 -0.17
CA THR A 362 15.27 -28.72 0.55
C THR A 362 14.60 -28.70 1.92
N ILE A 363 13.34 -29.15 2.00
CA ILE A 363 12.57 -29.18 3.26
C ILE A 363 13.23 -30.15 4.24
N ARG A 364 13.67 -31.32 3.78
CA ARG A 364 14.23 -32.35 4.66
C ARG A 364 15.64 -32.06 5.13
N SER A 365 16.38 -31.21 4.41
CA SER A 365 17.71 -30.74 4.83
C SER A 365 17.67 -29.58 5.82
N LYS A 366 16.47 -29.08 6.16
CA LYS A 366 16.25 -27.97 7.09
C LYS A 366 15.31 -28.39 8.21
N ILE A 367 15.47 -27.74 9.37
CA ILE A 367 14.55 -27.90 10.49
C ILE A 367 14.39 -26.55 11.19
N SER A 368 13.16 -26.11 11.42
CA SER A 368 12.90 -24.96 12.29
C SER A 368 12.40 -25.47 13.63
N ILE A 369 12.96 -24.95 14.73
CA ILE A 369 12.59 -25.37 16.09
C ILE A 369 11.94 -24.20 16.80
N ARG A 370 10.72 -24.40 17.28
CA ARG A 370 9.89 -23.37 17.91
C ARG A 370 9.50 -23.77 19.33
N SER A 371 9.33 -22.78 20.20
CA SER A 371 8.79 -22.97 21.55
C SER A 371 7.31 -22.57 21.55
N GLU A 372 6.41 -23.55 21.70
CA GLU A 372 4.97 -23.34 21.84
C GLU A 372 4.58 -23.25 23.33
N ASP A 373 3.44 -22.62 23.63
CA ASP A 373 2.82 -22.56 24.97
C ASP A 373 3.73 -22.02 26.09
N ARG A 374 4.56 -21.02 25.76
CA ARG A 374 5.54 -20.42 26.68
C ARG A 374 4.86 -19.53 27.74
N PRO A 375 5.12 -19.73 29.05
CA PRO A 375 4.70 -18.81 30.11
C PRO A 375 5.33 -17.43 29.93
N LYS A 376 4.60 -16.35 30.22
CA LYS A 376 5.09 -14.97 30.00
C LYS A 376 6.36 -14.63 30.79
N ALA A 377 6.56 -15.24 31.95
CA ALA A 377 7.72 -15.02 32.81
C ALA A 377 8.99 -15.74 32.33
N VAL A 378 8.91 -16.60 31.31
CA VAL A 378 10.01 -17.42 30.81
C VAL A 378 10.31 -17.07 29.37
N ASP A 379 11.58 -16.93 29.02
CA ASP A 379 12.10 -16.74 27.68
C ASP A 379 12.93 -17.93 27.20
N THR A 380 12.92 -18.17 25.88
CA THR A 380 13.50 -19.38 25.32
C THR A 380 14.18 -19.10 23.99
N GLN A 381 15.37 -19.63 23.81
CA GLN A 381 16.14 -19.55 22.57
C GLN A 381 16.72 -20.92 22.24
N VAL A 382 16.74 -21.28 20.95
CA VAL A 382 17.38 -22.51 20.48
C VAL A 382 18.68 -22.13 19.76
N LEU A 383 19.77 -22.78 20.12
CA LEU A 383 21.11 -22.55 19.60
C LEU A 383 21.63 -23.81 18.92
N SER A 384 22.46 -23.62 17.90
CA SER A 384 23.25 -24.70 17.30
C SER A 384 24.38 -25.13 18.25
N THR A 385 25.03 -26.26 17.96
CA THR A 385 26.22 -26.70 18.72
C THR A 385 27.42 -25.75 18.62
N THR A 386 27.41 -24.83 17.64
CA THR A 386 28.45 -23.79 17.47
C THR A 386 28.05 -22.45 18.10
N ASP A 387 27.04 -22.43 18.97
CA ASP A 387 26.49 -21.26 19.67
C ASP A 387 26.04 -20.12 18.73
N SER A 388 25.75 -20.44 17.46
CA SER A 388 25.12 -19.51 16.54
C SER A 388 23.60 -19.60 16.66
N SER A 389 22.96 -18.48 16.96
CA SER A 389 21.52 -18.32 16.75
C SER A 389 21.27 -18.20 15.25
N ALA A 390 20.48 -19.12 14.69
CA ALA A 390 20.13 -19.06 13.28
C ALA A 390 18.96 -18.10 13.03
N GLU A 391 18.95 -17.47 11.86
CA GLU A 391 17.82 -16.64 11.43
C GLU A 391 16.51 -17.46 11.46
N HIS A 392 15.47 -16.93 12.12
CA HIS A 392 14.18 -17.61 12.33
C HIS A 392 14.25 -18.98 13.03
N ASN A 393 15.30 -19.27 13.84
CA ASN A 393 15.53 -20.58 14.48
C ASN A 393 15.56 -21.75 13.49
N THR A 394 16.10 -21.52 12.28
CA THR A 394 16.18 -22.54 11.21
C THR A 394 17.58 -23.11 11.11
N PHE A 395 17.70 -24.43 11.22
CA PHE A 395 18.98 -25.14 11.24
C PHE A 395 19.07 -26.11 10.05
N LYS A 396 20.28 -26.30 9.54
CA LYS A 396 20.54 -27.35 8.54
C LYS A 396 20.75 -28.68 9.25
N ILE A 397 20.12 -29.74 8.76
CA ILE A 397 20.28 -31.11 9.26
C ILE A 397 20.55 -32.08 8.11
N THR A 398 21.14 -33.23 8.43
CA THR A 398 21.32 -34.32 7.49
C THR A 398 20.34 -35.44 7.82
N PRO A 399 19.36 -35.72 6.95
CA PRO A 399 18.43 -36.84 7.15
C PRO A 399 19.15 -38.15 7.42
N GLY A 400 18.65 -38.94 8.37
CA GLY A 400 19.25 -40.19 8.82
C GLY A 400 20.34 -40.04 9.90
N GLN A 401 20.70 -38.81 10.27
CA GLN A 401 21.61 -38.52 11.38
C GLN A 401 20.87 -37.78 12.51
N THR A 402 21.35 -37.92 13.74
CA THR A 402 20.82 -37.21 14.90
C THR A 402 21.46 -35.83 14.99
N GLY A 403 20.66 -34.77 14.90
CA GLY A 403 21.06 -33.40 15.19
C GLY A 403 20.99 -33.12 16.69
N THR A 404 21.92 -32.30 17.21
CA THR A 404 21.91 -31.85 18.61
C THR A 404 21.79 -30.33 18.64
N PHE A 405 20.95 -29.83 19.55
CA PHE A 405 20.65 -28.41 19.72
C PHE A 405 20.68 -28.06 21.19
N LYS A 406 21.06 -26.83 21.53
CA LYS A 406 21.00 -26.31 22.90
C LYS A 406 19.75 -25.45 23.04
N VAL A 407 18.89 -25.78 23.99
CA VAL A 407 17.73 -24.99 24.38
C VAL A 407 18.13 -24.13 25.57
N LYS A 408 18.27 -22.83 25.35
CA LYS A 408 18.52 -21.83 26.38
C LYS A 408 17.18 -21.32 26.93
N VAL A 409 16.96 -21.50 28.22
CA VAL A 409 15.75 -21.06 28.94
C VAL A 409 16.15 -20.01 29.98
N LYS A 410 15.47 -18.87 29.97
CA LYS A 410 15.74 -17.73 30.85
C LYS A 410 14.49 -17.36 31.64
N ALA A 411 14.58 -17.26 32.96
CA ALA A 411 13.56 -16.60 33.75
C ALA A 411 13.73 -15.08 33.65
N LEU A 412 12.67 -14.37 33.27
CA LEU A 412 12.68 -12.91 33.22
C LEU A 412 12.69 -12.34 34.65
N GLU A 413 13.25 -11.15 34.84
CA GLU A 413 13.21 -10.43 36.12
C GLU A 413 11.91 -9.61 36.25
N THR A 414 11.48 -8.99 35.15
CA THR A 414 10.26 -8.20 35.06
C THR A 414 9.52 -8.45 33.74
N VAL A 415 8.20 -8.28 33.75
CA VAL A 415 7.34 -8.30 32.56
C VAL A 415 6.41 -7.10 32.63
N GLY A 416 6.46 -6.21 31.64
CA GLY A 416 5.64 -4.99 31.61
C GLY A 416 5.90 -4.04 32.79
N GLY A 417 7.13 -4.02 33.33
CA GLY A 417 7.51 -3.19 34.49
C GLY A 417 7.13 -3.76 35.86
N VAL A 418 6.53 -4.96 35.91
CA VAL A 418 6.17 -5.66 37.16
C VAL A 418 7.14 -6.82 37.40
N ASN A 419 7.55 -7.05 38.65
CA ASN A 419 8.40 -8.19 39.02
C ASN A 419 7.64 -9.51 38.75
N VAL A 420 8.32 -10.48 38.12
CA VAL A 420 7.71 -11.76 37.73
C VAL A 420 7.05 -12.53 38.87
N CYS A 421 7.49 -12.35 40.11
CA CYS A 421 6.92 -13.02 41.27
C CYS A 421 5.55 -12.50 41.70
N GLN A 422 5.12 -11.35 41.17
CA GLN A 422 3.80 -10.78 41.40
C GLN A 422 2.77 -11.18 40.33
N LEU A 423 3.20 -11.91 39.30
CA LEU A 423 2.31 -12.40 38.24
C LEU A 423 1.42 -13.55 38.74
N SER A 424 0.38 -13.86 37.98
CA SER A 424 -0.49 -15.02 38.21
C SER A 424 0.27 -16.34 37.99
N GLU A 425 -0.17 -17.44 38.62
CA GLU A 425 0.52 -18.74 38.50
C GLU A 425 0.64 -19.22 37.04
N GLU A 426 -0.41 -19.02 36.23
CA GLU A 426 -0.42 -19.38 34.80
C GLU A 426 0.58 -18.58 33.94
N GLU A 427 0.98 -17.40 34.41
CA GLU A 427 1.98 -16.56 33.75
C GLU A 427 3.41 -16.86 34.23
N LYS A 428 3.54 -17.41 35.45
CA LYS A 428 4.83 -17.73 36.12
C LYS A 428 5.35 -19.11 35.78
N GLU A 429 4.46 -20.09 35.62
CA GLU A 429 4.83 -21.46 35.32
C GLU A 429 3.87 -22.13 34.33
N GLY A 430 4.40 -23.09 33.56
CA GLY A 430 3.63 -23.84 32.58
C GLY A 430 4.51 -24.82 31.78
N THR A 431 3.86 -25.70 31.02
CA THR A 431 4.58 -26.65 30.17
C THR A 431 4.69 -26.11 28.76
N MET A 432 5.87 -25.59 28.43
CA MET A 432 6.22 -25.18 27.07
C MET A 432 6.67 -26.38 26.23
N ARG A 433 6.48 -26.32 24.91
CA ARG A 433 6.82 -27.40 23.98
C ARG A 433 7.86 -26.92 22.99
N VAL A 434 9.10 -27.41 23.12
CA VAL A 434 10.17 -27.13 22.15
C VAL A 434 10.07 -28.17 21.05
N LYS A 435 9.55 -27.73 19.90
CA LYS A 435 9.04 -28.61 18.86
C LYS A 435 9.65 -28.25 17.50
N PRO A 436 10.20 -29.23 16.78
CA PRO A 436 10.55 -29.05 15.38
C PRO A 436 9.31 -28.94 14.49
N THR A 437 9.33 -28.07 13.49
CA THR A 437 8.17 -27.78 12.63
C THR A 437 7.84 -28.90 11.63
N THR A 438 8.74 -29.86 11.42
CA THR A 438 8.56 -30.94 10.43
C THR A 438 7.72 -32.11 10.93
N PHE A 439 7.45 -32.20 12.25
CA PHE A 439 6.71 -33.31 12.85
C PHE A 439 6.15 -32.97 14.25
N THR A 440 5.37 -33.89 14.84
CA THR A 440 4.62 -33.63 16.08
C THR A 440 5.41 -33.83 17.38
N ALA A 441 6.46 -34.66 17.36
CA ALA A 441 7.29 -34.96 18.54
C ALA A 441 7.99 -33.69 19.06
N ALA A 442 7.98 -33.50 20.39
CA ALA A 442 8.48 -32.30 21.02
C ALA A 442 9.23 -32.64 22.31
N PHE A 443 10.13 -31.75 22.71
CA PHE A 443 10.72 -31.73 24.04
C PHE A 443 9.87 -30.82 24.94
N ASN A 444 9.10 -31.41 25.84
CA ASN A 444 8.26 -30.68 26.78
C ASN A 444 9.08 -30.23 27.99
N ILE A 445 9.00 -28.96 28.34
CA ILE A 445 9.67 -28.39 29.52
C ILE A 445 8.60 -27.77 30.41
N ASP A 446 8.34 -28.40 31.56
CA ASP A 446 7.61 -27.78 32.67
C ASP A 446 8.52 -26.72 33.29
N ALA A 447 8.42 -25.49 32.77
CA ALA A 447 9.26 -24.36 33.10
C ALA A 447 8.50 -23.38 34.00
N GLY A 448 9.19 -22.81 34.99
CA GLY A 448 8.61 -21.78 35.82
C GLY A 448 9.64 -20.96 36.57
N VAL A 449 9.18 -19.83 37.11
CA VAL A 449 10.01 -18.97 37.95
C VAL A 449 9.86 -19.37 39.41
N LEU A 450 10.98 -19.59 40.09
CA LEU A 450 11.07 -19.91 41.50
C LEU A 450 11.04 -18.63 42.34
N CYS A 451 9.85 -18.27 42.83
CA CYS A 451 9.63 -17.13 43.71
C CYS A 451 9.73 -17.55 45.17
N ALA A 452 10.96 -17.69 45.66
CA ALA A 452 11.22 -18.14 47.01
C ALA A 452 10.66 -17.18 48.08
N THR A 453 10.26 -17.76 49.21
CA THR A 453 9.91 -17.03 50.42
C THR A 453 10.79 -17.52 51.57
N CYS A 454 11.31 -16.60 52.38
CA CYS A 454 12.19 -16.96 53.47
C CYS A 454 11.42 -17.56 54.65
N ASP A 455 11.86 -18.73 55.13
CA ASP A 455 11.23 -19.38 56.29
C ASP A 455 11.36 -18.54 57.57
N CYS A 456 12.44 -17.77 57.72
CA CYS A 456 12.63 -16.86 58.87
C CYS A 456 11.58 -15.74 58.94
N GLU A 457 10.81 -15.47 57.88
CA GLU A 457 9.72 -14.50 57.90
C GLU A 457 8.42 -15.10 58.46
N LYS A 458 8.26 -16.43 58.41
CA LYS A 458 7.05 -17.13 58.85
C LYS A 458 6.92 -17.16 60.37
N LEU A 459 8.05 -17.07 61.10
CA LEU A 459 8.11 -17.16 62.57
C LEU A 459 8.81 -15.93 63.18
N PRO A 460 8.14 -14.77 63.24
CA PRO A 460 8.70 -13.57 63.86
C PRO A 460 8.79 -13.71 65.38
N ALA A 461 9.93 -13.35 65.98
CA ALA A 461 10.05 -13.28 67.43
C ALA A 461 9.41 -11.98 67.93
N LYS A 462 8.20 -12.09 68.48
CA LYS A 462 7.40 -10.93 68.88
C LYS A 462 8.00 -10.17 70.06
N LYS A 463 7.92 -8.84 70.03
CA LYS A 463 8.43 -7.95 71.10
C LYS A 463 9.84 -8.34 71.57
N ALA A 464 10.72 -8.61 70.61
CA ALA A 464 12.05 -9.10 70.91
C ALA A 464 12.81 -8.07 71.75
N VAL A 465 13.59 -8.54 72.74
CA VAL A 465 14.44 -7.69 73.60
C VAL A 465 15.40 -6.85 72.75
N ARG A 466 15.90 -7.42 71.66
CA ARG A 466 16.76 -6.75 70.68
C ARG A 466 16.08 -5.59 69.95
N CYS A 467 14.76 -5.66 69.80
CA CYS A 467 13.93 -4.58 69.26
C CYS A 467 13.36 -3.71 70.39
N SER A 468 14.09 -3.61 71.51
CA SER A 468 13.74 -2.84 72.71
C SER A 468 12.38 -3.21 73.34
N GLY A 469 11.85 -4.41 73.04
CA GLY A 469 10.50 -4.83 73.45
C GLY A 469 9.35 -4.14 72.69
N ASN A 470 9.68 -3.26 71.73
CA ASN A 470 8.75 -2.40 70.99
C ASN A 470 8.66 -2.77 69.49
N GLY A 471 9.02 -4.00 69.15
CA GLY A 471 8.99 -4.49 67.77
C GLY A 471 9.22 -6.00 67.68
N ASP A 472 8.85 -6.58 66.55
CA ASP A 472 9.11 -7.98 66.23
C ASP A 472 10.49 -8.12 65.55
N LEU A 473 11.26 -9.15 65.90
CA LEU A 473 12.47 -9.51 65.16
C LEU A 473 12.10 -10.50 64.03
N VAL A 474 12.37 -10.12 62.79
CA VAL A 474 12.05 -10.89 61.57
C VAL A 474 13.31 -10.98 60.71
N CYS A 475 13.82 -12.21 60.49
CA CYS A 475 15.05 -12.47 59.73
C CYS A 475 16.24 -11.55 60.13
N GLY A 476 16.48 -11.34 61.43
CA GLY A 476 17.59 -10.49 61.90
C GLY A 476 17.34 -8.97 61.83
N LYS A 477 16.20 -8.51 61.30
CA LYS A 477 15.78 -7.09 61.28
C LYS A 477 14.60 -6.84 62.21
N CYS A 478 14.59 -5.71 62.92
CA CYS A 478 13.44 -5.31 63.74
C CYS A 478 12.34 -4.65 62.89
N ARG A 479 11.09 -5.11 63.08
CA ARG A 479 9.87 -4.48 62.60
C ARG A 479 9.15 -3.84 63.78
N CYS A 480 9.27 -2.53 63.90
CA CYS A 480 8.78 -1.77 65.04
C CYS A 480 7.24 -1.70 65.08
N GLU A 481 6.69 -1.66 66.29
CA GLU A 481 5.26 -1.36 66.52
C GLU A 481 4.98 0.13 66.26
N ASP A 482 3.73 0.47 65.96
CA ASP A 482 3.31 1.83 65.64
C ASP A 482 3.73 2.82 66.74
N GLY A 483 4.48 3.86 66.35
CA GLY A 483 5.02 4.87 67.27
C GLY A 483 6.48 4.65 67.71
N TRP A 484 7.15 3.60 67.23
CA TRP A 484 8.57 3.33 67.46
C TRP A 484 9.36 3.26 66.16
N LEU A 485 10.59 3.79 66.18
CA LEU A 485 11.46 3.97 65.02
C LEU A 485 12.91 3.56 65.31
N GLY A 486 13.70 3.38 64.25
CA GLY A 486 15.11 2.99 64.30
C GLY A 486 15.35 1.49 64.11
N ASN A 487 16.59 1.10 63.75
CA ASN A 487 16.97 -0.29 63.44
C ASN A 487 16.72 -1.30 64.57
N TYR A 488 16.53 -0.82 65.80
CA TYR A 488 16.28 -1.61 67.01
C TYR A 488 15.04 -1.13 67.79
N CYS A 489 14.17 -0.32 67.19
CA CYS A 489 12.93 0.21 67.79
C CYS A 489 13.14 0.89 69.15
N ASN A 490 14.31 1.50 69.34
CA ASN A 490 14.75 2.09 70.60
C ASN A 490 14.26 3.54 70.80
N CYS A 491 13.53 4.09 69.82
CA CYS A 491 13.20 5.50 69.77
C CYS A 491 11.71 5.71 69.52
N SER A 492 11.08 6.58 70.32
CA SER A 492 9.66 6.93 70.17
C SER A 492 9.50 8.01 69.11
N SER A 493 8.48 7.89 68.26
CA SER A 493 8.12 8.87 67.21
C SER A 493 7.79 10.27 67.74
N ALA A 494 7.66 10.42 69.06
CA ALA A 494 7.39 11.70 69.74
C ALA A 494 8.66 12.39 70.32
N ALA A 495 9.84 11.77 70.25
CA ALA A 495 11.08 12.32 70.82
C ALA A 495 11.78 13.30 69.84
N LYS A 496 11.99 14.55 70.27
CA LYS A 496 12.81 15.55 69.55
C LYS A 496 14.28 15.11 69.54
N THR A 497 14.87 15.11 68.35
CA THR A 497 16.12 14.44 68.01
C THR A 497 17.38 15.23 68.39
N ASP A 498 18.38 14.51 68.89
CA ASP A 498 19.78 14.91 68.80
C ASP A 498 20.22 14.79 67.34
N ASN A 499 20.55 15.92 66.71
CA ASN A 499 20.81 16.01 65.26
C ASN A 499 22.26 15.66 64.88
N THR A 500 23.13 15.41 65.86
CA THR A 500 24.57 15.20 65.65
C THR A 500 24.89 14.01 64.72
N GLY A 501 24.07 12.95 64.74
CA GLY A 501 24.23 11.78 63.87
C GLY A 501 23.70 11.93 62.44
N CYS A 502 23.02 13.03 62.12
CA CYS A 502 22.33 13.26 60.84
C CYS A 502 23.00 14.33 59.98
N ILE A 503 24.18 14.79 60.36
CA ILE A 503 24.92 15.83 59.65
C ILE A 503 26.13 15.18 58.98
N GLN A 504 26.20 15.28 57.66
CA GLN A 504 27.38 14.86 56.89
C GLN A 504 28.57 15.79 57.24
N SER A 505 29.79 15.27 57.25
CA SER A 505 31.01 15.97 57.68
C SER A 505 31.29 17.34 57.04
N ASP A 506 30.60 17.65 55.93
CA ASP A 506 30.73 18.88 55.14
C ASP A 506 29.38 19.63 54.92
N ALA A 507 28.30 19.22 55.60
CA ALA A 507 26.96 19.81 55.45
C ALA A 507 26.55 20.62 56.70
N GLU A 508 25.90 21.77 56.51
CA GLU A 508 25.47 22.64 57.62
C GLU A 508 24.10 22.24 58.23
N LEU A 509 23.30 21.46 57.50
CA LEU A 509 21.94 21.10 57.87
C LEU A 509 21.80 19.58 58.11
N PRO A 510 21.07 19.14 59.15
CA PRO A 510 20.71 17.74 59.33
C PRO A 510 19.95 17.23 58.11
N CYS A 511 20.29 16.04 57.64
CA CYS A 511 19.68 15.38 56.48
C CYS A 511 19.70 16.24 55.21
N SER A 512 20.75 17.06 55.07
CA SER A 512 20.94 17.97 53.95
C SER A 512 19.74 18.92 53.71
N GLY A 513 18.88 19.12 54.72
CA GLY A 513 17.65 19.91 54.60
C GLY A 513 16.52 19.24 53.80
N HIS A 514 16.66 17.97 53.45
CA HIS A 514 15.72 17.21 52.60
C HIS A 514 15.06 16.03 53.32
N GLY A 515 15.17 16.00 54.65
CA GLY A 515 14.60 14.97 55.50
C GLY A 515 14.52 15.40 56.95
N ASP A 516 13.80 14.61 57.73
CA ASP A 516 13.76 14.74 59.18
C ASP A 516 14.80 13.79 59.78
N CYS A 517 15.64 14.30 60.67
CA CYS A 517 16.53 13.47 61.46
C CYS A 517 15.71 12.77 62.52
N LEU A 518 15.55 11.45 62.41
CA LEU A 518 14.82 10.63 63.38
C LEU A 518 15.81 9.63 63.99
N CYS A 519 16.08 9.83 65.27
CA CYS A 519 16.92 8.95 66.09
C CYS A 519 18.36 8.78 65.57
N GLY A 520 18.96 9.87 65.07
CA GLY A 520 20.32 9.88 64.52
C GLY A 520 20.44 9.27 63.12
N THR A 521 19.32 9.03 62.43
CA THR A 521 19.28 8.60 61.03
C THR A 521 18.31 9.48 60.26
N CYS A 522 18.65 9.79 59.01
CA CYS A 522 17.80 10.65 58.17
C CYS A 522 16.67 9.89 57.52
N VAL A 523 15.46 10.45 57.61
CA VAL A 523 14.29 10.00 56.86
C VAL A 523 13.91 11.10 55.87
N CYS A 524 14.05 10.82 54.58
CA CYS A 524 13.85 11.83 53.55
C CYS A 524 12.36 12.18 53.41
N SER A 525 12.05 13.48 53.41
CA SER A 525 10.66 13.96 53.43
C SER A 525 9.91 13.76 52.10
N SER A 526 10.64 13.38 51.05
CA SER A 526 10.09 13.09 49.72
C SER A 526 10.86 11.92 49.09
N GLU A 527 10.15 11.06 48.36
CA GLU A 527 10.76 9.98 47.56
C GLU A 527 11.76 10.47 46.51
N ARG A 528 11.76 11.79 46.24
CA ARG A 528 12.71 12.49 45.39
C ARG A 528 14.15 12.46 45.92
N TYR A 529 14.36 12.30 47.23
CA TYR A 529 15.70 12.34 47.82
C TYR A 529 16.10 10.98 48.43
N GLU A 530 17.39 10.65 48.38
CA GLU A 530 17.93 9.40 48.90
C GLU A 530 19.35 9.55 49.48
N GLY A 531 19.83 8.50 50.14
CA GLY A 531 21.13 8.45 50.81
C GLY A 531 21.01 8.57 52.33
N PRO A 532 22.06 8.20 53.09
CA PRO A 532 22.06 8.18 54.56
C PRO A 532 21.79 9.55 55.21
N PHE A 533 21.95 10.63 54.45
CA PHE A 533 21.68 12.01 54.86
C PHE A 533 20.72 12.72 53.90
N CYS A 534 19.96 11.99 53.07
CA CYS A 534 19.06 12.58 52.05
C CYS A 534 19.76 13.53 51.07
N GLN A 535 21.03 13.27 50.79
CA GLN A 535 21.90 14.18 50.06
C GLN A 535 21.79 14.06 48.53
N TYR A 536 21.15 13.01 48.01
CA TYR A 536 21.05 12.78 46.56
C TYR A 536 19.62 13.00 46.06
N ASP A 537 19.43 13.90 45.09
CA ASP A 537 18.15 14.10 44.39
C ASP A 537 18.05 13.11 43.21
N LYS A 538 17.06 12.21 43.26
CA LYS A 538 16.77 11.23 42.20
C LYS A 538 16.41 11.88 40.87
N ALA A 539 16.05 13.17 40.83
CA ALA A 539 15.77 13.90 39.59
C ALA A 539 17.02 14.52 38.93
N GLN A 540 18.18 14.50 39.60
CA GLN A 540 19.42 15.11 39.11
C GLN A 540 20.30 14.20 38.24
N CYS A 541 19.89 12.94 38.04
CA CYS A 541 20.59 12.08 37.08
C CYS A 541 20.53 12.63 35.65
N GLN A 542 21.51 12.22 34.84
CA GLN A 542 21.61 12.69 33.46
C GLN A 542 20.41 12.24 32.62
N ARG A 543 19.98 13.12 31.70
CA ARG A 543 18.86 12.89 30.79
C ARG A 543 19.36 12.76 29.36
N SER A 544 18.78 11.83 28.62
CA SER A 544 18.98 11.71 27.17
C SER A 544 17.61 11.76 26.49
N GLY A 545 17.45 12.58 25.45
CA GLY A 545 16.17 12.78 24.77
C GLY A 545 15.03 13.32 25.65
N GLY A 546 15.36 13.91 26.81
CA GLY A 546 14.38 14.40 27.81
C GLY A 546 14.03 13.40 28.92
N PHE A 547 14.39 12.13 28.77
CA PHE A 547 14.09 11.06 29.74
C PHE A 547 15.26 10.87 30.73
N LEU A 548 14.93 10.72 32.02
CA LEU A 548 15.90 10.46 33.09
C LEU A 548 16.51 9.07 32.90
N CYS A 549 17.84 8.96 32.83
CA CYS A 549 18.54 7.72 32.51
C CYS A 549 18.01 7.01 31.26
N ASN A 550 17.56 7.82 30.28
CA ASN A 550 16.99 7.37 29.01
C ASN A 550 15.83 6.35 29.15
N ASP A 551 15.19 6.30 30.33
CA ASP A 551 14.17 5.30 30.71
C ASP A 551 14.64 3.83 30.59
N ARG A 552 15.96 3.61 30.67
CA ARG A 552 16.65 2.30 30.53
C ARG A 552 17.66 2.06 31.64
N GLY A 553 17.41 2.69 32.77
CA GLY A 553 18.27 2.67 33.94
C GLY A 553 17.63 3.39 35.10
N THR A 554 18.05 3.04 36.31
CA THR A 554 17.55 3.65 37.54
C THR A 554 18.54 4.69 38.05
N CYS A 555 18.05 5.86 38.45
CA CYS A 555 18.90 6.88 39.08
C CYS A 555 19.27 6.46 40.50
N PHE A 556 20.56 6.40 40.80
CA PHE A 556 21.08 6.06 42.12
C PHE A 556 22.30 6.93 42.47
N HIS A 557 22.25 7.61 43.61
CA HIS A 557 23.26 8.56 44.10
C HIS A 557 23.66 9.63 43.06
N GLY A 558 22.69 10.12 42.28
CA GLY A 558 22.91 11.12 41.24
C GLY A 558 23.60 10.60 39.97
N LYS A 559 23.72 9.28 39.80
CA LYS A 559 24.23 8.62 38.58
C LYS A 559 23.23 7.61 38.04
N CYS A 560 23.22 7.41 36.72
CA CYS A 560 22.38 6.40 36.10
C CYS A 560 23.01 5.01 36.23
N MET A 561 22.26 4.06 36.81
CA MET A 561 22.58 2.64 36.79
C MET A 561 21.81 1.98 35.67
N CYS A 562 22.51 1.59 34.61
CA CYS A 562 21.88 1.10 33.38
C CYS A 562 21.40 -0.34 33.50
N GLU A 563 20.28 -0.62 32.85
CA GLU A 563 19.76 -1.97 32.69
C GLU A 563 20.72 -2.82 31.84
N THR A 564 20.65 -4.14 32.00
CA THR A 564 21.50 -5.08 31.24
C THR A 564 21.33 -4.88 29.74
N GLY A 565 22.44 -4.64 29.03
CA GLY A 565 22.43 -4.34 27.60
C GLY A 565 22.58 -2.85 27.26
N TRP A 566 22.72 -1.98 28.26
CA TRP A 566 22.89 -0.53 28.10
C TRP A 566 24.09 -0.02 28.91
N GLU A 567 24.76 1.00 28.37
CA GLU A 567 25.87 1.72 28.98
C GLU A 567 25.77 3.23 28.69
N GLY A 568 26.73 4.00 29.20
CA GLY A 568 26.75 5.45 29.07
C GLY A 568 26.21 6.17 30.32
N PRO A 569 26.57 7.44 30.51
CA PRO A 569 26.28 8.18 31.74
C PRO A 569 24.79 8.52 31.93
N ALA A 570 23.97 8.40 30.88
CA ALA A 570 22.52 8.49 30.91
C ALA A 570 21.84 7.21 30.38
N CYS A 571 22.54 6.07 30.27
CA CYS A 571 22.03 4.81 29.70
C CYS A 571 21.53 4.93 28.25
N GLU A 572 22.21 5.77 27.49
CA GLU A 572 21.87 6.10 26.10
C GLU A 572 22.47 5.13 25.08
N CYS A 573 23.45 4.32 25.47
CA CYS A 573 24.26 3.53 24.55
C CYS A 573 23.92 2.03 24.67
N PRO A 574 23.35 1.38 23.64
CA PRO A 574 23.16 -0.07 23.66
C PRO A 574 24.48 -0.82 23.50
N LEU A 575 24.63 -1.91 24.25
CA LEU A 575 25.71 -2.90 24.11
C LEU A 575 25.44 -3.92 22.98
N SER A 576 24.20 -3.98 22.48
CA SER A 576 23.83 -4.86 21.37
C SER A 576 24.31 -4.32 20.04
N ASN A 577 24.93 -5.19 19.23
CA ASN A 577 25.33 -4.89 17.86
C ASN A 577 24.21 -5.13 16.83
N GLN A 578 23.01 -5.53 17.25
CA GLN A 578 21.93 -5.92 16.33
C GLN A 578 21.54 -4.83 15.33
N THR A 579 21.47 -3.58 15.76
CA THR A 579 21.12 -2.44 14.90
C THR A 579 22.24 -2.03 13.96
N CYS A 580 23.44 -2.61 14.11
CA CYS A 580 24.60 -2.40 13.25
C CYS A 580 24.80 -3.54 12.24
N LEU A 581 23.94 -4.55 12.23
CA LEU A 581 24.03 -5.64 11.25
C LEU A 581 23.54 -5.16 9.89
N ASP A 582 24.33 -5.40 8.86
CA ASP A 582 23.95 -5.18 7.47
C ASP A 582 22.98 -6.27 6.96
N SER A 583 22.49 -6.11 5.73
CA SER A 583 21.63 -7.09 5.03
C SER A 583 22.27 -8.47 4.84
N LYS A 584 23.57 -8.62 5.11
CA LYS A 584 24.35 -9.87 5.03
C LYS A 584 24.82 -10.36 6.42
N GLY A 585 24.31 -9.78 7.51
CA GLY A 585 24.63 -10.17 8.89
C GLY A 585 26.02 -9.75 9.40
N ARG A 586 26.70 -8.82 8.73
CA ARG A 586 28.01 -8.30 9.15
C ARG A 586 27.85 -6.96 9.86
N ILE A 587 28.70 -6.71 10.85
CA ILE A 587 28.69 -5.44 11.61
C ILE A 587 29.22 -4.33 10.70
N CYS A 588 28.38 -3.34 10.41
CA CYS A 588 28.71 -2.13 9.64
C CYS A 588 29.39 -2.41 8.31
N ASN A 589 28.94 -3.46 7.61
CA ASN A 589 29.46 -3.90 6.32
C ASN A 589 30.99 -4.11 6.31
N GLY A 590 31.59 -4.40 7.48
CA GLY A 590 33.05 -4.56 7.66
C GLY A 590 33.87 -3.28 7.45
N ARG A 591 33.22 -2.13 7.31
CA ARG A 591 33.81 -0.83 6.91
C ARG A 591 33.62 0.27 7.96
N GLY A 592 32.91 -0.05 9.03
CA GLY A 592 32.67 0.86 10.13
C GLY A 592 32.77 0.15 11.47
N ILE A 593 32.82 0.97 12.51
CA ILE A 593 32.81 0.48 13.89
C ILE A 593 31.42 0.77 14.45
N CYS A 594 30.74 -0.28 14.94
CA CYS A 594 29.48 -0.10 15.66
C CYS A 594 29.76 0.59 16.99
N THR A 595 29.20 1.77 17.19
CA THR A 595 29.27 2.52 18.44
C THR A 595 27.86 2.84 18.87
N CYS A 596 27.43 2.35 20.04
CA CYS A 596 26.08 2.56 20.57
C CYS A 596 24.95 2.20 19.58
N GLY A 597 25.09 1.06 18.91
CA GLY A 597 24.09 0.58 17.96
C GLY A 597 24.01 1.39 16.65
N ARG A 598 25.00 2.24 16.35
CA ARG A 598 25.12 2.95 15.07
C ARG A 598 26.48 2.75 14.43
N CYS A 599 26.51 2.61 13.11
CA CYS A 599 27.76 2.41 12.38
C CYS A 599 28.51 3.72 12.12
N LYS A 600 29.78 3.77 12.53
CA LYS A 600 30.72 4.84 12.13
C LYS A 600 31.56 4.34 10.95
N CYS A 601 31.16 4.69 9.74
CA CYS A 601 31.82 4.27 8.51
C CYS A 601 33.14 5.01 8.28
N SER A 602 34.17 4.31 7.81
CA SER A 602 35.45 4.92 7.43
C SER A 602 35.38 5.44 5.99
N GLY A 603 34.96 6.71 5.81
CA GLY A 603 34.85 7.40 4.51
C GLY A 603 33.72 8.44 4.49
N SER A 604 33.81 9.46 3.63
CA SER A 604 32.91 10.64 3.65
C SER A 604 31.41 10.31 3.46
N ASN A 605 30.60 10.81 4.41
CA ASN A 605 29.19 10.53 4.70
C ASN A 605 28.14 11.08 3.71
N SER A 606 28.09 10.65 2.45
CA SER A 606 26.90 10.98 1.60
C SER A 606 26.41 9.90 0.64
N LEU A 607 27.13 8.78 0.52
CA LEU A 607 26.82 7.70 -0.45
C LEU A 607 26.60 6.33 0.21
N LEU A 608 26.64 6.27 1.54
CA LEU A 608 26.51 5.05 2.33
C LEU A 608 25.25 5.10 3.20
N SER A 609 24.61 3.95 3.42
CA SER A 609 23.49 3.78 4.34
C SER A 609 23.94 3.83 5.80
N ASP A 610 22.96 3.77 6.71
CA ASP A 610 23.17 3.73 8.17
C ASP A 610 23.97 2.51 8.66
N THR A 611 24.13 1.47 7.82
CA THR A 611 24.94 0.27 8.08
C THR A 611 26.24 0.21 7.25
N CYS A 612 26.63 1.33 6.62
CA CYS A 612 27.78 1.42 5.72
C CYS A 612 27.66 0.62 4.42
N GLU A 613 26.43 0.37 3.95
CA GLU A 613 26.18 -0.22 2.62
C GLU A 613 26.09 0.86 1.55
N ALA A 614 26.45 0.56 0.30
CA ALA A 614 26.29 1.53 -0.80
C ALA A 614 24.79 1.76 -1.08
N ASN A 615 24.36 3.02 -1.07
CA ASN A 615 22.97 3.36 -1.38
C ASN A 615 22.64 3.13 -2.88
N VAL A 616 21.35 3.13 -3.23
CA VAL A 616 20.87 2.84 -4.60
C VAL A 616 21.50 3.76 -5.65
N GLN A 617 21.65 5.05 -5.35
CA GLN A 617 22.33 6.01 -6.24
C GLN A 617 23.82 5.71 -6.44
N ALA A 618 24.52 5.26 -5.40
CA ALA A 618 25.93 4.88 -5.49
C ALA A 618 26.12 3.59 -6.32
N ARG A 619 25.20 2.62 -6.24
CA ARG A 619 25.25 1.38 -7.04
C ARG A 619 25.02 1.64 -8.53
N LEU A 620 24.01 2.45 -8.87
CA LEU A 620 23.75 2.89 -10.24
C LEU A 620 24.92 3.69 -10.83
N ALA A 621 25.49 4.63 -10.05
CA ALA A 621 26.63 5.41 -10.46
C ALA A 621 27.90 4.56 -10.70
N MET A 622 28.09 3.45 -9.96
CA MET A 622 29.24 2.55 -10.13
C MET A 622 29.21 1.78 -11.44
N CYS A 623 28.05 1.31 -11.90
CA CYS A 623 27.93 0.68 -13.21
C CYS A 623 28.22 1.70 -14.32
N GLU A 624 27.56 2.85 -14.29
CA GLU A 624 27.64 3.85 -15.36
C GLU A 624 29.04 4.47 -15.48
N ALA A 625 29.73 4.70 -14.36
CA ALA A 625 31.10 5.22 -14.34
C ALA A 625 32.15 4.25 -14.90
N LYS A 626 31.88 2.93 -14.86
CA LYS A 626 32.82 1.89 -15.31
C LYS A 626 32.55 1.39 -16.74
N ARG A 627 31.36 1.65 -17.28
CA ARG A 627 30.87 1.18 -18.58
C ARG A 627 31.87 1.39 -19.72
N THR A 628 32.30 2.63 -19.94
CA THR A 628 33.16 3.02 -21.07
C THR A 628 34.57 2.45 -20.98
N CYS A 629 35.11 2.33 -19.76
CA CYS A 629 36.41 1.69 -19.53
C CYS A 629 36.37 0.17 -19.72
N VAL A 630 35.28 -0.49 -19.29
CA VAL A 630 35.08 -1.93 -19.50
C VAL A 630 34.97 -2.24 -21.00
N GLN A 631 34.11 -1.51 -21.71
CA GLN A 631 33.92 -1.68 -23.16
C GLN A 631 35.24 -1.53 -23.94
N CYS A 632 36.01 -0.49 -23.62
CA CYS A 632 37.29 -0.25 -24.27
C CYS A 632 38.36 -1.28 -23.91
N GLN A 633 38.50 -1.66 -22.63
CA GLN A 633 39.53 -2.61 -22.22
C GLN A 633 39.25 -4.03 -22.73
N ALA A 634 37.98 -4.46 -22.74
CA ALA A 634 37.57 -5.82 -23.10
C ALA A 634 37.55 -6.07 -24.61
N TRP A 635 36.89 -5.18 -25.39
CA TRP A 635 36.64 -5.41 -26.81
C TRP A 635 37.26 -4.35 -27.74
N LYS A 636 37.94 -3.33 -27.19
CA LYS A 636 38.52 -2.21 -27.95
C LYS A 636 37.48 -1.38 -28.74
N THR A 637 36.22 -1.42 -28.30
CA THR A 637 35.08 -0.70 -28.86
C THR A 637 34.65 0.48 -27.96
N GLY A 638 33.74 1.34 -28.43
CA GLY A 638 33.15 2.45 -27.65
C GLY A 638 33.95 3.77 -27.63
N ASP A 639 33.42 4.77 -26.92
CA ASP A 639 33.89 6.18 -26.96
C ASP A 639 35.34 6.41 -26.49
N MET A 640 35.87 5.51 -25.66
CA MET A 640 37.24 5.59 -25.13
C MET A 640 38.26 4.78 -25.93
N LYS A 641 37.91 4.27 -27.12
CA LYS A 641 38.80 3.47 -27.97
C LYS A 641 40.10 4.20 -28.36
N GLY A 642 41.21 3.44 -28.45
CA GLY A 642 42.55 3.95 -28.80
C GLY A 642 43.38 4.36 -27.56
N GLU A 643 44.21 5.40 -27.69
CA GLU A 643 45.13 5.86 -26.62
C GLU A 643 44.39 6.33 -25.34
N LYS A 644 43.13 6.74 -25.47
CA LYS A 644 42.30 7.16 -24.32
C LYS A 644 41.96 6.02 -23.36
N CYS A 645 42.05 4.77 -23.82
CA CYS A 645 41.81 3.56 -23.02
C CYS A 645 42.84 3.38 -21.89
N GLU A 646 44.06 3.91 -22.09
CA GLU A 646 45.15 3.80 -21.13
C GLU A 646 44.95 4.68 -19.88
N GLY A 647 44.01 5.64 -19.94
CA GLY A 647 43.64 6.49 -18.81
C GLY A 647 42.63 5.88 -17.83
N CYS A 648 42.23 4.62 -18.02
CA CYS A 648 41.24 3.97 -17.15
C CYS A 648 41.85 3.59 -15.78
N PRO A 649 41.18 3.92 -14.66
CA PRO A 649 41.78 3.84 -13.32
C PRO A 649 41.77 2.42 -12.72
N PHE A 650 41.35 1.40 -13.46
CA PHE A 650 41.32 0.01 -13.02
C PHE A 650 41.56 -0.92 -14.22
N LYS A 651 41.94 -2.17 -13.92
CA LYS A 651 42.08 -3.24 -14.91
C LYS A 651 40.92 -4.22 -14.79
N ILE A 652 40.43 -4.70 -15.93
CA ILE A 652 39.39 -5.73 -15.99
C ILE A 652 39.98 -7.15 -16.03
N THR A 653 39.19 -8.12 -15.58
CA THR A 653 39.48 -9.55 -15.71
C THR A 653 38.36 -10.23 -16.50
N MET A 654 38.71 -10.90 -17.59
CA MET A 654 37.74 -11.60 -18.44
C MET A 654 37.46 -13.01 -17.91
N VAL A 655 36.20 -13.33 -17.60
CA VAL A 655 35.77 -14.60 -17.01
C VAL A 655 34.75 -15.33 -17.90
N ASP A 656 34.71 -16.65 -17.79
CA ASP A 656 33.76 -17.49 -18.54
C ASP A 656 32.35 -17.48 -17.91
N GLU A 657 32.27 -17.24 -16.59
CA GLU A 657 31.01 -17.14 -15.84
C GLU A 657 31.16 -16.05 -14.79
N LEU A 658 30.15 -15.17 -14.67
CA LEU A 658 30.15 -14.10 -13.67
C LEU A 658 29.74 -14.63 -12.29
N GLN A 659 30.28 -14.02 -11.24
CA GLN A 659 29.84 -14.31 -9.87
C GLN A 659 28.34 -14.00 -9.68
N LYS A 660 27.68 -14.79 -8.84
CA LYS A 660 26.24 -14.66 -8.56
C LYS A 660 25.93 -13.32 -7.90
N LYS A 661 24.74 -12.77 -8.17
CA LYS A 661 24.29 -11.46 -7.65
C LYS A 661 24.31 -11.36 -6.12
N GLU A 662 24.24 -12.49 -5.43
CA GLU A 662 24.33 -12.60 -3.95
C GLU A 662 25.74 -12.28 -3.41
N ASP A 663 26.78 -12.54 -4.20
CA ASP A 663 28.19 -12.48 -3.80
C ASP A 663 28.85 -11.13 -4.16
N VAL A 664 28.33 -10.41 -5.14
CA VAL A 664 28.87 -9.13 -5.64
C VAL A 664 28.02 -7.91 -5.25
N ILE A 665 28.54 -6.68 -5.42
CA ILE A 665 27.77 -5.45 -5.13
C ILE A 665 26.66 -5.25 -6.15
N GLU A 666 27.00 -5.36 -7.44
CA GLU A 666 26.05 -5.15 -8.53
C GLU A 666 26.51 -5.88 -9.80
N THR A 667 25.54 -6.36 -10.57
CA THR A 667 25.75 -6.94 -11.89
C THR A 667 25.27 -5.95 -12.94
N CYS A 668 26.20 -5.43 -13.74
CA CYS A 668 25.94 -4.41 -14.74
C CYS A 668 25.75 -5.06 -16.13
N THR A 669 24.78 -4.57 -16.89
CA THR A 669 24.46 -5.07 -18.24
C THR A 669 24.28 -3.90 -19.19
N PHE A 670 24.95 -3.94 -20.34
CA PHE A 670 24.88 -2.90 -21.35
C PHE A 670 24.89 -3.49 -22.76
N ARG A 671 24.23 -2.81 -23.70
CA ARG A 671 24.27 -3.13 -25.13
C ARG A 671 25.43 -2.38 -25.77
N ASP A 672 26.26 -3.08 -26.54
CA ASP A 672 27.32 -2.47 -27.33
C ASP A 672 26.71 -1.85 -28.60
N GLU A 673 27.04 -0.58 -28.84
CA GLU A 673 26.49 0.22 -29.94
C GLU A 673 27.12 -0.15 -31.30
N GLU A 674 28.26 -0.86 -31.33
CA GLU A 674 28.96 -1.21 -32.58
C GLU A 674 28.53 -2.57 -33.18
N ASP A 675 28.19 -3.57 -32.36
CA ASP A 675 27.84 -4.92 -32.81
C ASP A 675 26.45 -5.39 -32.37
N ASP A 676 25.67 -4.53 -31.71
CA ASP A 676 24.31 -4.81 -31.23
C ASP A 676 24.23 -5.99 -30.24
N CYS A 677 25.37 -6.45 -29.73
CA CYS A 677 25.46 -7.52 -28.76
C CYS A 677 25.42 -6.98 -27.32
N THR A 678 24.91 -7.77 -26.39
CA THR A 678 24.84 -7.39 -24.98
C THR A 678 26.05 -7.94 -24.23
N TYR A 679 26.66 -7.12 -23.38
CA TYR A 679 27.79 -7.52 -22.53
C TYR A 679 27.49 -7.29 -21.05
N HIS A 680 28.08 -8.14 -20.22
CA HIS A 680 27.82 -8.21 -18.78
C HIS A 680 29.12 -8.12 -17.98
N TYR A 681 29.08 -7.43 -16.84
CA TYR A 681 30.20 -7.40 -15.89
C TYR A 681 29.73 -7.18 -14.45
N THR A 682 30.54 -7.59 -13.48
CA THR A 682 30.29 -7.38 -12.05
C THR A 682 31.26 -6.37 -11.46
N VAL A 683 30.80 -5.67 -10.43
CA VAL A 683 31.62 -4.71 -9.66
C VAL A 683 31.62 -5.14 -8.21
N ASP A 684 32.82 -5.25 -7.62
CA ASP A 684 32.98 -5.57 -6.20
C ASP A 684 34.00 -4.64 -5.50
N TYR A 685 33.99 -4.66 -4.17
CA TYR A 685 34.89 -3.89 -3.33
C TYR A 685 36.31 -4.45 -3.39
N ALA A 686 37.31 -3.57 -3.36
CA ALA A 686 38.70 -3.99 -3.20
C ALA A 686 38.89 -4.75 -1.87
N VAL A 687 39.56 -5.90 -1.93
CA VAL A 687 39.80 -6.81 -0.79
C VAL A 687 40.72 -6.18 0.27
N LYS A 688 41.47 -5.12 -0.09
CA LYS A 688 42.38 -4.39 0.82
C LYS A 688 42.28 -2.87 0.65
N PRO A 689 42.48 -2.07 1.72
CA PRO A 689 42.60 -0.63 1.59
C PRO A 689 43.85 -0.30 0.76
N GLY A 690 43.64 0.23 -0.46
CA GLY A 690 44.70 0.59 -1.39
C GLY A 690 44.85 -0.29 -2.63
N ASP A 691 44.00 -1.32 -2.82
CA ASP A 691 43.88 -2.05 -4.10
C ASP A 691 42.77 -1.45 -4.98
N ASP A 692 42.95 -1.53 -6.31
CA ASP A 692 41.92 -1.11 -7.27
C ASP A 692 40.71 -2.07 -7.24
N THR A 693 39.49 -1.52 -7.36
CA THR A 693 38.22 -2.29 -7.49
C THR A 693 38.32 -3.40 -8.55
N GLU A 694 38.01 -4.64 -8.17
CA GLU A 694 37.98 -5.79 -9.09
C GLU A 694 36.72 -5.72 -9.98
N VAL A 695 36.92 -5.77 -11.30
CA VAL A 695 35.85 -5.76 -12.30
C VAL A 695 35.97 -7.00 -13.17
N GLN A 696 35.00 -7.91 -13.07
CA GLN A 696 34.97 -9.13 -13.86
C GLN A 696 33.99 -8.97 -15.01
N VAL A 697 34.43 -9.31 -16.22
CA VAL A 697 33.69 -9.10 -17.46
C VAL A 697 33.47 -10.44 -18.13
N LEU A 698 32.23 -10.71 -18.55
CA LEU A 698 31.90 -11.95 -19.24
C LEU A 698 32.58 -11.98 -20.62
N LYS A 699 33.26 -13.08 -20.94
CA LYS A 699 34.00 -13.19 -22.22
C LYS A 699 33.10 -13.19 -23.44
N GLU A 700 31.97 -13.88 -23.37
CA GLU A 700 31.03 -14.03 -24.48
C GLU A 700 29.97 -12.92 -24.44
N LYS A 701 29.76 -12.26 -25.58
CA LYS A 701 28.65 -11.32 -25.74
C LYS A 701 27.40 -12.07 -26.19
N GLU A 702 26.25 -11.70 -25.66
CA GLU A 702 24.97 -12.22 -26.14
C GLU A 702 24.57 -11.50 -27.44
N CYS A 703 24.79 -12.17 -28.57
CA CYS A 703 24.45 -11.67 -29.90
C CYS A 703 23.22 -12.40 -30.46
N PRO A 704 22.34 -11.72 -31.23
CA PRO A 704 21.25 -12.39 -31.94
C PRO A 704 21.82 -13.40 -32.98
N PRO A 705 21.16 -14.57 -33.19
CA PRO A 705 21.73 -15.66 -34.00
C PRO A 705 21.90 -15.27 -35.48
N ALA A 706 23.11 -15.54 -36.01
CA ALA A 706 23.46 -15.29 -37.41
C ALA A 706 22.77 -16.26 -38.40
N GLY A 707 22.36 -15.74 -39.55
CA GLY A 707 21.48 -16.40 -40.52
C GLY A 707 22.01 -17.66 -41.24
N PHE A 708 21.05 -18.53 -41.57
CA PHE A 708 21.14 -19.83 -42.27
C PHE A 708 21.72 -19.77 -43.71
N LEU A 709 23.03 -19.52 -43.88
CA LEU A 709 23.68 -19.56 -45.19
C LEU A 709 23.91 -20.99 -45.76
N TRP A 710 23.88 -22.03 -44.91
CA TRP A 710 24.14 -23.42 -45.31
C TRP A 710 22.95 -24.13 -45.99
N LEU A 711 21.75 -23.54 -46.01
CA LEU A 711 20.54 -24.11 -46.64
C LEU A 711 20.44 -23.88 -48.16
N ILE A 712 21.23 -22.96 -48.70
CA ILE A 712 21.18 -22.53 -50.11
C ILE A 712 21.48 -23.68 -51.10
N PRO A 713 22.44 -24.60 -50.86
CA PRO A 713 22.70 -25.72 -51.77
C PRO A 713 21.54 -26.73 -51.80
N LEU A 714 20.88 -26.95 -50.65
CA LEU A 714 19.75 -27.89 -50.52
C LEU A 714 18.52 -27.37 -51.26
N ILE A 715 18.25 -26.07 -51.17
CA ILE A 715 17.13 -25.40 -51.86
C ILE A 715 17.33 -25.41 -53.37
N MET A 716 18.56 -25.20 -53.85
CA MET A 716 18.90 -25.28 -55.27
C MET A 716 18.64 -26.68 -55.85
N PHE A 717 18.97 -27.74 -55.11
CA PHE A 717 18.71 -29.12 -55.52
C PHE A 717 17.21 -29.43 -55.57
N LEU A 718 16.44 -28.96 -54.58
CA LEU A 718 14.99 -29.18 -54.49
C LEU A 718 14.22 -28.49 -55.63
N MET A 719 14.64 -27.28 -56.01
CA MET A 719 14.03 -26.50 -57.10
C MET A 719 14.20 -27.18 -58.46
N LEU A 720 15.34 -27.83 -58.68
CA LEU A 720 15.63 -28.54 -59.93
C LEU A 720 14.77 -29.81 -60.07
N LEU A 721 14.50 -30.48 -58.95
CA LEU A 721 13.63 -31.65 -58.88
C LEU A 721 12.15 -31.27 -59.11
N LEU A 722 11.72 -30.13 -58.57
CA LEU A 722 10.36 -29.60 -58.72
C LEU A 722 10.06 -29.19 -60.17
N ALA A 723 11.05 -28.62 -60.87
CA ALA A 723 10.93 -28.24 -62.28
C ALA A 723 10.74 -29.47 -63.19
N LEU A 724 11.43 -30.58 -62.90
CA LEU A 724 11.30 -31.85 -63.62
C LEU A 724 9.90 -32.48 -63.42
N LEU A 725 9.39 -32.44 -62.19
CA LEU A 725 8.05 -32.90 -61.84
C LEU A 725 6.94 -32.08 -62.52
N LEU A 726 7.08 -30.76 -62.60
CA LEU A 726 6.13 -29.88 -63.28
C LEU A 726 6.11 -30.11 -64.81
N LEU A 727 7.24 -30.44 -65.40
CA LEU A 727 7.35 -30.79 -66.83
C LEU A 727 6.68 -32.14 -67.15
N CYS A 728 6.75 -33.10 -66.22
CA CYS A 728 5.95 -34.32 -66.28
C CYS A 728 4.46 -34.02 -66.13
N CYS A 729 4.05 -33.21 -65.15
CA CYS A 729 2.64 -32.84 -64.95
C CYS A 729 2.03 -32.09 -66.14
N TRP A 730 2.79 -31.24 -66.83
CA TRP A 730 2.33 -30.56 -68.05
C TRP A 730 2.02 -31.57 -69.16
N LYS A 731 2.82 -32.63 -69.32
CA LYS A 731 2.61 -33.61 -70.39
C LYS A 731 1.41 -34.55 -70.16
N TYR A 732 0.93 -34.69 -68.91
CA TYR A 732 -0.16 -35.60 -68.54
C TYR A 732 -1.51 -34.92 -68.23
N CYS A 733 -1.56 -33.60 -67.96
CA CYS A 733 -2.79 -32.91 -67.53
C CYS A 733 -3.57 -32.17 -68.64
N ALA A 734 -3.58 -32.69 -69.87
CA ALA A 734 -4.39 -32.12 -70.96
C ALA A 734 -5.77 -32.79 -71.16
N CYS A 735 -6.28 -33.61 -70.23
CA CYS A 735 -7.43 -34.46 -70.54
C CYS A 735 -8.63 -34.50 -69.58
N CYS A 736 -8.71 -33.72 -68.48
CA CYS A 736 -9.90 -33.82 -67.61
C CYS A 736 -10.33 -32.49 -66.97
N LYS A 737 -11.22 -31.77 -67.65
CA LYS A 737 -12.11 -30.75 -67.05
C LYS A 737 -13.47 -31.40 -66.82
N ALA A 738 -13.70 -31.95 -65.62
CA ALA A 738 -15.01 -32.15 -64.95
C ALA A 738 -14.89 -33.23 -63.85
N CYS A 739 -14.30 -32.93 -62.68
CA CYS A 739 -14.46 -33.78 -61.48
C CYS A 739 -13.92 -33.19 -60.16
N LEU A 740 -13.84 -31.87 -59.97
CA LEU A 740 -13.37 -31.28 -58.70
C LEU A 740 -14.37 -30.28 -58.13
N ALA A 741 -15.56 -30.79 -57.84
CA ALA A 741 -16.48 -30.22 -56.86
C ALA A 741 -16.77 -31.36 -55.88
N LEU A 742 -15.88 -31.57 -54.90
CA LEU A 742 -16.06 -32.38 -53.67
C LEU A 742 -14.69 -32.56 -52.98
N LEU A 743 -14.13 -31.50 -52.39
CA LEU A 743 -13.04 -31.55 -51.40
C LEU A 743 -13.10 -30.26 -50.53
N PRO A 744 -13.30 -30.32 -49.20
CA PRO A 744 -13.41 -29.15 -48.34
C PRO A 744 -12.03 -28.73 -47.78
N CYS A 745 -11.03 -28.52 -48.64
CA CYS A 745 -9.69 -28.10 -48.24
C CYS A 745 -9.05 -27.20 -49.31
N CYS A 746 -9.64 -26.03 -49.58
CA CYS A 746 -8.94 -24.86 -50.12
C CYS A 746 -9.90 -23.67 -50.22
N GLY A 747 -9.71 -22.69 -49.32
CA GLY A 747 -10.49 -21.45 -49.32
C GLY A 747 -10.31 -20.61 -48.05
N ARG A 748 -9.08 -20.40 -47.58
CA ARG A 748 -8.82 -19.24 -46.72
C ARG A 748 -8.09 -18.20 -47.56
N GLY A 749 -8.89 -17.31 -48.16
CA GLY A 749 -8.38 -16.09 -48.76
C GLY A 749 -7.69 -15.22 -47.71
N ARG A 750 -6.89 -14.26 -48.17
CA ARG A 750 -6.25 -13.25 -47.32
C ARG A 750 -7.33 -12.36 -46.72
N MET A 751 -7.34 -12.18 -45.40
CA MET A 751 -8.33 -11.35 -44.71
C MET A 751 -7.68 -10.22 -43.92
N VAL A 752 -8.38 -9.09 -43.79
CA VAL A 752 -8.04 -7.98 -42.88
C VAL A 752 -9.25 -7.62 -42.03
N GLY A 753 -9.06 -7.39 -40.73
CA GLY A 753 -10.13 -6.96 -39.82
C GLY A 753 -9.62 -6.49 -38.46
N PHE A 754 -10.51 -5.92 -37.64
CA PHE A 754 -10.15 -5.49 -36.28
C PHE A 754 -9.75 -6.69 -35.41
N LYS A 755 -8.74 -6.51 -34.55
CA LYS A 755 -8.27 -7.56 -33.64
C LYS A 755 -9.34 -7.94 -32.63
N GLU A 756 -9.93 -6.94 -31.98
CA GLU A 756 -10.93 -7.08 -30.94
C GLU A 756 -12.34 -6.81 -31.48
N GLU A 757 -13.36 -7.42 -30.86
CA GLU A 757 -14.78 -7.15 -31.17
C GLU A 757 -15.33 -5.97 -30.39
N GLN A 758 -14.77 -5.70 -29.20
CA GLN A 758 -15.24 -4.63 -28.34
C GLN A 758 -14.11 -4.05 -27.47
N TYR A 759 -14.24 -2.76 -27.16
CA TYR A 759 -13.44 -2.08 -26.14
C TYR A 759 -14.39 -1.54 -25.06
N MET A 760 -14.03 -1.69 -23.79
CA MET A 760 -14.72 -1.01 -22.69
C MET A 760 -13.74 -0.07 -22.00
N LEU A 761 -14.03 1.23 -22.04
CA LEU A 761 -13.17 2.30 -21.56
C LEU A 761 -13.91 3.10 -20.50
N ARG A 762 -13.24 3.44 -19.40
CA ARG A 762 -13.76 4.40 -18.42
C ARG A 762 -13.31 5.79 -18.82
N GLN A 763 -14.24 6.76 -18.84
CA GLN A 763 -13.90 8.14 -19.23
C GLN A 763 -12.81 8.75 -18.35
N SER A 764 -12.77 8.41 -17.06
CA SER A 764 -11.74 8.84 -16.10
C SER A 764 -10.34 8.31 -16.42
N ALA A 765 -10.23 7.20 -17.15
CA ALA A 765 -8.97 6.57 -17.54
C ALA A 765 -8.48 7.02 -18.93
N LEU A 766 -9.26 7.82 -19.67
CA LEU A 766 -8.88 8.32 -20.99
C LEU A 766 -7.89 9.49 -20.86
N THR A 767 -6.67 9.28 -21.33
CA THR A 767 -5.62 10.31 -21.40
C THR A 767 -5.67 11.12 -22.70
N SER A 768 -6.48 10.68 -23.68
CA SER A 768 -6.59 11.27 -25.01
C SER A 768 -8.01 11.14 -25.57
N ASN A 769 -8.35 11.99 -26.55
CA ASN A 769 -9.64 11.94 -27.26
C ASN A 769 -9.65 10.96 -28.44
N ASP A 770 -8.62 10.12 -28.58
CA ASP A 770 -8.52 9.11 -29.62
C ASP A 770 -8.17 7.74 -28.99
N LEU A 771 -8.56 6.66 -29.68
CA LEU A 771 -8.22 5.28 -29.34
C LEU A 771 -7.49 4.62 -30.51
N ASP A 772 -6.30 4.09 -30.28
CA ASP A 772 -5.59 3.27 -31.29
C ASP A 772 -6.17 1.85 -31.27
N THR A 773 -6.83 1.46 -32.36
CA THR A 773 -7.51 0.17 -32.52
C THR A 773 -6.75 -0.71 -33.52
N PRO A 774 -6.18 -1.86 -33.10
CA PRO A 774 -5.35 -2.69 -33.97
C PRO A 774 -6.17 -3.37 -35.08
N LEU A 775 -5.70 -3.22 -36.32
CA LEU A 775 -6.21 -3.90 -37.50
C LEU A 775 -5.21 -4.98 -37.93
N VAL A 776 -5.68 -6.22 -38.06
CA VAL A 776 -4.86 -7.42 -38.26
C VAL A 776 -5.10 -8.03 -39.64
N ARG A 777 -4.02 -8.48 -40.27
CA ARG A 777 -4.02 -9.20 -41.54
C ARG A 777 -3.70 -10.68 -41.32
N THR A 778 -4.57 -11.58 -41.79
CA THR A 778 -4.36 -13.03 -41.73
C THR A 778 -4.14 -13.60 -43.14
N GLY A 779 -3.03 -14.31 -43.35
CA GLY A 779 -2.61 -14.88 -44.63
C GLY A 779 -1.22 -14.38 -45.08
N PRO A 780 -0.65 -14.90 -46.18
CA PRO A 780 0.73 -14.56 -46.59
C PRO A 780 0.88 -13.06 -46.89
N PRO A 781 1.81 -12.33 -46.24
CA PRO A 781 1.89 -10.87 -46.27
C PRO A 781 2.62 -10.33 -47.53
N LYS A 782 2.20 -10.75 -48.72
CA LYS A 782 2.92 -10.54 -50.01
C LYS A 782 2.47 -9.33 -50.85
N SER A 783 1.69 -8.40 -50.29
CA SER A 783 1.33 -7.13 -50.97
C SER A 783 0.92 -6.05 -49.98
N THR A 784 0.73 -4.81 -50.45
CA THR A 784 0.10 -3.75 -49.66
C THR A 784 -1.43 -3.84 -49.76
N ASP A 785 -2.13 -3.67 -48.63
CA ASP A 785 -3.59 -3.48 -48.60
C ASP A 785 -3.92 -2.13 -47.96
N VAL A 786 -4.86 -1.36 -48.52
CA VAL A 786 -5.39 -0.13 -47.92
C VAL A 786 -6.82 -0.40 -47.51
N VAL A 787 -7.15 -0.18 -46.23
CA VAL A 787 -8.49 -0.43 -45.68
C VAL A 787 -9.16 0.89 -45.33
N ARG A 788 -10.38 1.10 -45.84
CA ARG A 788 -11.22 2.22 -45.44
C ARG A 788 -12.08 1.87 -44.25
N TRP A 789 -12.28 2.84 -43.36
CA TRP A 789 -13.09 2.68 -42.16
C TRP A 789 -13.95 3.92 -41.92
N LYS A 790 -15.07 3.75 -41.20
CA LYS A 790 -15.96 4.84 -40.79
C LYS A 790 -16.57 4.61 -39.41
N ILE A 791 -17.08 5.69 -38.82
CA ILE A 791 -17.90 5.73 -37.62
C ILE A 791 -19.17 6.49 -37.96
N THR A 792 -20.33 5.87 -37.73
CA THR A 792 -21.65 6.49 -37.99
C THR A 792 -22.34 6.90 -36.70
N ASP A 793 -22.81 8.14 -36.67
CA ASP A 793 -23.66 8.76 -35.63
C ASP A 793 -23.32 8.39 -34.17
N ASN A 794 -22.23 8.97 -33.66
CA ASN A 794 -21.78 8.78 -32.29
C ASN A 794 -22.61 9.54 -31.23
N VAL A 795 -23.94 9.50 -31.29
CA VAL A 795 -24.81 10.14 -30.28
C VAL A 795 -25.77 9.10 -29.72
N HIS A 796 -25.35 8.42 -28.66
CA HIS A 796 -26.27 7.70 -27.78
C HIS A 796 -26.94 8.72 -26.84
N ARG A 797 -28.19 9.07 -27.15
CA ARG A 797 -29.11 9.74 -26.25
C ARG A 797 -30.39 8.92 -26.20
N SER A 798 -31.05 8.84 -25.05
CA SER A 798 -32.39 8.25 -24.95
C SER A 798 -33.33 8.82 -26.03
N PRO A 799 -34.15 8.00 -26.72
CA PRO A 799 -35.07 8.45 -27.78
C PRO A 799 -36.02 9.59 -27.37
N ASN A 800 -36.24 9.74 -26.06
CA ASN A 800 -37.10 10.75 -25.47
C ASN A 800 -36.36 12.04 -25.04
N HIS A 801 -35.04 12.14 -25.28
CA HIS A 801 -34.24 13.31 -24.90
C HIS A 801 -34.55 14.52 -25.82
N PRO A 802 -34.84 15.73 -25.30
CA PRO A 802 -35.25 16.89 -26.10
C PRO A 802 -34.27 17.27 -27.21
N LEU A 803 -32.97 17.08 -26.96
CA LEU A 803 -31.89 17.37 -27.91
C LEU A 803 -31.62 16.23 -28.93
N ALA A 804 -32.22 15.04 -28.77
CA ALA A 804 -32.15 13.96 -29.77
C ALA A 804 -33.16 14.18 -30.91
N GLN A 805 -34.21 14.96 -30.67
CA GLN A 805 -35.27 15.29 -31.64
C GLN A 805 -34.96 16.53 -32.50
N ILE A 806 -33.89 17.27 -32.18
CA ILE A 806 -33.47 18.46 -32.94
C ILE A 806 -32.49 18.01 -34.03
N MET A 807 -32.90 18.07 -35.30
CA MET A 807 -31.95 17.87 -36.41
C MET A 807 -30.90 19.00 -36.40
N PRO A 808 -29.59 18.67 -36.44
CA PRO A 808 -28.54 19.68 -36.50
C PRO A 808 -28.71 20.56 -37.74
N ASN A 809 -28.43 21.86 -37.60
CA ASN A 809 -28.55 22.79 -38.72
C ASN A 809 -27.48 22.46 -39.79
N PRO A 810 -27.85 22.10 -41.03
CA PRO A 810 -26.88 21.71 -42.06
C PRO A 810 -25.96 22.86 -42.50
N LYS A 811 -26.39 24.12 -42.29
CA LYS A 811 -25.62 25.32 -42.62
C LYS A 811 -24.71 25.78 -41.48
N GLU A 812 -24.74 25.11 -40.32
CA GLU A 812 -23.88 25.44 -39.19
C GLU A 812 -22.42 25.14 -39.53
N THR A 813 -21.55 26.13 -39.33
CA THR A 813 -20.11 25.96 -39.49
C THR A 813 -19.56 25.22 -38.27
N ILE A 814 -19.04 24.02 -38.49
CA ILE A 814 -18.44 23.17 -37.45
C ILE A 814 -16.96 22.90 -37.76
N PRO A 815 -16.14 22.57 -36.76
CA PRO A 815 -14.77 22.11 -36.99
C PRO A 815 -14.76 20.69 -37.56
N HIS A 816 -13.97 20.48 -38.61
CA HIS A 816 -13.65 19.18 -39.20
C HIS A 816 -12.17 18.86 -38.97
N PRO A 817 -11.82 18.04 -37.97
CA PRO A 817 -10.48 17.54 -37.80
C PRO A 817 -10.05 16.68 -38.99
N ILE A 818 -8.84 16.96 -39.51
CA ILE A 818 -8.26 16.27 -40.66
C ILE A 818 -6.85 15.83 -40.31
N SER A 819 -6.56 14.55 -40.50
CA SER A 819 -5.23 13.95 -40.31
C SER A 819 -4.68 13.40 -41.63
N LEU A 820 -3.42 13.69 -41.94
CA LEU A 820 -2.72 13.27 -43.17
C LEU A 820 -1.31 12.77 -42.86
N ARG A 821 -0.81 11.76 -43.60
CA ARG A 821 0.58 11.30 -43.48
C ARG A 821 1.44 11.98 -44.53
N LEU A 822 2.45 12.74 -44.10
CA LEU A 822 3.40 13.39 -45.00
C LEU A 822 4.43 12.39 -45.52
N ASN A 823 4.92 12.60 -46.74
CA ASN A 823 6.12 11.92 -47.23
C ASN A 823 7.38 12.60 -46.69
N ARG A 824 7.46 12.70 -45.36
CA ARG A 824 8.52 13.37 -44.60
C ARG A 824 8.69 12.67 -43.25
N MET A 825 9.93 12.38 -42.89
CA MET A 825 10.26 11.78 -41.59
C MET A 825 10.05 12.78 -40.46
N PHE A 826 9.56 12.30 -39.32
CA PHE A 826 9.40 13.09 -38.11
C PHE A 826 10.77 13.40 -37.52
N SER A 827 10.99 14.64 -37.09
CA SER A 827 12.19 15.09 -36.40
C SER A 827 11.82 15.64 -35.03
N ASP A 828 12.73 15.54 -34.06
CA ASP A 828 12.47 16.01 -32.69
C ASP A 828 12.10 17.49 -32.62
N SER A 829 12.58 18.30 -33.57
CA SER A 829 12.18 19.71 -33.70
C SER A 829 10.67 19.88 -33.90
N LEU A 830 10.00 18.97 -34.62
CA LEU A 830 8.56 19.00 -34.92
C LEU A 830 7.69 18.71 -33.69
N SER A 831 8.27 18.17 -32.62
CA SER A 831 7.57 18.03 -31.32
C SER A 831 7.41 19.35 -30.58
N ARG A 832 8.23 20.37 -30.91
CA ARG A 832 8.24 21.69 -30.25
C ARG A 832 7.48 22.71 -31.09
N PRO A 833 6.34 23.24 -30.62
CA PRO A 833 5.53 24.19 -31.39
C PRO A 833 6.26 25.48 -31.75
N GLU A 834 7.21 25.89 -30.92
CA GLU A 834 7.97 27.15 -31.03
C GLU A 834 9.24 27.02 -31.88
N ALA A 835 9.59 25.82 -32.35
CA ALA A 835 10.77 25.63 -33.18
C ALA A 835 10.56 26.21 -34.58
N HIS A 836 11.60 26.85 -35.11
CA HIS A 836 11.55 27.51 -36.42
C HIS A 836 11.14 26.55 -37.56
N ASP A 837 11.71 25.34 -37.58
CA ASP A 837 11.38 24.33 -38.60
C ASP A 837 9.90 23.89 -38.54
N THR A 838 9.35 23.83 -37.32
CA THR A 838 7.93 23.54 -37.08
C THR A 838 7.04 24.67 -37.58
N ASP A 839 7.44 25.93 -37.35
CA ASP A 839 6.75 27.11 -37.88
C ASP A 839 6.72 27.12 -39.41
N VAL A 840 7.84 26.81 -40.05
CA VAL A 840 7.97 26.76 -41.51
C VAL A 840 7.09 25.66 -42.09
N LEU A 841 7.20 24.43 -41.58
CA LEU A 841 6.39 23.31 -42.06
C LEU A 841 4.89 23.56 -41.83
N ARG A 842 4.51 24.19 -40.71
CA ARG A 842 3.11 24.53 -40.44
C ARG A 842 2.54 25.49 -41.48
N ARG A 843 3.30 26.52 -41.86
CA ARG A 843 2.88 27.47 -42.92
C ARG A 843 2.73 26.78 -44.27
N GLU A 844 3.69 25.92 -44.63
CA GLU A 844 3.64 25.13 -45.87
C GLU A 844 2.38 24.24 -45.92
N VAL A 845 2.09 23.53 -44.83
CA VAL A 845 0.89 22.70 -44.70
C VAL A 845 -0.38 23.56 -44.78
N ASP A 846 -0.46 24.64 -44.01
CA ASP A 846 -1.62 25.51 -43.96
C ASP A 846 -1.90 26.12 -45.35
N ASP A 847 -0.88 26.64 -46.04
CA ASP A 847 -1.02 27.25 -47.37
C ASP A 847 -1.48 26.22 -48.41
N SER A 848 -0.88 25.02 -48.42
CA SER A 848 -1.23 23.97 -49.36
C SER A 848 -2.66 23.45 -49.14
N LEU A 849 -3.04 23.18 -47.89
CA LEU A 849 -4.39 22.72 -47.55
C LEU A 849 -5.45 23.80 -47.82
N ASN A 850 -5.16 25.06 -47.49
CA ASN A 850 -6.05 26.19 -47.79
C ASN A 850 -6.26 26.36 -49.29
N GLY A 851 -5.23 26.16 -50.11
CA GLY A 851 -5.34 26.22 -51.57
C GLY A 851 -6.31 25.19 -52.14
N ILE A 852 -6.30 23.96 -51.59
CA ILE A 852 -7.18 22.87 -52.00
C ILE A 852 -8.61 23.05 -51.44
N TYR A 853 -8.75 23.28 -50.13
CA TYR A 853 -10.07 23.35 -49.48
C TYR A 853 -10.85 24.63 -49.81
N LYS A 854 -10.23 25.63 -50.45
CA LYS A 854 -10.95 26.78 -51.03
C LYS A 854 -12.04 26.37 -52.03
N GLN A 855 -11.97 25.16 -52.59
CA GLN A 855 -12.99 24.59 -53.48
C GLN A 855 -14.28 24.21 -52.73
N ILE A 856 -14.23 24.06 -51.40
CA ILE A 856 -15.39 23.73 -50.57
C ILE A 856 -16.15 25.01 -50.20
N PRO A 857 -17.44 25.14 -50.57
CA PRO A 857 -18.23 26.34 -50.27
C PRO A 857 -18.36 26.57 -48.76
N GLY A 858 -18.00 27.78 -48.31
CA GLY A 858 -18.10 28.17 -46.89
C GLY A 858 -16.98 27.63 -45.99
N ALA A 859 -16.00 26.92 -46.55
CA ALA A 859 -14.81 26.51 -45.81
C ALA A 859 -13.94 27.72 -45.47
N GLN A 860 -13.54 27.78 -44.20
CA GLN A 860 -12.59 28.76 -43.69
C GLN A 860 -11.17 28.22 -43.78
N LYS A 861 -10.18 29.05 -43.44
CA LYS A 861 -8.79 28.61 -43.38
C LYS A 861 -8.60 27.51 -42.33
N VAL A 862 -7.73 26.54 -42.61
CA VAL A 862 -7.30 25.54 -41.64
C VAL A 862 -6.59 26.19 -40.45
N GLN A 863 -6.75 25.61 -39.28
CA GLN A 863 -6.22 26.12 -38.01
C GLN A 863 -5.77 24.97 -37.11
N LYS A 864 -4.98 25.29 -36.09
CA LYS A 864 -4.49 24.35 -35.04
C LYS A 864 -3.65 23.18 -35.59
N THR A 865 -2.88 23.44 -36.65
CA THR A 865 -2.00 22.44 -37.27
C THR A 865 -0.90 21.98 -36.31
N LYS A 866 -0.82 20.66 -36.09
CA LYS A 866 0.13 19.96 -35.23
C LYS A 866 0.77 18.78 -35.96
N PHE A 867 1.91 18.34 -35.44
CA PHE A 867 2.68 17.23 -35.99
C PHE A 867 2.89 16.14 -34.92
N ARG A 868 2.77 14.88 -35.32
CA ARG A 868 3.03 13.72 -34.45
C ARG A 868 3.48 12.50 -35.26
N ILE A 869 3.90 11.45 -34.56
CA ILE A 869 4.05 10.10 -35.12
C ILE A 869 2.76 9.28 -34.93
N GLN A 870 2.63 8.19 -35.67
CA GLN A 870 1.57 7.20 -35.46
C GLN A 870 2.17 5.92 -34.88
N PRO A 871 1.73 5.48 -33.68
CA PRO A 871 2.13 4.19 -33.11
C PRO A 871 1.77 3.04 -34.04
N ASN A 872 2.62 2.00 -34.09
CA ASN A 872 2.39 0.77 -34.86
C ASN A 872 1.98 0.99 -36.33
N ALA A 873 2.51 2.01 -37.01
CA ALA A 873 2.24 2.25 -38.43
C ALA A 873 3.09 1.38 -39.39
N GLY A 874 3.57 0.22 -38.93
CA GLY A 874 4.45 -0.67 -39.67
C GLY A 874 5.73 0.01 -40.14
N LYS A 875 6.09 -0.18 -41.42
CA LYS A 875 7.29 0.43 -42.05
C LYS A 875 7.23 1.96 -42.15
N ARG A 876 6.11 2.60 -41.77
CA ARG A 876 5.88 4.05 -41.87
C ARG A 876 5.78 4.76 -40.51
N GLN A 877 6.16 4.09 -39.42
CA GLN A 877 6.10 4.63 -38.05
C GLN A 877 6.80 5.99 -37.87
N ASP A 878 7.90 6.21 -38.59
CA ASP A 878 8.71 7.43 -38.47
C ASP A 878 8.19 8.58 -39.37
N HIS A 879 7.11 8.39 -40.11
CA HIS A 879 6.55 9.45 -40.97
C HIS A 879 5.74 10.45 -40.14
N THR A 880 5.86 11.72 -40.52
CA THR A 880 5.12 12.81 -39.86
C THR A 880 3.63 12.73 -40.20
N ILE A 881 2.79 12.65 -39.18
CA ILE A 881 1.36 12.89 -39.27
C ILE A 881 1.07 14.36 -39.00
N VAL A 882 0.34 14.98 -39.90
CA VAL A 882 -0.26 16.30 -39.73
C VAL A 882 -1.67 16.14 -39.21
N ASP A 883 -2.00 16.80 -38.12
CA ASP A 883 -3.38 16.99 -37.65
C ASP A 883 -3.74 18.48 -37.77
N THR A 884 -4.85 18.81 -38.43
CA THR A 884 -5.33 20.18 -38.59
C THR A 884 -6.86 20.24 -38.48
N VAL A 885 -7.43 21.44 -38.39
CA VAL A 885 -8.89 21.65 -38.27
C VAL A 885 -9.38 22.59 -39.34
N LEU A 886 -10.32 22.13 -40.17
CA LEU A 886 -11.02 22.92 -41.17
C LEU A 886 -12.41 23.30 -40.67
N ALA A 887 -12.71 24.60 -40.53
CA ALA A 887 -14.07 25.02 -40.19
C ALA A 887 -14.91 25.16 -41.46
N ALA A 888 -16.00 24.40 -41.59
CA ALA A 888 -16.86 24.40 -42.78
C ALA A 888 -18.31 24.01 -42.41
N PRO A 889 -19.32 24.34 -43.25
CA PRO A 889 -20.70 23.93 -43.02
C PRO A 889 -20.83 22.42 -42.86
N ARG A 890 -21.67 21.95 -41.92
CA ARG A 890 -21.87 20.51 -41.67
C ARG A 890 -22.24 19.72 -42.93
N SER A 891 -23.02 20.31 -43.84
CA SER A 891 -23.44 19.66 -45.09
C SER A 891 -22.30 19.31 -46.06
N THR A 892 -21.10 19.91 -45.91
CA THR A 892 -19.98 19.68 -46.83
C THR A 892 -19.07 18.53 -46.41
N TYR A 893 -19.36 17.81 -45.31
CA TYR A 893 -18.56 16.68 -44.85
C TYR A 893 -18.26 15.63 -45.95
N PRO A 894 -19.24 15.18 -46.77
CA PRO A 894 -18.97 14.21 -47.84
C PRO A 894 -18.04 14.78 -48.94
N ASP A 895 -18.17 16.07 -49.24
CA ASP A 895 -17.33 16.75 -50.23
C ASP A 895 -15.88 16.88 -49.73
N ILE A 896 -15.71 17.17 -48.43
CA ILE A 896 -14.39 17.19 -47.78
C ILE A 896 -13.75 15.81 -47.86
N VAL A 897 -14.43 14.75 -47.40
CA VAL A 897 -13.91 13.36 -47.44
C VAL A 897 -13.48 12.98 -48.86
N LYS A 898 -14.34 13.22 -49.86
CA LYS A 898 -14.08 12.88 -51.26
C LYS A 898 -12.89 13.66 -51.83
N LEU A 899 -12.79 14.95 -51.51
CA LEU A 899 -11.67 15.78 -51.95
C LEU A 899 -10.36 15.33 -51.28
N THR A 900 -10.39 15.06 -49.98
CA THR A 900 -9.23 14.58 -49.21
C THR A 900 -8.72 13.26 -49.75
N GLU A 901 -9.60 12.28 -49.93
CA GLU A 901 -9.26 10.95 -50.46
C GLU A 901 -8.62 11.05 -51.85
N LYS A 902 -9.21 11.86 -52.75
CA LYS A 902 -8.68 12.07 -54.10
C LYS A 902 -7.25 12.61 -54.10
N GLN A 903 -6.94 13.58 -53.23
CA GLN A 903 -5.61 14.19 -53.15
C GLN A 903 -4.59 13.24 -52.51
N VAL A 904 -4.99 12.51 -51.47
CA VAL A 904 -4.12 11.50 -50.82
C VAL A 904 -3.77 10.36 -51.77
N GLN A 905 -4.72 9.89 -52.58
CA GLN A 905 -4.46 8.89 -53.62
C GLN A 905 -3.54 9.40 -54.73
N ALA A 906 -3.54 10.71 -55.01
CA ALA A 906 -2.62 11.34 -55.95
C ALA A 906 -1.20 11.56 -55.39
N ALA A 907 -0.95 11.16 -54.13
CA ALA A 907 0.30 11.37 -53.38
C ALA A 907 0.73 12.85 -53.22
N ASN A 908 -0.14 13.80 -53.60
CA ASN A 908 0.11 15.23 -53.54
C ASN A 908 -1.16 15.94 -53.06
N PHE A 909 -1.05 16.73 -52.00
CA PHE A 909 -2.12 17.53 -51.45
C PHE A 909 -1.84 19.01 -51.71
N GLY A 910 -2.04 19.45 -52.95
CA GLY A 910 -1.50 20.73 -53.43
C GLY A 910 -0.01 20.60 -53.76
N GLU A 911 0.83 21.44 -53.15
CA GLU A 911 2.30 21.33 -53.25
C GLU A 911 2.90 20.37 -52.22
N LEU A 912 2.11 20.01 -51.20
CA LEU A 912 2.52 19.13 -50.10
C LEU A 912 2.53 17.65 -50.54
N LYS A 913 3.67 16.97 -50.40
CA LYS A 913 3.79 15.53 -50.70
C LYS A 913 3.25 14.68 -49.55
N VAL A 914 2.28 13.83 -49.86
CA VAL A 914 1.61 12.95 -48.88
C VAL A 914 1.77 11.48 -49.26
N VAL A 915 1.75 10.58 -48.26
CA VAL A 915 1.82 9.14 -48.50
C VAL A 915 0.40 8.62 -48.74
N PRO A 916 0.14 7.90 -49.86
CA PRO A 916 -1.15 7.29 -50.12
C PRO A 916 -1.56 6.30 -49.01
N GLY A 917 -2.86 6.17 -48.79
CA GLY A 917 -3.43 5.14 -47.91
C GLY A 917 -3.54 5.52 -46.43
N TYR A 918 -3.26 6.77 -46.04
CA TYR A 918 -3.58 7.27 -44.70
C TYR A 918 -4.25 8.64 -44.72
N TYR A 919 -5.48 8.69 -44.20
CA TYR A 919 -6.15 9.94 -43.84
C TYR A 919 -7.25 9.69 -42.80
N THR A 920 -7.61 10.73 -42.05
CA THR A 920 -8.81 10.75 -41.20
C THR A 920 -9.52 12.09 -41.39
N VAL A 921 -10.84 12.08 -41.56
CA VAL A 921 -11.69 13.27 -41.57
C VAL A 921 -12.85 13.03 -40.62
N ALA A 922 -12.96 13.87 -39.60
CA ALA A 922 -13.96 13.75 -38.55
C ALA A 922 -14.88 14.99 -38.47
N THR A 923 -16.03 14.82 -37.84
CA THR A 923 -16.94 15.89 -37.40
C THR A 923 -17.10 15.82 -35.88
N ASP A 924 -18.19 16.37 -35.32
CA ASP A 924 -18.59 16.15 -33.93
C ASP A 924 -19.49 14.92 -33.74
N ARG A 925 -19.81 14.16 -34.81
CA ARG A 925 -20.69 12.96 -34.76
C ARG A 925 -20.18 11.76 -35.55
N GLU A 926 -19.32 11.95 -36.54
CA GLU A 926 -18.89 10.89 -37.47
C GLU A 926 -17.43 11.06 -37.88
N ALA A 927 -16.78 9.97 -38.28
CA ALA A 927 -15.42 9.97 -38.82
C ALA A 927 -15.30 8.99 -39.99
N THR A 928 -14.40 9.31 -40.92
CA THR A 928 -14.04 8.43 -42.04
C THR A 928 -12.53 8.49 -42.23
N GLY A 929 -11.90 7.36 -42.49
CA GLY A 929 -10.47 7.32 -42.75
C GLY A 929 -10.03 6.12 -43.57
N ALA A 930 -8.72 6.07 -43.83
CA ALA A 930 -8.06 4.94 -44.47
C ALA A 930 -6.73 4.64 -43.76
N VAL A 931 -6.33 3.38 -43.75
CA VAL A 931 -5.03 2.93 -43.24
C VAL A 931 -4.36 1.96 -44.20
N GLU A 932 -3.06 2.13 -44.42
CA GLU A 932 -2.24 1.29 -45.28
C GLU A 932 -1.52 0.21 -44.46
N MET A 933 -1.70 -1.06 -44.83
CA MET A 933 -0.94 -2.21 -44.36
C MET A 933 0.11 -2.62 -45.40
N GLN A 934 1.38 -2.27 -45.15
CA GLN A 934 2.46 -2.54 -46.11
C GLN A 934 2.76 -4.05 -46.28
N GLU A 935 3.49 -4.40 -47.34
CA GLU A 935 4.02 -5.75 -47.51
C GLU A 935 4.90 -6.16 -46.31
N GLY A 936 4.65 -7.36 -45.77
CA GLY A 936 5.33 -7.86 -44.56
C GLY A 936 4.79 -7.34 -43.22
N VAL A 937 3.83 -6.40 -43.20
CA VAL A 937 3.25 -5.85 -41.96
C VAL A 937 1.92 -6.55 -41.62
N GLU A 938 1.85 -7.24 -40.49
CA GLU A 938 0.66 -8.02 -40.09
C GLU A 938 -0.35 -7.23 -39.24
N LEU A 939 0.10 -6.13 -38.62
CA LEU A 939 -0.68 -5.34 -37.69
C LEU A 939 -0.41 -3.85 -37.89
N VAL A 940 -1.49 -3.05 -37.96
CA VAL A 940 -1.42 -1.58 -38.01
C VAL A 940 -2.54 -0.99 -37.16
N ASP A 941 -2.27 0.06 -36.40
CA ASP A 941 -3.28 0.73 -35.58
C ASP A 941 -4.12 1.73 -36.38
N VAL A 942 -5.45 1.64 -36.24
CA VAL A 942 -6.42 2.62 -36.69
C VAL A 942 -6.71 3.58 -35.53
N ARG A 943 -6.33 4.85 -35.67
CA ARG A 943 -6.60 5.88 -34.66
C ARG A 943 -8.04 6.40 -34.78
N VAL A 944 -8.89 5.97 -33.87
CA VAL A 944 -10.33 6.23 -33.82
C VAL A 944 -10.62 7.44 -32.92
N PRO A 945 -11.18 8.55 -33.43
CA PRO A 945 -11.58 9.68 -32.61
C PRO A 945 -12.78 9.33 -31.73
N LEU A 946 -12.67 9.63 -30.43
CA LEU A 946 -13.72 9.42 -29.43
C LEU A 946 -14.52 10.72 -29.27
N PHE A 947 -15.76 10.74 -29.76
CA PHE A 947 -16.65 11.89 -29.56
C PHE A 947 -17.37 11.75 -28.21
N VAL A 948 -16.83 12.30 -27.12
CA VAL A 948 -17.47 12.28 -25.79
C VAL A 948 -17.85 13.69 -25.38
N LYS A 949 -19.10 13.91 -24.96
CA LYS A 949 -19.60 15.19 -24.44
C LYS A 949 -20.12 15.02 -23.01
N ASP A 950 -20.04 16.08 -22.22
CA ASP A 950 -20.52 16.09 -20.82
C ASP A 950 -22.03 15.90 -20.69
N GLU A 951 -22.77 16.08 -21.78
CA GLU A 951 -24.22 15.89 -21.88
C GLU A 951 -24.64 14.49 -22.36
N ASP A 952 -23.68 13.59 -22.65
CA ASP A 952 -23.99 12.22 -23.07
C ASP A 952 -24.38 11.31 -21.87
N ASP A 953 -25.16 10.26 -22.15
CA ASP A 953 -25.60 9.24 -21.18
C ASP A 953 -24.40 8.56 -20.49
N ASP A 954 -24.63 7.91 -19.34
CA ASP A 954 -23.56 7.31 -18.49
C ASP A 954 -22.79 6.18 -19.19
N THR A 955 -23.32 5.65 -20.28
CA THR A 955 -22.64 4.70 -21.15
C THR A 955 -22.83 5.12 -22.61
N LYS A 956 -21.72 5.27 -23.34
CA LYS A 956 -21.71 5.66 -24.75
C LYS A 956 -21.05 4.60 -25.61
N GLN A 957 -21.76 4.07 -26.61
CA GLN A 957 -21.22 3.06 -27.52
C GLN A 957 -20.88 3.68 -28.88
N LEU A 958 -19.68 3.42 -29.40
CA LEU A 958 -19.25 3.79 -30.74
C LEU A 958 -19.05 2.53 -31.56
N ARG A 959 -19.62 2.44 -32.75
CA ARG A 959 -19.35 1.33 -33.68
C ARG A 959 -18.42 1.80 -34.80
N VAL A 960 -17.25 1.19 -34.89
CA VAL A 960 -16.30 1.42 -35.99
C VAL A 960 -16.49 0.30 -37.02
N GLU A 961 -16.62 0.68 -38.29
CA GLU A 961 -16.82 -0.25 -39.41
C GLU A 961 -15.64 -0.18 -40.40
N ALA A 962 -15.04 -1.32 -40.73
CA ALA A 962 -14.16 -1.50 -41.87
C ALA A 962 -15.01 -1.70 -43.13
N LEU A 963 -14.96 -0.74 -44.05
CA LEU A 963 -15.83 -0.67 -45.22
C LEU A 963 -15.44 -1.68 -46.30
N ASP A 964 -14.24 -1.49 -46.85
CA ASP A 964 -13.68 -2.21 -47.99
C ASP A 964 -12.16 -2.02 -48.12
N VAL A 965 -11.57 -2.74 -49.07
CA VAL A 965 -10.13 -2.72 -49.40
C VAL A 965 -9.96 -2.19 -50.84
N PRO A 966 -9.90 -0.86 -51.07
CA PRO A 966 -9.77 -0.29 -52.42
C PRO A 966 -8.48 -0.65 -53.16
N ILE A 967 -7.40 -0.92 -52.42
CA ILE A 967 -6.10 -1.31 -52.98
C ILE A 967 -5.66 -2.55 -52.21
N GLY A 968 -5.42 -3.66 -52.89
CA GLY A 968 -5.07 -4.93 -52.26
C GLY A 968 -5.92 -6.09 -52.78
N ILE A 969 -5.65 -7.30 -52.28
CA ILE A 969 -6.43 -8.51 -52.60
C ILE A 969 -7.05 -9.13 -51.35
N ALA A 970 -6.92 -8.47 -50.19
CA ALA A 970 -7.51 -8.93 -48.95
C ALA A 970 -9.02 -8.69 -48.91
N GLU A 971 -9.75 -9.65 -48.36
CA GLU A 971 -11.17 -9.50 -48.03
C GLU A 971 -11.34 -8.98 -46.60
N ILE A 972 -12.45 -8.28 -46.32
CA ILE A 972 -12.75 -7.85 -44.95
C ILE A 972 -13.20 -9.05 -44.13
N GLY A 973 -12.44 -9.39 -43.10
CA GLY A 973 -12.79 -10.40 -42.10
C GLY A 973 -13.66 -9.78 -41.00
N ARG A 974 -13.05 -9.42 -39.87
CA ARG A 974 -13.73 -8.74 -38.76
C ARG A 974 -14.06 -7.30 -39.13
N ARG A 975 -15.31 -7.06 -39.54
CA ARG A 975 -15.83 -5.78 -40.06
C ARG A 975 -16.05 -4.73 -38.97
N PHE A 976 -16.47 -5.11 -37.77
CA PHE A 976 -16.93 -4.17 -36.74
C PHE A 976 -16.10 -4.29 -35.46
N VAL A 977 -15.95 -3.17 -34.76
CA VAL A 977 -15.52 -3.11 -33.36
C VAL A 977 -16.39 -2.10 -32.59
N ASP A 978 -16.89 -2.52 -31.44
CA ASP A 978 -17.77 -1.71 -30.57
C ASP A 978 -16.98 -1.13 -29.38
N ILE A 979 -16.82 0.20 -29.33
CA ILE A 979 -16.13 0.90 -28.25
C ILE A 979 -17.17 1.46 -27.29
N THR A 980 -17.24 0.95 -26.07
CA THR A 980 -18.11 1.44 -25.00
C THR A 980 -17.31 2.33 -24.05
N ILE A 981 -17.76 3.56 -23.85
CA ILE A 981 -17.20 4.53 -22.92
C ILE A 981 -18.17 4.69 -21.74
N ILE A 982 -17.73 4.32 -20.55
CA ILE A 982 -18.48 4.44 -19.30
C ILE A 982 -18.09 5.74 -18.61
N LYS A 983 -19.07 6.61 -18.39
CA LYS A 983 -18.93 7.87 -17.68
C LYS A 983 -19.30 7.66 -16.22
N GLU A 984 -18.28 7.62 -15.37
CA GLU A 984 -18.47 7.52 -13.92
C GLU A 984 -19.11 8.81 -13.39
N HIS A 985 -20.14 8.69 -12.54
CA HIS A 985 -20.69 9.84 -11.81
C HIS A 985 -19.63 10.45 -10.90
N ALA A 986 -19.56 11.78 -10.85
CA ALA A 986 -18.65 12.46 -9.94
C ALA A 986 -19.17 12.31 -8.51
N LYS A 987 -18.33 11.83 -7.58
CA LYS A 987 -18.63 11.84 -6.14
C LYS A 987 -18.44 13.23 -5.54
N SER A 988 -17.50 14.01 -6.08
CA SER A 988 -17.36 15.43 -5.75
C SER A 988 -16.83 16.26 -6.91
N VAL A 989 -17.08 17.56 -6.88
CA VAL A 989 -16.57 18.53 -7.87
C VAL A 989 -15.70 19.58 -7.18
N LEU A 990 -14.45 19.71 -7.62
CA LEU A 990 -13.44 20.59 -7.03
C LEU A 990 -13.15 21.77 -7.97
N THR A 991 -13.33 23.00 -7.49
CA THR A 991 -13.22 24.23 -8.30
C THR A 991 -12.68 25.40 -7.49
N PHE A 992 -11.99 26.34 -8.11
CA PHE A 992 -11.82 27.66 -7.50
C PHE A 992 -13.19 28.34 -7.37
N LEU A 993 -13.37 29.17 -6.33
CA LEU A 993 -14.58 29.96 -6.17
C LEU A 993 -14.72 31.03 -7.26
N GLN A 994 -13.61 31.56 -7.74
CA GLN A 994 -13.57 32.65 -8.71
C GLN A 994 -12.48 32.40 -9.78
N PRO A 995 -12.71 32.85 -11.03
CA PRO A 995 -11.72 32.75 -12.11
C PRO A 995 -10.52 33.69 -11.93
N ALA A 996 -10.61 34.68 -11.03
CA ALA A 996 -9.53 35.56 -10.69
C ALA A 996 -9.61 36.04 -9.23
N TYR A 997 -8.46 36.30 -8.61
CA TYR A 997 -8.34 36.88 -7.27
C TYR A 997 -7.38 38.08 -7.30
N HIS A 998 -7.59 39.02 -6.36
CA HIS A 998 -6.72 40.18 -6.16
C HIS A 998 -6.17 40.15 -4.73
N TYR A 999 -4.85 40.19 -4.58
CA TYR A 999 -4.20 40.28 -3.26
C TYR A 999 -3.22 41.44 -3.25
N SER A 1000 -3.15 42.14 -2.12
CA SER A 1000 -2.18 43.22 -1.96
C SER A 1000 -0.83 42.66 -1.58
N ARG A 1001 0.25 43.21 -2.15
CA ARG A 1001 1.63 42.85 -1.79
C ARG A 1001 1.91 43.01 -0.29
N GLN A 1002 1.21 43.93 0.38
CA GLN A 1002 1.30 44.16 1.82
C GLN A 1002 0.74 43.01 2.68
N GLN A 1003 -0.08 42.13 2.11
CA GLN A 1003 -0.63 40.98 2.83
C GLN A 1003 0.40 39.87 3.04
N GLY A 1004 1.51 39.86 2.29
CA GLY A 1004 2.60 38.88 2.39
C GLY A 1004 2.25 37.45 1.97
N VAL A 1005 0.97 37.05 2.00
CA VAL A 1005 0.47 35.73 1.60
C VAL A 1005 -0.91 35.87 0.92
N ALA A 1006 -1.05 35.28 -0.27
CA ALA A 1006 -2.31 35.10 -0.97
C ALA A 1006 -2.95 33.76 -0.59
N ASN A 1007 -4.10 33.80 0.07
CA ASN A 1007 -4.82 32.61 0.56
C ASN A 1007 -5.95 32.23 -0.41
N ILE A 1008 -5.67 31.31 -1.33
CA ILE A 1008 -6.53 30.99 -2.47
C ILE A 1008 -7.51 29.86 -2.11
N PRO A 1009 -8.84 30.11 -2.07
CA PRO A 1009 -9.81 29.09 -1.70
C PRO A 1009 -10.21 28.18 -2.86
N ILE A 1010 -10.31 26.89 -2.57
CA ILE A 1010 -10.78 25.82 -3.45
C ILE A 1010 -12.00 25.19 -2.79
N ASN A 1011 -13.08 25.10 -3.54
CA ASN A 1011 -14.38 24.60 -3.08
C ASN A 1011 -14.61 23.18 -3.59
N ARG A 1012 -15.18 22.35 -2.73
CA ARG A 1012 -15.69 21.02 -3.02
C ARG A 1012 -17.21 21.04 -2.96
N GLU A 1013 -17.85 20.79 -4.08
CA GLU A 1013 -19.26 20.44 -4.14
C GLU A 1013 -19.38 18.93 -3.90
N ILE A 1014 -20.06 18.55 -2.82
CA ILE A 1014 -20.25 17.15 -2.44
C ILE A 1014 -21.52 16.65 -3.14
N ILE A 1015 -21.36 15.65 -4.00
CA ILE A 1015 -22.49 14.94 -4.64
C ILE A 1015 -22.76 13.66 -3.84
N GLU A 1016 -21.69 12.92 -3.53
CA GLU A 1016 -21.68 11.76 -2.64
C GLU A 1016 -20.55 11.94 -1.62
N ASP A 1017 -20.87 11.78 -0.34
CA ASP A 1017 -19.90 12.05 0.73
C ASP A 1017 -18.82 10.96 0.81
N GLY A 1018 -17.58 11.35 1.05
CA GLY A 1018 -16.43 10.45 0.97
C GLY A 1018 -15.08 11.16 0.87
N HIS A 1019 -14.00 10.40 0.78
CA HIS A 1019 -12.65 10.95 0.60
C HIS A 1019 -12.42 11.36 -0.85
N THR A 1020 -11.88 12.56 -1.08
CA THR A 1020 -11.59 13.05 -2.43
C THR A 1020 -10.30 13.87 -2.45
N GLN A 1021 -9.57 13.84 -3.57
CA GLN A 1021 -8.25 14.48 -3.65
C GLN A 1021 -8.02 15.20 -4.99
N VAL A 1022 -7.24 16.28 -4.98
CA VAL A 1022 -6.81 17.01 -6.18
C VAL A 1022 -5.41 17.59 -6.01
N THR A 1023 -4.62 17.62 -7.07
CA THR A 1023 -3.30 18.27 -7.08
C THR A 1023 -3.46 19.74 -7.49
N TYR A 1024 -2.62 20.63 -6.96
CA TYR A 1024 -2.56 22.04 -7.35
C TYR A 1024 -1.14 22.50 -7.64
N ARG A 1025 -0.99 23.48 -8.53
CA ARG A 1025 0.30 24.13 -8.81
C ARG A 1025 0.15 25.58 -9.28
N THR A 1026 1.15 26.41 -8.98
CA THR A 1026 1.26 27.78 -9.52
C THR A 1026 2.13 27.84 -10.79
N ARG A 1027 1.85 28.79 -11.69
CA ARG A 1027 2.62 29.07 -12.90
C ARG A 1027 2.79 30.56 -13.14
N ASP A 1028 3.96 30.92 -13.66
CA ASP A 1028 4.29 32.28 -14.07
C ASP A 1028 3.34 32.81 -15.14
N HIS A 1029 3.03 34.10 -15.04
CA HIS A 1029 2.42 34.86 -16.12
C HIS A 1029 3.18 36.19 -16.28
N THR A 1030 2.63 37.32 -15.81
CA THR A 1030 3.37 38.60 -15.77
C THR A 1030 4.15 38.78 -14.47
N ALA A 1031 3.78 38.06 -13.41
CA ALA A 1031 4.54 37.86 -12.20
C ALA A 1031 5.43 36.61 -12.34
N ARG A 1032 6.65 36.66 -11.77
CA ARG A 1032 7.66 35.59 -11.85
C ARG A 1032 7.90 34.93 -10.48
N ASP A 1033 8.05 33.61 -10.47
CA ASP A 1033 8.45 32.83 -9.30
C ASP A 1033 9.82 33.30 -8.76
N ASN A 1034 9.97 33.30 -7.44
CA ASN A 1034 11.10 33.83 -6.67
C ASN A 1034 11.44 35.31 -6.90
N LYS A 1035 10.63 36.04 -7.68
CA LYS A 1035 10.72 37.50 -7.85
C LYS A 1035 9.50 38.23 -7.30
N ASP A 1036 8.30 37.80 -7.68
CA ASP A 1036 7.03 38.44 -7.29
C ASP A 1036 6.22 37.59 -6.30
N TYR A 1037 6.36 36.27 -6.35
CA TYR A 1037 5.72 35.29 -5.46
C TYR A 1037 6.62 34.06 -5.30
N ILE A 1038 6.34 33.21 -4.31
CA ILE A 1038 6.98 31.88 -4.16
C ILE A 1038 6.03 30.81 -4.68
N GLY A 1039 6.48 30.05 -5.68
CA GLY A 1039 5.74 28.97 -6.29
C GLY A 1039 5.43 27.85 -5.31
N VAL A 1040 4.23 27.26 -5.45
CA VAL A 1040 3.76 26.14 -4.62
C VAL A 1040 3.14 25.05 -5.50
N GLU A 1041 3.36 23.80 -5.09
CA GLU A 1041 2.77 22.60 -5.69
C GLU A 1041 2.50 21.58 -4.58
N GLY A 1042 1.39 20.84 -4.67
CA GLY A 1042 1.03 19.83 -3.67
C GLY A 1042 -0.34 19.18 -3.90
N ASP A 1043 -0.70 18.28 -2.99
CA ASP A 1043 -1.97 17.54 -3.01
C ASP A 1043 -2.92 18.02 -1.92
N LEU A 1044 -4.18 18.28 -2.28
CA LEU A 1044 -5.28 18.61 -1.37
C LEU A 1044 -6.19 17.40 -1.19
N THR A 1045 -6.25 16.91 0.04
CA THR A 1045 -7.13 15.79 0.41
C THR A 1045 -8.29 16.30 1.25
N TYR A 1046 -9.53 16.02 0.83
CA TYR A 1046 -10.76 16.35 1.55
C TYR A 1046 -11.28 15.10 2.28
N GLN A 1047 -11.52 15.24 3.58
CA GLN A 1047 -12.23 14.27 4.41
C GLN A 1047 -13.74 14.30 4.12
N PRO A 1048 -14.50 13.27 4.53
CA PRO A 1048 -15.96 13.32 4.47
C PRO A 1048 -16.51 14.56 5.19
N GLY A 1049 -17.46 15.26 4.56
CA GLY A 1049 -18.05 16.51 5.05
C GLY A 1049 -17.20 17.78 4.86
N GLU A 1050 -15.93 17.70 4.45
CA GLU A 1050 -15.13 18.91 4.16
C GLU A 1050 -15.52 19.49 2.79
N THR A 1051 -15.91 20.77 2.76
CA THR A 1051 -16.39 21.45 1.54
C THR A 1051 -15.45 22.53 1.01
N GLN A 1052 -14.40 22.92 1.74
CA GLN A 1052 -13.48 23.98 1.31
C GLN A 1052 -12.07 23.80 1.90
N LYS A 1053 -11.03 24.07 1.11
CA LYS A 1053 -9.64 24.23 1.58
C LYS A 1053 -8.98 25.44 0.94
N THR A 1054 -7.91 25.93 1.58
CA THR A 1054 -7.21 27.15 1.16
C THR A 1054 -5.72 26.86 0.99
N VAL A 1055 -5.14 27.33 -0.11
CA VAL A 1055 -3.70 27.22 -0.38
C VAL A 1055 -3.03 28.58 -0.15
N PRO A 1056 -2.03 28.68 0.75
CA PRO A 1056 -1.26 29.89 0.96
C PRO A 1056 -0.11 30.02 -0.06
N VAL A 1057 -0.04 31.14 -0.78
CA VAL A 1057 1.04 31.49 -1.71
C VAL A 1057 1.75 32.75 -1.21
N LYS A 1058 3.05 32.68 -0.91
CA LYS A 1058 3.79 33.83 -0.37
C LYS A 1058 4.04 34.88 -1.47
N LEU A 1059 3.75 36.15 -1.17
CA LEU A 1059 4.01 37.30 -2.06
C LEU A 1059 5.30 38.01 -1.65
N LEU A 1060 6.12 38.42 -2.61
CA LEU A 1060 7.44 39.03 -2.36
C LEU A 1060 7.38 40.56 -2.47
N GLU A 1061 8.20 41.25 -1.66
CA GLU A 1061 8.33 42.72 -1.72
C GLU A 1061 9.06 43.18 -2.99
N LEU A 1062 8.86 44.44 -3.39
CA LEU A 1062 9.54 45.03 -4.55
C LEU A 1062 11.03 45.22 -4.25
N SER A 1063 11.90 44.84 -5.19
CA SER A 1063 13.34 45.09 -5.07
C SER A 1063 13.67 46.58 -5.30
N GLU A 1064 14.74 47.10 -4.66
CA GLU A 1064 15.16 48.52 -4.80
C GLU A 1064 15.42 48.94 -6.25
N GLY A 1065 15.71 47.98 -7.15
CA GLY A 1065 15.89 48.22 -8.58
C GLY A 1065 14.60 48.29 -9.41
N ASP A 1066 13.51 47.66 -8.98
CA ASP A 1066 12.21 47.70 -9.68
C ASP A 1066 11.44 49.01 -9.41
N SER A 1067 11.82 49.78 -8.38
CA SER A 1067 11.21 51.09 -8.07
C SER A 1067 11.57 52.21 -9.06
N LEU A 1068 12.68 52.06 -9.81
CA LEU A 1068 13.20 53.09 -10.74
C LEU A 1068 12.66 52.94 -12.17
N LEU A 1069 12.18 51.76 -12.53
CA LEU A 1069 11.47 51.49 -13.77
C LEU A 1069 9.99 51.49 -13.44
N ALA A 1070 9.24 52.49 -13.90
CA ALA A 1070 7.78 52.51 -13.80
C ALA A 1070 7.19 51.40 -14.68
N ASP A 1071 7.36 50.14 -14.28
CA ASP A 1071 6.81 48.97 -14.95
C ASP A 1071 5.30 48.96 -14.67
N LYS A 1072 4.54 49.64 -15.54
CA LYS A 1072 3.07 49.71 -15.50
C LYS A 1072 2.40 48.35 -15.78
N GLN A 1073 3.15 47.25 -15.87
CA GLN A 1073 2.59 45.93 -16.09
C GLN A 1073 1.98 45.37 -14.81
N VAL A 1074 0.69 45.04 -14.90
CA VAL A 1074 -0.06 44.33 -13.86
C VAL A 1074 0.63 42.99 -13.59
N LYS A 1075 1.05 42.73 -12.35
CA LYS A 1075 1.73 41.49 -11.93
C LYS A 1075 0.68 40.41 -11.63
N GLN A 1076 0.69 39.33 -12.39
CA GLN A 1076 -0.27 38.22 -12.29
C GLN A 1076 0.44 36.87 -12.37
N PHE A 1077 -0.02 35.89 -11.59
CA PHE A 1077 0.37 34.48 -11.73
C PHE A 1077 -0.89 33.60 -11.82
N ILE A 1078 -0.73 32.37 -12.31
CA ILE A 1078 -1.83 31.43 -12.53
C ILE A 1078 -1.75 30.30 -11.51
N MET A 1079 -2.89 29.82 -11.00
CA MET A 1079 -2.97 28.60 -10.21
C MET A 1079 -3.90 27.59 -10.90
N ASP A 1080 -3.44 26.36 -11.06
CA ASP A 1080 -4.18 25.27 -11.72
C ASP A 1080 -4.51 24.16 -10.71
N LEU A 1081 -5.67 23.54 -10.88
CA LEU A 1081 -6.03 22.24 -10.30
C LEU A 1081 -5.85 21.14 -11.36
N ASN A 1082 -5.25 20.02 -10.97
CA ASN A 1082 -4.99 18.88 -11.83
C ASN A 1082 -5.15 17.55 -11.07
N ASN A 1083 -5.17 16.45 -11.82
CA ASN A 1083 -5.14 15.09 -11.27
C ASN A 1083 -6.17 14.82 -10.15
N PRO A 1084 -7.47 15.01 -10.40
CA PRO A 1084 -8.48 14.66 -9.40
C PRO A 1084 -8.49 13.12 -9.18
N ARG A 1085 -8.48 12.69 -7.92
CA ARG A 1085 -8.45 11.27 -7.50
C ARG A 1085 -9.62 10.96 -6.58
N GLN A 1086 -9.91 9.67 -6.40
CA GLN A 1086 -10.95 9.15 -5.49
C GLN A 1086 -12.38 9.64 -5.82
N GLY A 1087 -12.74 9.68 -7.11
CA GLY A 1087 -14.10 10.06 -7.54
C GLY A 1087 -14.37 11.57 -7.62
N ALA A 1088 -13.34 12.41 -7.46
CA ALA A 1088 -13.42 13.84 -7.71
C ALA A 1088 -13.42 14.16 -9.22
N LYS A 1089 -14.08 15.25 -9.60
CA LYS A 1089 -13.93 15.91 -10.91
C LYS A 1089 -13.57 17.38 -10.72
N LEU A 1090 -12.95 18.00 -11.73
CA LEU A 1090 -12.71 19.44 -11.72
C LEU A 1090 -13.98 20.18 -12.15
N GLY A 1091 -14.31 21.26 -11.44
CA GLY A 1091 -15.50 22.06 -11.70
C GLY A 1091 -15.26 23.24 -12.64
N LYS A 1092 -16.18 24.21 -12.60
CA LYS A 1092 -16.27 25.34 -13.53
C LYS A 1092 -14.98 26.17 -13.68
N TYR A 1093 -14.23 26.32 -12.59
CA TYR A 1093 -12.98 27.08 -12.56
C TYR A 1093 -11.83 26.15 -12.10
N PRO A 1094 -11.25 25.34 -13.01
CA PRO A 1094 -10.07 24.52 -12.71
C PRO A 1094 -8.77 25.34 -12.70
N ARG A 1095 -8.85 26.61 -13.09
CA ARG A 1095 -7.77 27.59 -13.12
C ARG A 1095 -8.27 28.92 -12.57
N THR A 1096 -7.42 29.61 -11.82
CA THR A 1096 -7.65 30.99 -11.39
C THR A 1096 -6.41 31.86 -11.67
N THR A 1097 -6.63 33.14 -11.98
CA THR A 1097 -5.56 34.13 -12.16
C THR A 1097 -5.46 35.01 -10.92
N VAL A 1098 -4.29 35.06 -10.29
CA VAL A 1098 -4.05 35.87 -9.10
C VAL A 1098 -3.29 37.13 -9.49
N THR A 1099 -3.86 38.30 -9.17
CA THR A 1099 -3.26 39.61 -9.43
C THR A 1099 -2.71 40.22 -8.15
N ILE A 1100 -1.46 40.67 -8.19
CA ILE A 1100 -0.78 41.32 -7.08
C ILE A 1100 -0.94 42.84 -7.23
N THR A 1101 -1.49 43.52 -6.22
CA THR A 1101 -1.71 44.99 -6.23
C THR A 1101 -0.83 45.71 -5.20
N ASP A 1102 -0.35 46.90 -5.57
CA ASP A 1102 0.51 47.72 -4.69
C ASP A 1102 -0.27 48.69 -3.79
N LEU A 1103 -1.57 48.89 -4.07
CA LEU A 1103 -2.49 49.66 -3.23
C LEU A 1103 -3.35 48.71 -2.38
N PRO A 1104 -3.78 49.13 -1.17
CA PRO A 1104 -4.82 48.41 -0.44
C PRO A 1104 -6.07 48.37 -1.30
N ALA A 1105 -6.56 47.17 -1.58
CA ALA A 1105 -7.72 46.97 -2.43
C ALA A 1105 -8.94 47.64 -1.78
N HIS A 1106 -9.38 48.78 -2.33
CA HIS A 1106 -10.76 49.20 -2.15
C HIS A 1106 -11.63 48.25 -2.97
N GLU A 1107 -11.91 47.06 -2.43
CA GLU A 1107 -12.83 46.12 -3.07
C GLU A 1107 -14.25 46.70 -3.00
N PRO A 1108 -15.03 46.67 -4.12
CA PRO A 1108 -16.44 46.99 -4.08
C PRO A 1108 -17.20 45.91 -3.30
N SER A 1109 -18.15 46.33 -2.45
CA SER A 1109 -18.95 45.38 -1.68
C SER A 1109 -19.85 44.53 -2.57
N VAL A 1110 -19.78 43.20 -2.46
CA VAL A 1110 -20.62 42.30 -3.26
C VAL A 1110 -21.94 42.03 -2.52
N MET A 1111 -23.07 42.18 -3.21
CA MET A 1111 -24.41 41.91 -2.67
C MET A 1111 -25.11 40.80 -3.43
N MET A 1112 -25.69 39.82 -2.73
CA MET A 1112 -26.41 38.70 -3.35
C MET A 1112 -27.43 38.06 -2.40
N PHE A 1113 -28.37 37.28 -2.94
CA PHE A 1113 -29.29 36.50 -2.10
C PHE A 1113 -28.55 35.40 -1.33
N LYS A 1114 -28.95 35.15 -0.08
CA LYS A 1114 -28.33 34.10 0.76
C LYS A 1114 -28.57 32.70 0.17
N LYS A 1115 -29.77 32.44 -0.35
CA LYS A 1115 -30.19 31.16 -0.96
C LYS A 1115 -30.75 31.38 -2.38
N SER A 1116 -30.56 30.42 -3.28
CA SER A 1116 -31.08 30.43 -4.67
C SER A 1116 -32.56 30.05 -4.76
N LYS A 1117 -33.06 29.30 -3.77
CA LYS A 1117 -34.48 28.97 -3.57
C LYS A 1117 -34.88 29.28 -2.12
N GLN A 1118 -36.06 29.86 -1.93
CA GLN A 1118 -36.68 30.14 -0.63
C GLN A 1118 -38.10 29.57 -0.64
N ASN A 1119 -38.41 28.76 0.36
CA ASN A 1119 -39.74 28.15 0.47
C ASN A 1119 -40.52 28.85 1.58
N TYR A 1120 -41.75 29.23 1.28
CA TYR A 1120 -42.72 29.74 2.25
C TYR A 1120 -44.04 29.00 2.09
N THR A 1121 -44.93 29.19 3.05
CA THR A 1121 -46.27 28.62 3.05
C THR A 1121 -47.31 29.72 2.84
N THR A 1122 -48.49 29.36 2.35
CA THR A 1122 -49.61 30.31 2.21
C THR A 1122 -50.13 30.86 3.55
N THR A 1123 -49.72 30.26 4.67
CA THR A 1123 -50.02 30.71 6.04
C THR A 1123 -48.97 31.65 6.64
N ASP A 1124 -47.81 31.83 6.01
CA ASP A 1124 -46.75 32.66 6.58
C ASP A 1124 -47.16 34.14 6.62
N PRO A 1125 -47.01 34.83 7.76
CA PRO A 1125 -47.41 36.24 7.90
C PRO A 1125 -46.53 37.17 7.06
N THR A 1126 -45.28 36.81 6.79
CA THR A 1126 -44.36 37.58 5.93
C THR A 1126 -43.33 36.66 5.27
N TYR A 1127 -42.98 36.91 4.02
CA TYR A 1127 -41.84 36.29 3.35
C TYR A 1127 -40.58 37.12 3.60
N SER A 1128 -39.61 36.55 4.32
CA SER A 1128 -38.39 37.25 4.74
C SER A 1128 -37.17 36.72 4.00
N ILE A 1129 -36.79 37.39 2.90
CA ILE A 1129 -35.73 36.96 1.99
C ILE A 1129 -34.41 37.69 2.33
N PRO A 1130 -33.42 37.02 2.93
CA PRO A 1130 -32.13 37.62 3.26
C PRO A 1130 -31.22 37.86 2.04
N VAL A 1131 -30.65 39.06 2.00
CA VAL A 1131 -29.62 39.55 1.08
C VAL A 1131 -28.36 39.87 1.89
N VAL A 1132 -27.23 39.31 1.49
CA VAL A 1132 -25.94 39.41 2.20
C VAL A 1132 -24.98 40.33 1.45
N ARG A 1133 -24.11 41.01 2.22
CA ARG A 1133 -23.03 41.89 1.75
C ARG A 1133 -21.68 41.33 2.20
N THR A 1134 -20.71 41.16 1.29
CA THR A 1134 -19.33 40.66 1.56
C THR A 1134 -18.25 41.68 1.12
N PRO A 1135 -17.03 41.66 1.68
CA PRO A 1135 -16.52 42.70 2.60
C PRO A 1135 -16.06 44.01 1.93
N ASN A 1136 -16.55 45.14 2.49
CA ASN A 1136 -15.83 46.41 2.68
C ASN A 1136 -16.68 47.25 3.66
N GLN A 1137 -16.26 47.38 4.91
CA GLN A 1137 -17.15 47.72 6.03
C GLN A 1137 -17.32 49.22 6.32
N GLU A 1138 -16.69 50.13 5.59
CA GLU A 1138 -16.65 51.54 6.00
C GLU A 1138 -17.57 52.50 5.22
N SER A 1139 -18.21 52.06 4.12
CA SER A 1139 -19.11 52.92 3.32
C SER A 1139 -20.55 52.39 3.23
N PRO A 1140 -21.58 53.26 3.24
CA PRO A 1140 -22.97 52.86 2.99
C PRO A 1140 -23.13 52.39 1.54
N ALA A 1141 -23.97 51.38 1.32
CA ALA A 1141 -24.21 50.84 -0.02
C ALA A 1141 -25.69 50.50 -0.23
N THR A 1142 -26.17 50.64 -1.47
CA THR A 1142 -27.59 50.47 -1.82
C THR A 1142 -27.78 49.55 -3.01
N ILE A 1143 -28.84 48.76 -3.01
CA ILE A 1143 -29.20 47.88 -4.12
C ILE A 1143 -30.71 47.86 -4.34
N HIS A 1144 -31.14 47.85 -5.60
CA HIS A 1144 -32.55 47.76 -5.95
C HIS A 1144 -32.96 46.29 -6.08
N TRP A 1145 -34.21 46.00 -5.74
CA TRP A 1145 -34.80 44.68 -5.94
C TRP A 1145 -36.19 44.81 -6.56
N ARG A 1146 -36.61 43.81 -7.32
CA ARG A 1146 -37.96 43.70 -7.86
C ARG A 1146 -38.42 42.26 -7.94
N THR A 1147 -39.73 42.05 -7.84
CA THR A 1147 -40.36 40.77 -8.17
C THR A 1147 -40.52 40.62 -9.68
N ARG A 1148 -40.29 39.42 -10.19
CA ARG A 1148 -40.55 38.99 -11.56
C ARG A 1148 -41.50 37.80 -11.52
N ASP A 1149 -42.47 37.79 -12.42
CA ASP A 1149 -43.40 36.68 -12.61
C ASP A 1149 -44.28 36.35 -11.39
N ALA A 1150 -44.42 37.31 -10.45
CA ALA A 1150 -45.37 37.21 -9.35
C ALA A 1150 -46.79 37.51 -9.84
N SER A 1151 -47.74 36.64 -9.51
CA SER A 1151 -49.11 36.73 -10.02
C SER A 1151 -49.98 37.71 -9.21
N ARG A 1152 -49.66 37.88 -7.92
CA ARG A 1152 -50.46 38.67 -6.97
C ARG A 1152 -49.95 40.10 -6.74
N PHE A 1153 -48.68 40.38 -7.01
CA PHE A 1153 -48.08 41.69 -6.73
C PHE A 1153 -46.86 41.93 -7.64
N ASN A 1154 -46.60 43.20 -7.96
CA ASN A 1154 -45.37 43.62 -8.63
C ASN A 1154 -44.67 44.64 -7.73
N LEU A 1155 -43.75 44.15 -6.91
CA LEU A 1155 -43.06 44.94 -5.89
C LEU A 1155 -41.65 45.26 -6.34
N SER A 1156 -41.20 46.45 -5.99
CA SER A 1156 -39.82 46.84 -6.09
C SER A 1156 -39.45 47.72 -4.91
N GLY A 1157 -38.17 47.74 -4.55
CA GLY A 1157 -37.69 48.51 -3.42
C GLY A 1157 -36.18 48.67 -3.42
N ILE A 1158 -35.70 49.42 -2.44
CA ILE A 1158 -34.28 49.72 -2.25
C ILE A 1158 -33.85 49.16 -0.90
N LEU A 1159 -32.83 48.32 -0.88
CA LEU A 1159 -32.13 47.94 0.35
C LEU A 1159 -30.97 48.90 0.58
N LYS A 1160 -30.95 49.54 1.75
CA LYS A 1160 -29.84 50.40 2.19
C LYS A 1160 -29.11 49.71 3.34
N PHE A 1161 -27.83 49.41 3.14
CA PHE A 1161 -26.93 48.86 4.14
C PHE A 1161 -26.15 50.00 4.81
N ALA A 1162 -26.22 50.09 6.13
CA ALA A 1162 -25.34 50.97 6.90
C ALA A 1162 -23.88 50.47 6.83
N PRO A 1163 -22.87 51.33 7.13
CA PRO A 1163 -21.50 50.88 7.36
C PRO A 1163 -21.46 49.72 8.38
N GLY A 1164 -20.74 48.65 8.08
CA GLY A 1164 -20.67 47.44 8.89
C GLY A 1164 -21.88 46.48 8.83
N GLU A 1165 -22.98 46.84 8.16
CA GLU A 1165 -24.18 45.99 8.08
C GLU A 1165 -24.01 44.90 7.00
N MET A 1166 -24.05 43.62 7.41
CA MET A 1166 -23.71 42.46 6.56
C MET A 1166 -24.93 41.75 5.97
N GLU A 1167 -26.13 41.93 6.52
CA GLU A 1167 -27.36 41.26 6.05
C GLU A 1167 -28.56 42.21 6.16
N LYS A 1168 -29.35 42.29 5.09
CA LYS A 1168 -30.66 42.96 5.06
C LYS A 1168 -31.69 42.00 4.46
N LYS A 1169 -32.95 42.20 4.84
CA LYS A 1169 -34.04 41.31 4.41
C LYS A 1169 -35.02 42.08 3.54
N VAL A 1170 -35.39 41.50 2.41
CA VAL A 1170 -36.61 41.89 1.68
C VAL A 1170 -37.77 41.25 2.41
N VAL A 1171 -38.72 42.05 2.89
CA VAL A 1171 -39.91 41.57 3.60
C VAL A 1171 -41.12 41.84 2.72
N ILE A 1172 -41.80 40.78 2.32
CA ILE A 1172 -43.06 40.84 1.57
C ILE A 1172 -44.17 40.36 2.50
N ASP A 1173 -45.17 41.20 2.75
CA ASP A 1173 -46.37 40.83 3.49
C ASP A 1173 -47.46 40.40 2.49
N PRO A 1174 -47.78 39.10 2.36
CA PRO A 1174 -48.76 38.64 1.39
C PRO A 1174 -50.22 38.97 1.77
N GLN A 1175 -50.50 39.40 3.00
CA GLN A 1175 -51.85 39.70 3.51
C GLN A 1175 -52.32 41.12 3.21
N THR A 1176 -51.40 42.04 2.88
CA THR A 1176 -51.73 43.43 2.50
C THR A 1176 -52.34 43.57 1.10
N TYR A 1177 -52.48 42.46 0.35
CA TYR A 1177 -53.02 42.45 -1.01
C TYR A 1177 -54.40 41.78 -1.09
N PRO A 1178 -55.37 42.37 -1.81
CA PRO A 1178 -56.80 42.00 -1.75
C PRO A 1178 -57.15 40.64 -2.38
N SER A 1179 -56.22 40.01 -3.11
CA SER A 1179 -56.42 38.70 -3.74
C SER A 1179 -56.08 37.56 -2.75
N PRO A 1180 -56.81 36.43 -2.71
CA PRO A 1180 -56.50 35.31 -1.82
C PRO A 1180 -55.08 34.77 -2.06
N ILE A 1181 -54.34 34.46 -0.98
CA ILE A 1181 -53.02 33.83 -1.04
C ILE A 1181 -53.19 32.42 -1.60
N LYS A 1182 -52.51 32.13 -2.72
CA LYS A 1182 -52.50 30.83 -3.39
C LYS A 1182 -51.05 30.37 -3.56
N PRO A 1183 -50.80 29.07 -3.75
CA PRO A 1183 -49.48 28.58 -4.10
C PRO A 1183 -49.00 29.24 -5.38
N GLU A 1184 -47.82 29.83 -5.33
CA GLU A 1184 -47.21 30.52 -6.46
C GLU A 1184 -45.69 30.50 -6.35
N THR A 1185 -45.04 30.44 -7.51
CA THR A 1185 -43.58 30.55 -7.64
C THR A 1185 -43.25 31.83 -8.38
N PHE A 1186 -42.39 32.66 -7.82
CA PHE A 1186 -41.96 33.91 -8.44
C PHE A 1186 -40.48 34.20 -8.16
N HIS A 1187 -39.87 35.05 -8.97
CA HIS A 1187 -38.46 35.40 -8.82
C HIS A 1187 -38.31 36.76 -8.13
N LEU A 1188 -37.32 36.92 -7.26
CA LEU A 1188 -36.77 38.24 -6.94
C LEU A 1188 -35.47 38.44 -7.70
N GLU A 1189 -35.28 39.64 -8.24
CA GLU A 1189 -34.09 40.06 -8.96
C GLU A 1189 -33.46 41.28 -8.27
N LEU A 1190 -32.16 41.22 -8.01
CA LEU A 1190 -31.34 42.38 -7.62
C LEU A 1190 -30.85 43.11 -8.87
N PHE A 1191 -30.87 44.44 -8.86
CA PHE A 1191 -30.39 45.30 -9.94
C PHE A 1191 -29.94 46.67 -9.40
N ASP A 1192 -29.31 47.48 -10.25
CA ASP A 1192 -28.82 48.84 -9.96
C ASP A 1192 -28.09 48.99 -8.60
N PRO A 1193 -26.89 48.37 -8.43
CA PRO A 1193 -26.08 48.57 -7.22
C PRO A 1193 -25.46 49.98 -7.20
N SER A 1194 -25.16 50.53 -6.01
CA SER A 1194 -24.41 51.78 -5.87
C SER A 1194 -22.99 51.64 -6.40
N SER A 1195 -22.35 52.76 -6.77
CA SER A 1195 -21.01 52.80 -7.41
C SER A 1195 -19.88 52.10 -6.64
N ASN A 1196 -20.05 51.88 -5.33
CA ASN A 1196 -19.14 51.17 -4.44
C ASN A 1196 -19.53 49.70 -4.18
N SER A 1197 -20.43 49.13 -4.99
CA SER A 1197 -20.94 47.77 -4.82
C SER A 1197 -21.19 47.05 -6.15
N SER A 1198 -21.19 45.73 -6.13
CA SER A 1198 -21.48 44.88 -7.28
C SER A 1198 -22.46 43.75 -6.91
N ILE A 1199 -23.14 43.19 -7.90
CA ILE A 1199 -24.09 42.09 -7.70
C ILE A 1199 -23.35 40.76 -7.80
N GLY A 1200 -23.46 39.91 -6.79
CA GLY A 1200 -22.85 38.58 -6.76
C GLY A 1200 -23.61 37.55 -7.61
N GLU A 1201 -23.10 36.31 -7.61
CA GLU A 1201 -23.61 35.24 -8.49
C GLU A 1201 -25.10 34.92 -8.29
N LYS A 1202 -25.62 35.05 -7.06
CA LYS A 1202 -27.04 34.90 -6.75
C LYS A 1202 -27.79 36.23 -6.96
N LYS A 1203 -27.82 36.70 -8.21
CA LYS A 1203 -28.57 37.89 -8.65
C LYS A 1203 -30.08 37.70 -8.52
N THR A 1204 -30.56 36.48 -8.73
CA THR A 1204 -31.98 36.12 -8.62
C THR A 1204 -32.17 35.02 -7.57
N THR A 1205 -33.35 34.99 -6.95
CA THR A 1205 -33.78 33.88 -6.07
C THR A 1205 -35.20 33.48 -6.42
N LEU A 1206 -35.47 32.17 -6.45
CA LEU A 1206 -36.81 31.62 -6.65
C LEU A 1206 -37.52 31.55 -5.29
N VAL A 1207 -38.67 32.20 -5.18
CA VAL A 1207 -39.55 32.12 -4.03
C VAL A 1207 -40.71 31.19 -4.38
N ASP A 1208 -40.81 30.09 -3.63
CA ASP A 1208 -41.79 29.03 -3.81
C ASP A 1208 -42.76 29.04 -2.62
N VAL A 1209 -44.01 29.43 -2.85
CA VAL A 1209 -45.06 29.48 -1.84
C VAL A 1209 -45.98 28.28 -2.02
N ASN A 1210 -46.06 27.39 -1.03
CA ASN A 1210 -46.85 26.16 -1.11
C ASN A 1210 -48.00 26.09 -0.08
N ASP A 1211 -49.06 25.32 -0.39
CA ASP A 1211 -50.30 25.27 0.42
C ASP A 1211 -50.26 24.30 1.61
N ARG A 1212 -49.25 23.42 1.67
CA ARG A 1212 -48.99 22.52 2.80
C ARG A 1212 -47.49 22.34 2.93
N GLY A 1213 -46.98 22.56 4.14
CA GLY A 1213 -45.69 22.01 4.50
C GLY A 1213 -45.81 20.50 4.44
N ASP A 1214 -44.91 19.85 3.72
CA ASP A 1214 -44.38 18.56 4.13
C ASP A 1214 -43.03 18.35 3.48
N ASN A 1215 -42.20 17.65 4.26
CA ASN A 1215 -40.86 17.20 3.97
C ASN A 1215 -40.74 16.64 2.54
N GLU A 1216 -39.68 17.03 1.84
CA GLU A 1216 -39.15 16.28 0.71
C GLU A 1216 -38.62 14.92 1.22
N GLU A 1217 -39.38 13.86 0.93
CA GLU A 1217 -38.87 12.62 0.33
C GLU A 1217 -39.88 12.19 -0.74
N ASP A 1218 -39.49 12.40 -2.01
CA ASP A 1218 -39.62 11.54 -3.20
C ASP A 1218 -40.82 10.57 -3.35
N VAL A 1219 -41.45 10.36 -4.52
CA VAL A 1219 -41.30 10.84 -5.90
C VAL A 1219 -42.44 10.20 -6.75
N LYS A 1220 -42.63 10.72 -7.97
CA LYS A 1220 -43.21 10.09 -9.19
C LYS A 1220 -44.70 10.35 -9.60
N GLN A 1221 -44.76 11.09 -10.71
CA GLN A 1221 -45.43 10.76 -11.99
C GLN A 1221 -46.92 11.04 -12.22
N THR A 1222 -47.15 12.20 -12.82
CA THR A 1222 -47.80 12.45 -14.13
C THR A 1222 -48.72 11.38 -14.74
N LEU A 1223 -50.02 11.72 -14.91
CA LEU A 1223 -50.71 11.83 -16.22
C LEU A 1223 -52.20 12.21 -16.05
N GLY A 1224 -52.52 13.46 -16.42
CA GLY A 1224 -53.66 13.83 -17.29
C GLY A 1224 -55.11 13.46 -16.91
N PHE A 1225 -55.79 14.42 -16.28
CA PHE A 1225 -57.18 14.88 -16.55
C PHE A 1225 -57.75 14.46 -17.92
N ASN A 1226 -59.05 14.18 -18.15
CA ASN A 1226 -60.23 14.92 -17.71
C ASN A 1226 -61.50 14.21 -18.24
N ARG A 1227 -62.60 14.19 -17.47
CA ARG A 1227 -63.93 14.60 -17.96
C ARG A 1227 -64.92 14.77 -16.81
N LYS A 1228 -65.24 16.02 -16.50
CA LYS A 1228 -66.45 16.42 -15.77
C LYS A 1228 -67.69 16.13 -16.62
N PHE A 1229 -68.71 15.54 -16.00
CA PHE A 1229 -70.12 15.75 -16.36
C PHE A 1229 -70.97 15.77 -15.08
N SER A 1230 -71.48 16.96 -14.77
CA SER A 1230 -72.67 17.23 -13.94
C SER A 1230 -73.89 16.85 -14.82
N GLN A 1231 -75.05 16.39 -14.40
CA GLN A 1231 -75.86 16.50 -13.18
C GLN A 1231 -77.00 15.50 -13.44
N SER A 1232 -77.49 14.76 -12.46
CA SER A 1232 -78.58 15.22 -11.58
C SER A 1232 -79.14 13.96 -10.92
N LEU A 1233 -79.76 14.07 -9.74
CA LEU A 1233 -80.41 12.92 -9.07
C LEU A 1233 -79.46 11.79 -8.62
N GLY A 1234 -79.99 10.92 -7.75
CA GLY A 1234 -79.53 9.53 -7.63
C GLY A 1234 -78.71 9.18 -6.37
N ARG A 1235 -79.40 8.99 -5.24
CA ARG A 1235 -79.07 7.87 -4.34
C ARG A 1235 -79.38 6.56 -5.09
N PRO A 1236 -78.73 5.41 -4.79
CA PRO A 1236 -79.31 4.57 -3.73
C PRO A 1236 -78.28 3.83 -2.85
N PHE A 1237 -78.75 3.36 -1.68
CA PHE A 1237 -78.09 2.42 -0.74
C PHE A 1237 -76.77 2.88 -0.09
N CYS A 1238 -76.73 3.61 1.03
CA CYS A 1238 -77.16 3.26 2.41
C CYS A 1238 -76.71 1.85 2.88
N PRO A 1239 -76.45 1.64 4.19
CA PRO A 1239 -75.96 2.58 5.23
C PRO A 1239 -74.93 1.90 6.20
N LYS A 1240 -74.11 2.69 6.92
CA LYS A 1240 -74.15 3.02 8.37
C LYS A 1240 -74.16 1.88 9.41
N GLN A 1241 -73.41 2.21 10.49
CA GLN A 1241 -73.70 2.05 11.92
C GLN A 1241 -73.58 0.62 12.49
N HIS A 1242 -73.12 0.38 13.72
CA HIS A 1242 -73.33 1.10 14.98
C HIS A 1242 -72.40 0.57 16.11
N GLN A 1243 -72.22 1.38 17.18
CA GLN A 1243 -72.12 1.00 18.62
C GLN A 1243 -70.88 0.20 19.11
N SER A 1244 -70.42 0.21 20.38
CA SER A 1244 -70.60 1.01 21.62
C SER A 1244 -69.71 0.37 22.72
N HIS A 1245 -69.29 1.15 23.74
CA HIS A 1245 -68.72 0.74 25.07
C HIS A 1245 -67.37 -0.04 25.07
N GLY A 1246 -66.39 0.13 25.96
CA GLY A 1246 -66.16 0.91 27.19
C GLY A 1246 -65.26 0.11 28.16
N HIS A 1247 -64.00 0.53 28.42
CA HIS A 1247 -63.10 0.23 29.58
C HIS A 1247 -61.70 0.86 29.31
N ARG A 1248 -61.21 1.91 30.02
CA ARG A 1248 -60.36 1.97 31.25
C ARG A 1248 -59.18 0.97 31.26
N THR A 1249 -57.91 1.31 31.59
CA THR A 1249 -57.30 2.36 32.46
C THR A 1249 -55.75 2.37 32.25
N GLN A 1250 -55.07 3.52 32.05
CA GLN A 1250 -54.23 4.33 33.00
C GLN A 1250 -52.81 3.78 33.29
N LYS A 1251 -51.70 4.54 33.46
CA LYS A 1251 -51.38 6.00 33.46
C LYS A 1251 -49.85 6.24 33.65
N TYR A 1252 -49.30 7.28 32.98
CA TYR A 1252 -48.47 8.43 33.47
C TYR A 1252 -47.08 8.18 34.08
N GLN A 1253 -46.06 9.06 34.04
CA GLN A 1253 -45.67 10.37 33.43
C GLN A 1253 -44.18 10.57 33.87
N SER A 1254 -43.21 10.97 33.02
CA SER A 1254 -42.72 12.35 32.78
C SER A 1254 -42.02 13.01 34.01
N GLN A 1255 -40.82 13.62 34.00
CA GLN A 1255 -40.32 14.73 33.16
C GLN A 1255 -38.90 15.20 33.60
N LEU A 1256 -38.10 15.72 32.62
CA LEU A 1256 -37.24 16.95 32.59
C LEU A 1256 -36.02 17.10 33.56
N ALA A 1257 -34.89 17.77 33.26
CA ALA A 1257 -34.29 18.38 32.05
C ALA A 1257 -32.88 18.99 32.35
N CYS A 1258 -32.07 19.17 31.27
CA CYS A 1258 -31.02 20.21 30.98
C CYS A 1258 -29.79 20.36 31.93
N SER A 1259 -28.53 20.64 31.54
CA SER A 1259 -27.82 21.27 30.39
C SER A 1259 -26.29 21.09 30.66
N PHE A 1260 -25.33 20.73 29.77
CA PHE A 1260 -24.68 21.35 28.57
C PHE A 1260 -23.19 21.79 28.81
N TRP A 1261 -22.30 21.47 27.82
CA TRP A 1261 -20.91 21.97 27.48
C TRP A 1261 -19.60 21.22 27.90
N GLN A 1262 -19.02 20.51 26.90
CA GLN A 1262 -17.63 20.35 26.37
C GLN A 1262 -16.32 20.13 27.23
N PRO A 1263 -15.25 19.46 26.66
CA PRO A 1263 -14.21 18.59 27.28
C PRO A 1263 -12.83 19.31 27.50
N PRO A 1264 -11.66 18.77 28.00
CA PRO A 1264 -10.99 17.45 27.72
C PRO A 1264 -10.02 16.79 28.79
N TRP A 1265 -9.48 15.60 28.47
CA TRP A 1265 -8.28 14.80 28.89
C TRP A 1265 -7.67 14.78 30.34
N LEU A 1266 -7.25 13.55 30.73
CA LEU A 1266 -6.11 13.09 31.60
C LEU A 1266 -6.34 12.56 33.05
N GLN A 1267 -5.90 11.29 33.22
CA GLN A 1267 -5.14 10.65 34.31
C GLN A 1267 -5.74 10.26 35.69
N SER A 1268 -5.61 8.96 35.95
CA SER A 1268 -5.04 8.30 37.14
C SER A 1268 -5.89 8.01 38.41
N LYS A 1269 -5.97 6.69 38.66
CA LYS A 1269 -5.77 5.90 39.90
C LYS A 1269 -6.50 6.26 41.23
N VAL A 1270 -7.34 5.29 41.61
CA VAL A 1270 -7.40 4.51 42.88
C VAL A 1270 -7.67 5.24 44.20
N LEU A 1271 -8.81 4.90 44.83
CA LEU A 1271 -8.93 4.37 46.21
C LEU A 1271 -10.37 3.86 46.48
N ASP A 1272 -10.49 2.55 46.73
CA ASP A 1272 -11.63 1.81 47.30
C ASP A 1272 -11.77 2.17 48.81
N PRO A 1273 -12.95 2.17 49.50
CA PRO A 1273 -13.63 0.93 49.91
C PRO A 1273 -15.18 0.94 49.98
N ARG A 1274 -15.75 -0.18 49.52
CA ARG A 1274 -16.83 -0.99 50.15
C ARG A 1274 -18.30 -0.50 50.19
N ARG A 1275 -19.13 -1.46 49.71
CA ARG A 1275 -20.42 -1.97 50.26
C ARG A 1275 -21.67 -1.10 50.10
N LEU A 1276 -22.60 -1.57 49.26
CA LEU A 1276 -23.80 -2.34 49.67
C LEU A 1276 -24.65 -2.69 48.44
N ARG A 1277 -24.99 -3.98 48.33
CA ARG A 1277 -26.06 -4.64 47.54
C ARG A 1277 -26.82 -3.79 46.49
N GLY A 1278 -26.71 -4.24 45.23
CA GLY A 1278 -27.61 -3.96 44.12
C GLY A 1278 -27.37 -5.00 43.04
#